data_AF-A0A1Y3XBX7-F1
#
_entry.id   AF-A0A1Y3XBX7-F1
#
_cell.length_a   1.000
_cell.length_b   1.000
_cell.length_c   1.000
_cell.angle_alpha   90.00
_cell.angle_beta   90.00
_cell.angle_gamma   90.00
#
_symmetry.space_group_name_H-M   'P 1'
#
loop_
_entity.id
_entity.type
_entity.pdbx_description
1 polymer ?
#
loop_
_entity_poly.entity_id
_entity_poly.type
_entity_poly.pdbx_seq_one_letter_code
_entity_poly.pdbx_strand_id
1 'polypeptide(L)'
;MRQHQKRSHSFLALLLALSMLFSLTILPVSAEEPVKTDADQGTATLALDDDLLTLDMSEETFHATLTVPVSTEQSKWTTDQWNTWAKGITWSLTRDDVDVQDPALYPYIYTGDDLQNWMSWGTINQHGADGVPYFTLEDPTVTVADGYATVKMTFSHGIFFNMNDPKLPLVTNSLQAIGSNTFRYARNVWPGFIGNYELSAKAGDTVLATTPMEINVYESNVRQDELYDELMEIKKLAEANGRYFDVQSFGKSTDGYDQWYAVVSDSAQSVADFKEMNALAQTDPEAVLAQIEGGKDYRIPIMMNNVHSDEAGGVDAHVNLLRTLATEDTITWNTITGLTGGKTVDESQYDPKIVDFEITSDDGDTDYGFTGYGLKISATTINGNGNDGRTDASEYYTFSEDKELKVDEILDNLIIIVTPDENPDGRTYNTRPNGNGFDLNRDASNQTQVETQNIAKLISEWNPVAFVEFHGFTAQFLVEPCTPPHEPNLEYDLFVEQFLLGAEAYGNAALATMSVQHAGEFETKYQTYYTPLRDSFDAETGWDAWDDLSTNYTPSYAMLNCGSMGFTIETPSGGESSVRLLECGAYGLWQFLSDCKDTCYKAQLEFFRRGINNEDHREEMEPWYVDMSNQQLDPDTWRVPYEGNNKYFPEYYVLPVDAESQRDPADAYEMAEFLMRNGVKVSTLTKDVTVDGVTYKAGSLVVNMYQAKRNYANCVLNLGYDASASGFPSLYSESVASFPSMRGFDCIAIDTIGAFDGALKELTEVTASGQVTGSGSIVILSNNGDETVRAVNALLDAGKAVGMITEGDYKGDFVVSASSYNMVSSDYALVATRTNEMPVAHQISKPTLFLTGRYADFGDDKVTSGYYTEWFANGYGFINYDNIHNNGTSNYDVMAYVKQLGFTVTDDPAKADIIIGSVALDSGAYGAEAVAAVKAGTPYIATGSEPLSYIQENLVTGITADSRGMEALHHVTYPSDSLITASQEADGDDVIYTLDCTVLTAYPENAEVLIQATDKDSFIVGCMAGGSIDGGVEAIAVEQDGMDITIFANSIVNRAHQQDDYLFATNTIYSKMLSEDTMDIVVSTLPFDDVYGDDWFYNAVKYAYDSKLMSGTASTTFAPLMSTNRAMVVTMLWRLEGQPEADATLSFTDVESGVWYTDAVNWAASKGIVKGYSDTVFAPNDTVTREQLATILYRYAESKGYDVSAKGDLTTFTDGAKTSSWAAEAMEWSVGSKLLSGKGGNVLDPTGTATRAEVAQIFTNFAQNLKK
;
A
#
# COMPACT_ATOMS: atom_id res chain seq x y z
N MET A 1 33.64 5.69 -1.53
CA MET A 1 33.54 5.95 -0.05
C MET A 1 33.16 4.72 0.78
N ARG A 2 32.56 3.64 0.23
CA ARG A 2 32.24 2.40 0.95
C ARG A 2 33.46 1.54 1.32
N GLN A 3 34.41 1.36 0.39
CA GLN A 3 35.63 0.55 0.62
C GLN A 3 36.45 0.96 1.86
N HIS A 4 36.48 2.23 2.25
CA HIS A 4 37.33 2.65 3.37
C HIS A 4 36.74 2.38 4.77
N GLN A 5 35.43 2.13 4.92
CA GLN A 5 34.80 1.99 6.24
C GLN A 5 34.21 0.59 6.54
N LYS A 6 33.73 -0.20 5.57
CA LYS A 6 33.45 -1.66 5.80
C LYS A 6 34.73 -2.40 6.26
N ARG A 7 35.89 -2.02 5.70
CA ARG A 7 37.25 -2.49 6.08
C ARG A 7 37.58 -2.32 7.58
N SER A 8 36.88 -1.44 8.31
CA SER A 8 37.12 -1.20 9.74
C SER A 8 36.21 -2.00 10.69
N HIS A 9 35.06 -2.50 10.22
CA HIS A 9 34.09 -3.22 11.05
C HIS A 9 34.26 -4.74 11.03
N SER A 10 34.74 -5.34 9.93
CA SER A 10 35.16 -6.76 9.90
C SER A 10 36.27 -7.04 10.95
N PHE A 11 37.13 -6.05 11.19
CA PHE A 11 38.14 -6.09 12.26
C PHE A 11 37.55 -5.97 13.69
N LEU A 12 36.38 -5.36 13.86
CA LEU A 12 35.75 -5.12 15.18
C LEU A 12 34.80 -6.26 15.59
N ALA A 13 34.10 -6.87 14.63
CA ALA A 13 33.27 -8.06 14.86
C ALA A 13 34.12 -9.28 15.26
N LEU A 14 35.33 -9.40 14.70
CA LEU A 14 36.28 -10.46 15.04
C LEU A 14 36.86 -10.33 16.47
N LEU A 15 36.88 -9.12 17.04
CA LEU A 15 37.39 -8.85 18.40
C LEU A 15 36.37 -9.17 19.50
N LEU A 16 35.07 -9.22 19.18
CA LEU A 16 34.02 -9.61 20.13
C LEU A 16 33.94 -11.14 20.32
N ALA A 17 34.34 -11.94 19.33
CA ALA A 17 34.41 -13.39 19.42
C ALA A 17 35.58 -13.91 20.30
N LEU A 18 36.60 -13.08 20.59
CA LEU A 18 37.75 -13.47 21.43
C LEU A 18 37.61 -13.11 22.92
N SER A 19 36.48 -12.55 23.36
CA SER A 19 36.31 -12.06 24.74
C SER A 19 35.79 -13.10 25.75
N MET A 20 35.54 -14.36 25.35
CA MET A 20 35.05 -15.43 26.23
C MET A 20 36.11 -16.41 26.77
N LEU A 21 37.37 -16.00 26.92
CA LEU A 21 38.37 -16.81 27.61
C LEU A 21 39.26 -15.97 28.53
N PHE A 22 38.78 -15.71 29.75
CA PHE A 22 39.68 -15.45 30.87
C PHE A 22 39.18 -16.08 32.17
N SER A 23 39.98 -17.02 32.69
CA SER A 23 40.04 -17.30 34.13
C SER A 23 41.50 -17.38 34.58
N LEU A 24 41.92 -16.30 35.28
CA LEU A 24 42.88 -16.16 36.37
C LEU A 24 44.02 -17.19 36.57
N THR A 25 45.28 -16.69 36.65
CA THR A 25 46.10 -16.66 37.89
C THR A 25 47.43 -15.86 37.73
N ILE A 26 48.07 -15.56 38.87
CA ILE A 26 48.97 -14.43 39.21
C ILE A 26 50.49 -14.74 39.07
N LEU A 27 51.26 -13.70 38.68
CA LEU A 27 52.73 -13.35 38.70
C LEU A 27 53.69 -14.12 39.68
N PRO A 28 55.04 -14.21 39.48
CA PRO A 28 55.96 -13.11 39.09
C PRO A 28 57.28 -13.41 38.29
N VAL A 29 58.01 -12.32 38.00
CA VAL A 29 59.33 -12.06 37.36
C VAL A 29 60.49 -13.04 37.65
N SER A 30 61.27 -13.40 36.62
CA SER A 30 62.76 -13.29 36.52
C SER A 30 63.33 -14.10 35.33
N ALA A 31 64.39 -13.55 34.73
CA ALA A 31 65.13 -13.98 33.55
C ALA A 31 65.67 -15.42 33.53
N GLU A 32 65.66 -16.03 32.34
CA GLU A 32 66.81 -16.65 31.63
C GLU A 32 66.31 -17.16 30.26
N GLU A 33 67.08 -16.92 29.19
CA GLU A 33 66.76 -17.38 27.83
C GLU A 33 66.59 -18.92 27.79
N PRO A 34 65.48 -19.45 27.25
CA PRO A 34 65.41 -20.85 26.86
C PRO A 34 65.70 -21.00 25.35
N VAL A 35 66.54 -21.99 25.07
CA VAL A 35 66.87 -22.53 23.76
C VAL A 35 65.59 -22.73 22.91
N LYS A 36 65.56 -22.12 21.72
CA LYS A 36 64.50 -22.34 20.70
C LYS A 36 64.44 -23.83 20.33
N THR A 37 63.34 -24.48 20.69
CA THR A 37 62.88 -25.75 20.09
C THR A 37 61.83 -25.43 19.00
N ASP A 38 61.78 -26.25 17.94
CA ASP A 38 61.01 -26.12 16.68
C ASP A 38 59.46 -26.04 16.81
N ALA A 39 58.89 -25.43 17.84
CA ALA A 39 57.44 -25.43 18.12
C ALA A 39 56.75 -24.04 18.10
N ASP A 40 57.46 -22.98 17.70
CA ASP A 40 56.91 -21.61 17.57
C ASP A 40 57.02 -21.11 16.11
N GLN A 41 56.61 -21.92 15.15
CA GLN A 41 56.33 -21.43 13.80
C GLN A 41 54.85 -21.03 13.78
N GLY A 42 54.54 -19.75 13.52
CA GLY A 42 53.19 -19.18 13.61
C GLY A 42 52.15 -19.90 12.74
N THR A 43 50.88 -19.51 12.79
CA THR A 43 49.87 -20.07 11.87
C THR A 43 50.02 -19.47 10.47
N ALA A 44 49.62 -20.20 9.44
CA ALA A 44 49.50 -19.62 8.11
C ALA A 44 48.38 -18.56 8.10
N THR A 45 48.55 -17.52 7.30
CA THR A 45 47.59 -16.42 7.18
C THR A 45 47.31 -16.13 5.72
N LEU A 46 46.07 -15.76 5.42
CA LEU A 46 45.65 -15.30 4.11
C LEU A 46 45.11 -13.87 4.23
N ALA A 47 45.48 -13.01 3.29
CA ALA A 47 45.01 -11.64 3.22
C ALA A 47 44.64 -11.29 1.78
N LEU A 48 43.58 -10.49 1.63
CA LEU A 48 43.13 -9.90 0.38
C LEU A 48 43.44 -8.40 0.36
N ASP A 49 43.68 -7.86 -0.83
CA ASP A 49 43.69 -6.41 -1.06
C ASP A 49 42.29 -5.84 -1.27
N ASP A 50 41.38 -6.67 -1.78
CA ASP A 50 39.94 -6.41 -1.86
C ASP A 50 39.12 -7.60 -1.36
N ASP A 51 38.21 -7.33 -0.44
CA ASP A 51 37.33 -8.32 0.19
C ASP A 51 35.91 -8.30 -0.36
N LEU A 52 35.64 -7.49 -1.38
CA LEU A 52 34.37 -7.45 -2.13
C LEU A 52 34.59 -7.89 -3.58
N LEU A 53 33.69 -8.73 -4.09
CA LEU A 53 33.56 -9.07 -5.51
C LEU A 53 32.20 -8.58 -6.02
N THR A 54 32.17 -7.80 -7.09
CA THR A 54 30.91 -7.38 -7.75
C THR A 54 30.63 -8.20 -9.00
N LEU A 55 29.35 -8.35 -9.37
CA LEU A 55 28.91 -9.14 -10.53
C LEU A 55 28.58 -8.28 -11.76
N ASP A 56 28.54 -6.96 -11.61
CA ASP A 56 28.22 -6.00 -12.67
C ASP A 56 29.44 -5.58 -13.51
N MET A 57 30.65 -5.88 -13.05
CA MET A 57 31.89 -5.52 -13.74
C MET A 57 32.28 -6.57 -14.81
N SER A 58 32.78 -6.08 -15.95
CA SER A 58 33.18 -6.94 -17.07
C SER A 58 34.56 -7.54 -16.92
N GLU A 59 35.47 -6.85 -16.22
CA GLU A 59 36.78 -7.35 -15.79
C GLU A 59 37.20 -6.67 -14.48
N GLU A 60 37.58 -7.44 -13.47
CA GLU A 60 38.32 -6.92 -12.29
C GLU A 60 39.52 -7.80 -11.95
N THR A 61 40.37 -7.30 -11.06
CA THR A 61 41.54 -8.03 -10.56
C THR A 61 41.69 -7.83 -9.05
N PHE A 62 41.87 -8.93 -8.32
CA PHE A 62 42.21 -8.90 -6.89
C PHE A 62 43.39 -9.82 -6.58
N HIS A 63 44.07 -9.55 -5.47
CA HIS A 63 45.30 -10.22 -5.07
C HIS A 63 45.18 -10.87 -3.70
N ALA A 64 45.51 -12.16 -3.62
CA ALA A 64 45.64 -12.86 -2.36
C ALA A 64 47.10 -13.06 -1.96
N THR A 65 47.41 -12.74 -0.71
CA THR A 65 48.74 -12.94 -0.11
C THR A 65 48.66 -14.02 0.97
N LEU A 66 49.09 -15.23 0.62
CA LEU A 66 49.23 -16.35 1.54
C LEU A 66 50.62 -16.32 2.19
N THR A 67 50.69 -16.34 3.52
CA THR A 67 51.94 -16.44 4.27
C THR A 67 51.95 -17.72 5.08
N VAL A 68 52.88 -18.64 4.78
CA VAL A 68 52.99 -19.96 5.42
C VAL A 68 54.34 -20.12 6.10
N PRO A 69 54.40 -20.64 7.34
CA PRO A 69 55.66 -20.93 7.99
C PRO A 69 56.45 -22.01 7.25
N VAL A 70 57.77 -21.81 7.16
CA VAL A 70 58.67 -22.74 6.47
C VAL A 70 59.11 -23.84 7.42
N SER A 71 58.64 -25.06 7.18
CA SER A 71 59.08 -26.24 7.96
C SER A 71 60.58 -26.50 7.81
N THR A 72 61.15 -27.29 8.73
CA THR A 72 62.56 -27.69 8.69
C THR A 72 62.95 -28.40 7.39
N GLU A 73 62.02 -29.13 6.76
CA GLU A 73 62.24 -29.78 5.47
C GLU A 73 62.18 -28.77 4.31
N GLN A 74 61.19 -27.89 4.32
CA GLN A 74 61.02 -26.82 3.32
C GLN A 74 62.16 -25.78 3.36
N SER A 75 62.81 -25.59 4.51
CA SER A 75 63.98 -24.69 4.63
C SER A 75 65.15 -25.06 3.71
N LYS A 76 65.15 -26.28 3.15
CA LYS A 76 66.17 -26.81 2.23
C LYS A 76 65.73 -26.78 0.77
N TRP A 77 64.50 -26.35 0.49
CA TRP A 77 63.98 -26.31 -0.88
C TRP A 77 64.73 -25.27 -1.73
N THR A 78 64.95 -25.61 -2.99
CA THR A 78 65.45 -24.67 -3.99
C THR A 78 64.35 -23.69 -4.41
N THR A 79 64.73 -22.60 -5.08
CA THR A 79 63.77 -21.67 -5.70
C THR A 79 62.79 -22.39 -6.62
N ASP A 80 63.26 -23.36 -7.42
CA ASP A 80 62.39 -24.14 -8.32
C ASP A 80 61.39 -25.01 -7.55
N GLN A 81 61.78 -25.57 -6.40
CA GLN A 81 60.87 -26.33 -5.55
C GLN A 81 59.80 -25.44 -4.91
N TRP A 82 60.17 -24.24 -4.46
CA TRP A 82 59.21 -23.25 -3.97
C TRP A 82 58.25 -22.78 -5.06
N ASN A 83 58.75 -22.48 -6.26
CA ASN A 83 57.91 -22.11 -7.40
C ASN A 83 56.95 -23.23 -7.79
N THR A 84 57.42 -24.49 -7.77
CA THR A 84 56.58 -25.67 -8.07
C THR A 84 55.50 -25.86 -7.01
N TRP A 85 55.85 -25.68 -5.73
CA TRP A 85 54.88 -25.77 -4.63
C TRP A 85 53.84 -24.66 -4.71
N ALA A 86 54.25 -23.41 -4.94
CA ALA A 86 53.33 -22.28 -5.06
C ALA A 86 52.35 -22.47 -6.23
N LYS A 87 52.82 -22.97 -7.39
CA LYS A 87 51.97 -23.35 -8.53
C LYS A 87 51.03 -24.53 -8.25
N GLY A 88 51.32 -25.34 -7.22
CA GLY A 88 50.50 -26.46 -6.80
C GLY A 88 49.45 -26.09 -5.74
N ILE A 89 49.38 -24.82 -5.32
CA ILE A 89 48.34 -24.33 -4.43
C ILE A 89 47.06 -24.12 -5.24
N THR A 90 45.97 -24.73 -4.78
CA THR A 90 44.63 -24.51 -5.34
C THR A 90 43.85 -23.52 -4.50
N TRP A 91 42.87 -22.87 -5.11
CA TRP A 91 42.11 -21.78 -4.50
C TRP A 91 40.62 -22.06 -4.66
N SER A 92 39.84 -21.89 -3.60
CA SER A 92 38.38 -22.03 -3.64
C SER A 92 37.69 -20.85 -3.02
N LEU A 93 36.52 -20.53 -3.54
CA LEU A 93 35.61 -19.54 -2.97
C LEU A 93 34.30 -20.27 -2.73
N THR A 94 33.98 -20.48 -1.45
CA THR A 94 32.88 -21.35 -1.01
C THR A 94 32.18 -20.73 0.19
N ARG A 95 30.91 -21.06 0.41
CA ARG A 95 30.14 -20.64 1.59
C ARG A 95 29.32 -21.81 2.14
N ASP A 96 28.88 -21.66 3.39
CA ASP A 96 27.92 -22.57 4.01
C ASP A 96 26.48 -22.26 3.56
N ASP A 97 25.56 -23.19 3.81
CA ASP A 97 24.18 -23.16 3.31
C ASP A 97 23.29 -22.02 3.88
N VAL A 98 23.77 -21.12 4.76
CA VAL A 98 22.89 -20.27 5.60
C VAL A 98 23.41 -18.86 5.90
N ASP A 99 24.10 -18.21 4.96
CA ASP A 99 24.87 -17.01 5.34
C ASP A 99 24.08 -15.69 5.28
N VAL A 100 23.08 -15.51 4.39
CA VAL A 100 22.56 -14.12 4.19
C VAL A 100 21.13 -13.91 3.69
N GLN A 101 20.47 -14.92 3.13
CA GLN A 101 19.07 -14.81 2.67
C GLN A 101 18.20 -15.72 3.53
N ASP A 102 16.94 -15.33 3.77
CA ASP A 102 16.00 -16.19 4.50
C ASP A 102 15.81 -17.50 3.71
N PRO A 103 16.25 -18.67 4.24
CA PRO A 103 16.15 -19.94 3.52
C PRO A 103 14.71 -20.38 3.28
N ALA A 104 13.73 -19.80 3.97
CA ALA A 104 12.31 -20.02 3.67
C ALA A 104 11.87 -19.30 2.39
N LEU A 105 12.45 -18.12 2.10
CA LEU A 105 12.12 -17.30 0.94
C LEU A 105 13.04 -17.60 -0.26
N TYR A 106 14.31 -17.89 0.00
CA TYR A 106 15.34 -18.20 -1.01
C TYR A 106 15.96 -19.58 -0.74
N PRO A 107 15.24 -20.67 -1.03
CA PRO A 107 15.68 -22.03 -0.70
C PRO A 107 16.81 -22.56 -1.59
N TYR A 108 17.14 -21.86 -2.68
CA TYR A 108 18.12 -22.29 -3.67
C TYR A 108 19.29 -21.31 -3.72
N ILE A 109 20.45 -21.76 -3.27
CA ILE A 109 21.67 -20.95 -3.21
C ILE A 109 22.87 -21.70 -3.80
N TYR A 110 23.76 -20.95 -4.45
CA TYR A 110 25.06 -21.45 -4.89
C TYR A 110 26.04 -21.46 -3.71
N THR A 111 26.68 -22.59 -3.44
CA THR A 111 27.61 -22.76 -2.30
C THR A 111 29.08 -22.52 -2.67
N GLY A 112 29.36 -22.21 -3.94
CA GLY A 112 30.72 -22.04 -4.44
C GLY A 112 31.45 -23.34 -4.78
N ASP A 113 32.64 -23.20 -5.35
CA ASP A 113 33.55 -24.29 -5.79
C ASP A 113 35.03 -23.80 -5.78
N ASP A 114 35.97 -24.66 -6.17
CA ASP A 114 37.33 -24.27 -6.55
C ASP A 114 37.30 -23.25 -7.69
N LEU A 115 38.04 -22.14 -7.59
CA LEU A 115 37.95 -20.98 -8.50
C LEU A 115 38.16 -21.32 -9.98
N GLN A 116 38.93 -22.38 -10.27
CA GLN A 116 39.17 -22.87 -11.63
C GLN A 116 37.94 -23.54 -12.29
N ASN A 117 36.94 -23.93 -11.49
CA ASN A 117 35.70 -24.55 -11.94
C ASN A 117 34.55 -23.56 -12.05
N TRP A 118 34.64 -22.41 -11.35
CA TRP A 118 33.61 -21.38 -11.38
C TRP A 118 33.32 -20.97 -12.83
N MET A 119 32.03 -20.98 -13.17
CA MET A 119 31.54 -20.53 -14.46
C MET A 119 30.78 -19.21 -14.30
N SER A 120 30.76 -18.37 -15.32
CA SER A 120 29.79 -17.27 -15.40
C SER A 120 28.38 -17.84 -15.52
N TRP A 121 27.35 -17.06 -15.19
CA TRP A 121 25.98 -17.44 -15.52
C TRP A 121 25.78 -17.60 -17.04
N GLY A 122 26.57 -16.87 -17.82
CA GLY A 122 26.53 -16.95 -19.28
C GLY A 122 25.43 -16.06 -19.85
N THR A 123 24.87 -16.47 -20.98
CA THR A 123 23.79 -15.71 -21.64
C THR A 123 22.53 -15.82 -20.78
N ILE A 124 21.94 -14.69 -20.37
CA ILE A 124 20.85 -14.71 -19.37
C ILE A 124 19.66 -15.61 -19.77
N ASN A 125 19.29 -15.62 -21.05
CA ASN A 125 18.20 -16.44 -21.61
C ASN A 125 18.55 -17.92 -21.79
N GLN A 126 19.76 -18.36 -21.40
CA GLN A 126 20.18 -19.76 -21.43
C GLN A 126 20.19 -20.38 -20.03
N HIS A 127 19.76 -19.65 -18.99
CA HIS A 127 19.58 -20.15 -17.62
C HIS A 127 20.81 -20.93 -17.10
N GLY A 128 22.01 -20.35 -17.20
CA GLY A 128 23.22 -21.00 -16.68
C GLY A 128 23.81 -22.12 -17.55
N ALA A 129 23.17 -22.47 -18.67
CA ALA A 129 23.58 -23.64 -19.47
C ALA A 129 24.84 -23.41 -20.32
N ASP A 130 25.12 -22.16 -20.71
CA ASP A 130 26.21 -21.77 -21.60
C ASP A 130 27.32 -20.96 -20.90
N GLY A 131 27.37 -21.03 -19.56
CA GLY A 131 28.43 -20.41 -18.75
C GLY A 131 29.84 -20.78 -19.20
N VAL A 132 30.76 -19.83 -19.09
CA VAL A 132 32.19 -20.00 -19.41
C VAL A 132 33.04 -19.81 -18.16
N PRO A 133 34.30 -20.29 -18.09
CA PRO A 133 35.14 -20.10 -16.91
C PRO A 133 35.20 -18.62 -16.50
N TYR A 134 34.85 -18.35 -15.24
CA TYR A 134 34.70 -16.99 -14.74
C TYR A 134 36.03 -16.39 -14.31
N PHE A 135 36.83 -17.14 -13.53
CA PHE A 135 38.14 -16.69 -13.04
C PHE A 135 39.29 -17.15 -13.93
N THR A 136 40.29 -16.28 -14.05
CA THR A 136 41.62 -16.57 -14.59
C THR A 136 42.66 -16.36 -13.50
N LEU A 137 43.52 -17.36 -13.29
CA LEU A 137 44.59 -17.33 -12.28
C LEU A 137 45.94 -17.11 -12.95
N GLU A 138 46.69 -16.10 -12.51
CA GLU A 138 48.06 -15.87 -12.98
C GLU A 138 49.08 -16.84 -12.34
N ASP A 139 50.31 -16.84 -12.85
CA ASP A 139 51.40 -17.58 -12.23
C ASP A 139 51.75 -16.97 -10.85
N PRO A 140 51.71 -17.74 -9.74
CA PRO A 140 51.97 -17.19 -8.42
C PRO A 140 53.43 -16.80 -8.25
N THR A 141 53.67 -15.72 -7.50
CA THR A 141 55.03 -15.35 -7.07
C THR A 141 55.26 -15.80 -5.64
N VAL A 142 56.41 -16.41 -5.37
CA VAL A 142 56.78 -16.85 -4.01
C VAL A 142 58.07 -16.19 -3.57
N THR A 143 58.05 -15.66 -2.35
CA THR A 143 59.21 -15.11 -1.66
C THR A 143 59.39 -15.82 -0.34
N VAL A 144 60.64 -16.14 0.02
CA VAL A 144 60.95 -16.86 1.26
C VAL A 144 61.91 -16.02 2.08
N ALA A 145 61.45 -15.52 3.21
CA ALA A 145 62.19 -14.64 4.10
C ALA A 145 61.72 -14.83 5.55
N ASP A 146 62.62 -14.59 6.50
CA ASP A 146 62.31 -14.54 7.93
C ASP A 146 61.54 -15.76 8.51
N GLY A 147 61.73 -16.94 7.90
CA GLY A 147 61.08 -18.19 8.32
C GLY A 147 59.70 -18.44 7.71
N TYR A 148 59.26 -17.62 6.76
CA TYR A 148 57.98 -17.73 6.08
C TYR A 148 58.15 -17.77 4.56
N ALA A 149 57.23 -18.47 3.89
CA ALA A 149 57.01 -18.41 2.45
C ALA A 149 55.75 -17.58 2.20
N THR A 150 55.90 -16.48 1.48
CA THR A 150 54.79 -15.61 1.06
C THR A 150 54.51 -15.85 -0.40
N VAL A 151 53.33 -16.38 -0.70
CA VAL A 151 52.79 -16.58 -2.03
C VAL A 151 51.83 -15.44 -2.34
N LYS A 152 52.06 -14.73 -3.44
CA LYS A 152 51.11 -13.78 -4.00
C LYS A 152 50.45 -14.40 -5.22
N MET A 153 49.12 -14.43 -5.22
CA MET A 153 48.28 -14.87 -6.32
C MET A 153 47.46 -13.69 -6.82
N THR A 154 47.41 -13.52 -8.14
CA THR A 154 46.56 -12.55 -8.82
C THR A 154 45.41 -13.33 -9.47
N PHE A 155 44.19 -12.88 -9.23
CA PHE A 155 42.97 -13.39 -9.87
C PHE A 155 42.40 -12.28 -10.72
N SER A 156 41.99 -12.62 -11.93
CA SER A 156 41.07 -11.78 -12.71
C SER A 156 39.80 -12.56 -13.04
N HIS A 157 38.73 -11.86 -13.38
CA HIS A 157 37.51 -12.49 -13.88
C HIS A 157 36.97 -11.77 -15.11
N GLY A 158 36.09 -12.46 -15.85
CA GLY A 158 35.32 -11.87 -16.95
C GLY A 158 33.93 -11.43 -16.53
N ILE A 159 32.99 -11.39 -17.48
CA ILE A 159 31.60 -10.98 -17.28
C ILE A 159 30.79 -12.14 -16.65
N PHE A 160 30.07 -11.87 -15.57
CA PHE A 160 29.23 -12.88 -14.91
C PHE A 160 27.89 -13.09 -15.63
N PHE A 161 27.15 -12.00 -15.91
CA PHE A 161 25.89 -12.02 -16.65
C PHE A 161 26.08 -11.51 -18.08
N ASN A 162 26.41 -12.40 -19.01
CA ASN A 162 26.69 -12.02 -20.38
C ASN A 162 25.37 -11.73 -21.13
N MET A 163 25.30 -10.62 -21.85
CA MET A 163 24.12 -10.29 -22.65
C MET A 163 24.16 -10.94 -24.05
N ASN A 164 25.37 -11.15 -24.62
CA ASN A 164 25.65 -11.67 -25.97
C ASN A 164 24.61 -11.24 -27.04
N ASP A 165 24.28 -9.94 -27.09
CA ASP A 165 23.37 -9.38 -28.09
C ASP A 165 24.17 -8.75 -29.24
N PRO A 166 24.16 -9.33 -30.46
CA PRO A 166 24.86 -8.78 -31.61
C PRO A 166 24.30 -7.42 -32.09
N LYS A 167 23.11 -7.01 -31.63
CA LYS A 167 22.57 -5.65 -31.84
C LYS A 167 23.14 -4.63 -30.86
N LEU A 168 23.62 -5.07 -29.69
CA LEU A 168 24.24 -4.23 -28.66
C LEU A 168 25.68 -4.69 -28.36
N PRO A 169 26.58 -4.83 -29.36
CA PRO A 169 27.85 -5.57 -29.22
C PRO A 169 28.91 -4.99 -28.26
N LEU A 170 28.70 -3.78 -27.72
CA LEU A 170 29.62 -3.15 -26.76
C LEU A 170 29.07 -3.11 -25.32
N VAL A 171 27.78 -3.41 -25.12
CA VAL A 171 27.25 -3.67 -23.78
C VAL A 171 27.38 -5.16 -23.58
N THR A 172 28.23 -5.55 -22.65
CA THR A 172 28.62 -6.96 -22.52
C THR A 172 28.05 -7.61 -21.26
N ASN A 173 27.77 -6.82 -20.21
CA ASN A 173 27.07 -7.23 -19.00
C ASN A 173 25.60 -6.80 -19.02
N SER A 174 24.66 -7.71 -18.72
CA SER A 174 23.22 -7.40 -18.70
C SER A 174 22.80 -6.47 -17.58
N LEU A 175 23.58 -6.35 -16.50
CA LEU A 175 23.30 -5.42 -15.38
C LEU A 175 23.52 -3.95 -15.77
N GLN A 176 24.42 -3.73 -16.73
CA GLN A 176 24.81 -2.42 -17.24
C GLN A 176 24.06 -2.05 -18.53
N ALA A 177 23.19 -2.92 -19.03
CA ALA A 177 22.49 -2.74 -20.29
C ALA A 177 21.36 -1.72 -20.21
N ILE A 178 21.36 -0.77 -21.15
CA ILE A 178 20.32 0.26 -21.26
C ILE A 178 19.03 -0.29 -21.86
N GLY A 179 17.90 -0.05 -21.19
CA GLY A 179 16.54 -0.30 -21.72
C GLY A 179 16.24 -1.76 -22.08
N SER A 180 16.90 -2.73 -21.44
CA SER A 180 16.80 -4.14 -21.81
C SER A 180 16.02 -4.97 -20.79
N ASN A 181 14.97 -5.66 -21.25
CA ASN A 181 14.25 -6.69 -20.49
C ASN A 181 15.16 -7.85 -20.01
N THR A 182 16.41 -7.94 -20.50
CA THR A 182 17.38 -8.94 -20.04
C THR A 182 17.78 -8.75 -18.58
N PHE A 183 17.76 -7.52 -18.05
CA PHE A 183 18.03 -7.25 -16.64
C PHE A 183 17.07 -7.99 -15.70
N ARG A 184 15.77 -8.02 -16.04
CA ARG A 184 14.72 -8.68 -15.25
C ARG A 184 15.08 -10.15 -14.94
N TYR A 185 15.66 -10.86 -15.89
CA TYR A 185 16.09 -12.24 -15.70
C TYR A 185 17.36 -12.37 -14.83
N ALA A 186 18.29 -11.40 -14.90
CA ALA A 186 19.48 -11.37 -14.05
C ALA A 186 19.13 -11.13 -12.58
N ARG A 187 18.13 -10.27 -12.34
CA ARG A 187 17.64 -9.92 -11.01
C ARG A 187 17.09 -11.13 -10.23
N ASN A 188 16.40 -12.05 -10.89
CA ASN A 188 15.82 -13.23 -10.22
C ASN A 188 16.87 -14.20 -9.68
N VAL A 189 18.03 -14.28 -10.33
CA VAL A 189 19.04 -15.30 -9.99
C VAL A 189 20.12 -14.79 -9.04
N TRP A 190 20.44 -13.49 -9.03
CA TRP A 190 21.49 -12.95 -8.17
C TRP A 190 21.32 -13.28 -6.67
N PRO A 191 20.11 -13.45 -6.08
CA PRO A 191 20.00 -13.73 -4.64
C PRO A 191 20.61 -15.09 -4.30
N GLY A 192 20.64 -16.00 -5.28
CA GLY A 192 21.32 -17.29 -5.19
C GLY A 192 22.84 -17.19 -5.18
N PHE A 193 23.44 -16.04 -5.50
CA PHE A 193 24.89 -15.85 -5.60
C PHE A 193 25.46 -14.88 -4.58
N ILE A 194 24.78 -13.76 -4.30
CA ILE A 194 25.28 -12.74 -3.37
C ILE A 194 25.39 -13.27 -1.94
N GLY A 195 26.40 -12.80 -1.22
CA GLY A 195 26.58 -13.06 0.20
C GLY A 195 28.02 -13.24 0.66
N ASN A 196 28.22 -13.71 1.89
CA ASN A 196 29.55 -13.98 2.42
C ASN A 196 30.08 -15.33 1.95
N TYR A 197 31.36 -15.36 1.56
CA TYR A 197 32.11 -16.53 1.16
C TYR A 197 33.46 -16.58 1.89
N GLU A 198 34.08 -17.75 1.90
CA GLU A 198 35.45 -17.96 2.35
C GLU A 198 36.36 -18.26 1.15
N LEU A 199 37.34 -17.38 0.91
CA LEU A 199 38.45 -17.68 0.03
C LEU A 199 39.46 -18.55 0.78
N SER A 200 39.75 -19.73 0.23
CA SER A 200 40.64 -20.73 0.84
C SER A 200 41.83 -21.05 -0.07
N ALA A 201 43.05 -21.04 0.50
CA ALA A 201 44.24 -21.56 -0.16
C ALA A 201 44.52 -22.99 0.30
N LYS A 202 44.65 -23.94 -0.63
CA LYS A 202 44.82 -25.38 -0.34
C LYS A 202 46.10 -25.91 -0.95
N ALA A 203 46.80 -26.80 -0.23
CA ALA A 203 47.87 -27.62 -0.79
C ALA A 203 47.42 -29.09 -0.79
N GLY A 204 47.03 -29.60 -1.96
CA GLY A 204 46.25 -30.84 -2.03
C GLY A 204 44.92 -30.67 -1.29
N ASP A 205 44.56 -31.63 -0.45
CA ASP A 205 43.30 -31.58 0.32
C ASP A 205 43.40 -30.76 1.62
N THR A 206 44.57 -30.18 1.92
CA THR A 206 44.80 -29.45 3.18
C THR A 206 44.61 -27.96 2.97
N VAL A 207 43.61 -27.38 3.64
CA VAL A 207 43.44 -25.92 3.76
C VAL A 207 44.60 -25.35 4.55
N LEU A 208 45.35 -24.43 3.93
CA LEU A 208 46.48 -23.75 4.55
C LEU A 208 46.01 -22.54 5.36
N ALA A 209 45.15 -21.71 4.77
CA ALA A 209 44.54 -20.55 5.40
C ALA A 209 43.27 -20.14 4.61
N THR A 210 42.35 -19.46 5.30
CA THR A 210 41.14 -18.88 4.72
C THR A 210 41.04 -17.39 5.06
N THR A 211 40.24 -16.66 4.29
CA THR A 211 39.84 -15.27 4.58
C THR A 211 38.42 -15.03 4.06
N PRO A 212 37.59 -14.22 4.75
CA PRO A 212 36.28 -13.84 4.24
C PRO A 212 36.37 -13.02 2.95
N MET A 213 35.35 -13.13 2.12
CA MET A 213 35.11 -12.33 0.92
C MET A 213 33.59 -12.18 0.71
N GLU A 214 33.10 -10.96 0.53
CA GLU A 214 31.71 -10.65 0.19
C GLU A 214 31.54 -10.70 -1.33
N ILE A 215 30.45 -11.33 -1.80
CA ILE A 215 29.99 -11.22 -3.19
C ILE A 215 28.72 -10.39 -3.18
N ASN A 216 28.69 -9.32 -3.97
CA ASN A 216 27.49 -8.50 -4.13
C ASN A 216 27.21 -8.28 -5.63
N VAL A 217 26.02 -7.82 -5.99
CA VAL A 217 25.70 -7.55 -7.40
C VAL A 217 26.50 -6.36 -7.93
N TYR A 218 26.54 -5.27 -7.16
CA TYR A 218 27.36 -4.08 -7.38
C TYR A 218 27.72 -3.47 -6.02
N GLU A 219 28.70 -2.55 -5.97
CA GLU A 219 29.27 -2.05 -4.70
C GLU A 219 28.21 -1.48 -3.77
N SER A 220 27.23 -0.76 -4.34
CA SER A 220 26.23 -0.03 -3.57
C SER A 220 24.99 -0.83 -3.15
N ASN A 221 24.80 -2.08 -3.59
CA ASN A 221 23.57 -2.81 -3.31
C ASN A 221 23.38 -3.10 -1.82
N VAL A 222 22.23 -2.73 -1.26
CA VAL A 222 21.83 -2.96 0.14
C VAL A 222 20.61 -3.88 0.21
N ARG A 223 20.69 -5.02 0.90
CA ARG A 223 19.52 -5.87 1.06
C ARG A 223 18.51 -5.31 2.07
N GLN A 224 17.26 -5.77 2.01
CA GLN A 224 16.24 -5.30 2.94
C GLN A 224 16.59 -5.57 4.41
N ASP A 225 17.20 -6.71 4.71
CA ASP A 225 17.63 -7.10 6.05
C ASP A 225 18.81 -6.25 6.58
N GLU A 226 19.56 -5.59 5.69
CA GLU A 226 20.69 -4.72 6.03
C GLU A 226 20.31 -3.25 6.16
N LEU A 227 19.23 -2.82 5.50
CA LEU A 227 18.88 -1.41 5.31
C LEU A 227 18.81 -0.64 6.64
N TYR A 228 18.19 -1.21 7.67
CA TYR A 228 18.10 -0.56 8.98
C TYR A 228 19.47 -0.37 9.64
N ASP A 229 20.31 -1.40 9.59
CA ASP A 229 21.65 -1.34 10.19
C ASP A 229 22.54 -0.32 9.46
N GLU A 230 22.43 -0.24 8.13
CA GLU A 230 23.09 0.79 7.31
C GLU A 230 22.63 2.21 7.70
N LEU A 231 21.33 2.44 7.86
CA LEU A 231 20.80 3.74 8.28
C LEU A 231 21.30 4.14 9.69
N MET A 232 21.39 3.17 10.61
CA MET A 232 21.89 3.40 11.97
C MET A 232 23.41 3.65 11.99
N GLU A 233 24.17 3.04 11.10
CA GLU A 233 25.59 3.36 10.90
C GLU A 233 25.74 4.80 10.38
N ILE A 234 24.99 5.17 9.35
CA ILE A 234 25.01 6.53 8.77
C ILE A 234 24.65 7.56 9.83
N LYS A 235 23.62 7.28 10.65
CA LYS A 235 23.23 8.14 11.79
C LYS A 235 24.41 8.38 12.73
N LYS A 236 25.13 7.33 13.13
CA LYS A 236 26.30 7.44 14.01
C LYS A 236 27.42 8.27 13.37
N LEU A 237 27.62 8.15 12.06
CA LEU A 237 28.59 8.96 11.32
C LEU A 237 28.18 10.44 11.27
N ALA A 238 26.91 10.73 11.01
CA ALA A 238 26.36 12.08 11.03
C ALA A 238 26.53 12.74 12.41
N GLU A 239 26.17 12.02 13.48
CA GLU A 239 26.34 12.49 14.86
C GLU A 239 27.81 12.77 15.20
N ALA A 240 28.75 11.95 14.70
CA ALA A 240 30.17 12.16 14.88
C ALA A 240 30.68 13.43 14.18
N ASN A 241 30.04 13.84 13.09
CA ASN A 241 30.30 15.08 12.36
C ASN A 241 29.41 16.26 12.83
N GLY A 242 28.62 16.07 13.89
CA GLY A 242 27.79 17.15 14.47
C GLY A 242 26.54 17.49 13.65
N ARG A 243 26.08 16.61 12.76
CA ARG A 243 24.88 16.79 11.94
C ARG A 243 23.67 16.13 12.59
N TYR A 244 22.48 16.72 12.41
CA TYR A 244 21.24 16.09 12.86
C TYR A 244 20.81 15.02 11.88
N PHE A 245 20.64 13.80 12.39
CA PHE A 245 20.18 12.65 11.61
C PHE A 245 19.24 11.82 12.47
N ASP A 246 18.04 11.56 11.96
CA ASP A 246 17.06 10.72 12.64
C ASP A 246 16.48 9.66 11.71
N VAL A 247 16.09 8.52 12.27
CA VAL A 247 15.53 7.37 11.53
C VAL A 247 14.27 6.94 12.25
N GLN A 248 13.16 6.88 11.52
CA GLN A 248 11.84 6.57 12.07
C GLN A 248 11.09 5.60 11.17
N SER A 249 10.29 4.72 11.78
CA SER A 249 9.31 3.91 11.05
C SER A 249 8.04 4.75 10.89
N PHE A 250 7.50 4.81 9.68
CA PHE A 250 6.24 5.51 9.38
C PHE A 250 5.07 4.56 9.16
N GLY A 251 5.30 3.25 9.29
CA GLY A 251 4.26 2.24 9.10
C GLY A 251 4.83 0.84 8.92
N LYS A 252 3.91 -0.08 8.63
CA LYS A 252 4.21 -1.48 8.33
C LYS A 252 3.68 -1.80 6.94
N SER A 253 4.47 -2.54 6.17
CA SER A 253 4.04 -3.10 4.90
C SER A 253 3.03 -4.23 5.11
N THR A 254 2.48 -4.72 4.00
CA THR A 254 1.51 -5.81 3.94
C THR A 254 2.04 -7.06 4.65
N ASP A 255 3.31 -7.42 4.43
CA ASP A 255 3.94 -8.58 5.07
C ASP A 255 4.57 -8.26 6.45
N GLY A 256 4.47 -7.02 6.92
CA GLY A 256 4.80 -6.63 8.29
C GLY A 256 6.24 -6.12 8.49
N TYR A 257 6.95 -5.76 7.42
CA TYR A 257 8.23 -5.07 7.51
C TYR A 257 8.01 -3.59 7.89
N ASP A 258 8.95 -3.01 8.66
CA ASP A 258 8.93 -1.56 8.91
C ASP A 258 9.25 -0.79 7.62
N GLN A 259 8.45 0.22 7.31
CA GLN A 259 8.82 1.23 6.32
C GLN A 259 9.59 2.35 7.01
N TRP A 260 10.86 2.54 6.64
CA TRP A 260 11.77 3.48 7.29
C TRP A 260 11.93 4.77 6.49
N TYR A 261 12.03 5.90 7.19
CA TYR A 261 12.50 7.16 6.62
C TYR A 261 13.57 7.80 7.50
N ALA A 262 14.49 8.52 6.87
CA ALA A 262 15.54 9.29 7.52
C ALA A 262 15.30 10.79 7.35
N VAL A 263 15.66 11.57 8.37
CA VAL A 263 15.60 13.05 8.36
C VAL A 263 16.99 13.59 8.62
N VAL A 264 17.49 14.41 7.69
CA VAL A 264 18.79 15.09 7.80
C VAL A 264 18.59 16.60 7.79
N SER A 265 19.21 17.28 8.76
CA SER A 265 19.14 18.73 8.89
C SER A 265 20.37 19.26 9.64
N ASP A 266 20.52 20.58 9.71
CA ASP A 266 21.57 21.22 10.50
C ASP A 266 21.33 21.03 12.02
N SER A 267 20.07 20.98 12.46
CA SER A 267 19.75 20.76 13.87
C SER A 267 18.35 20.19 14.12
N ALA A 268 18.18 19.53 15.27
CA ALA A 268 16.86 19.12 15.77
C ALA A 268 15.89 20.30 15.96
N GLN A 269 16.42 21.48 16.28
CA GLN A 269 15.62 22.69 16.46
C GLN A 269 15.07 23.18 15.13
N SER A 270 15.86 23.15 14.05
CA SER A 270 15.42 23.53 12.70
C SER A 270 14.25 22.65 12.23
N VAL A 271 14.31 21.34 12.52
CA VAL A 271 13.20 20.42 12.25
C VAL A 271 11.96 20.76 13.08
N ALA A 272 12.12 21.05 14.37
CA ALA A 272 10.99 21.45 15.23
C ALA A 272 10.35 22.78 14.78
N ASP A 273 11.18 23.77 14.42
CA ASP A 273 10.76 25.08 13.94
C ASP A 273 10.03 24.96 12.60
N PHE A 274 10.49 24.08 11.71
CA PHE A 274 9.77 23.77 10.48
C PHE A 274 8.41 23.15 10.77
N LYS A 275 8.30 22.16 11.66
CA LYS A 275 7.01 21.54 11.98
C LYS A 275 6.00 22.55 12.53
N GLU A 276 6.43 23.51 13.36
CA GLU A 276 5.57 24.62 13.82
C GLU A 276 5.15 25.53 12.64
N MET A 277 6.10 25.88 11.77
CA MET A 277 5.84 26.69 10.58
C MET A 277 4.90 25.98 9.60
N ASN A 278 5.03 24.67 9.41
CA ASN A 278 4.18 23.86 8.53
C ASN A 278 2.72 23.82 9.01
N ALA A 279 2.51 23.67 10.33
CA ALA A 279 1.17 23.75 10.91
C ALA A 279 0.55 25.15 10.74
N LEU A 280 1.35 26.21 10.88
CA LEU A 280 0.90 27.58 10.64
C LEU A 280 0.62 27.83 9.15
N ALA A 281 1.45 27.35 8.24
CA ALA A 281 1.29 27.53 6.80
C ALA A 281 -0.07 27.02 6.27
N GLN A 282 -0.58 25.94 6.84
CA GLN A 282 -1.87 25.36 6.47
C GLN A 282 -3.10 26.13 7.03
N THR A 283 -2.88 27.13 7.89
CA THR A 283 -3.96 27.90 8.53
C THR A 283 -3.84 29.41 8.34
N ASP A 284 -2.62 29.92 8.23
CA ASP A 284 -2.27 31.33 8.04
C ASP A 284 -0.92 31.44 7.29
N PRO A 285 -0.89 31.13 5.98
CA PRO A 285 0.33 31.21 5.17
C PRO A 285 0.85 32.65 5.04
N GLU A 286 -0.01 33.66 5.16
CA GLU A 286 0.39 35.06 5.14
C GLU A 286 1.23 35.42 6.38
N ALA A 287 0.89 34.89 7.56
CA ALA A 287 1.72 35.06 8.75
C ALA A 287 3.09 34.40 8.60
N VAL A 288 3.18 33.23 7.94
CA VAL A 288 4.47 32.60 7.63
C VAL A 288 5.28 33.48 6.68
N LEU A 289 4.65 33.97 5.60
CA LEU A 289 5.30 34.88 4.66
C LEU A 289 5.83 36.14 5.35
N ALA A 290 5.04 36.75 6.24
CA ALA A 290 5.46 37.92 7.01
C ALA A 290 6.64 37.62 7.94
N GLN A 291 6.74 36.41 8.50
CA GLN A 291 7.92 36.00 9.28
C GLN A 291 9.16 35.90 8.39
N ILE A 292 9.04 35.31 7.20
CA ILE A 292 10.14 35.18 6.23
C ILE A 292 10.60 36.55 5.76
N GLU A 293 9.69 37.44 5.35
CA GLU A 293 10.00 38.82 4.96
C GLU A 293 10.59 39.65 6.11
N GLY A 294 10.25 39.28 7.36
CA GLY A 294 10.84 39.82 8.59
C GLY A 294 12.26 39.32 8.89
N GLY A 295 12.81 38.41 8.08
CA GLY A 295 14.14 37.83 8.24
C GLY A 295 14.18 36.60 9.14
N LYS A 296 13.08 35.85 9.26
CA LYS A 296 13.09 34.54 9.92
C LYS A 296 14.05 33.62 9.19
N ASP A 297 14.92 32.96 9.95
CA ASP A 297 15.74 31.87 9.43
C ASP A 297 14.91 30.59 9.40
N TYR A 298 14.96 29.85 8.29
CA TYR A 298 14.12 28.67 8.06
C TYR A 298 14.73 27.73 7.02
N ARG A 299 14.31 26.46 7.06
CA ARG A 299 14.67 25.42 6.07
C ARG A 299 13.39 24.92 5.42
N ILE A 300 13.48 24.48 4.17
CA ILE A 300 12.36 23.86 3.45
C ILE A 300 12.52 22.33 3.40
N PRO A 301 11.45 21.55 3.54
CA PRO A 301 11.51 20.10 3.41
C PRO A 301 11.60 19.69 1.94
N ILE A 302 12.50 18.77 1.64
CA ILE A 302 12.50 18.00 0.40
C ILE A 302 12.37 16.53 0.76
N MET A 303 11.63 15.78 -0.05
CA MET A 303 11.41 14.35 0.18
C MET A 303 11.93 13.55 -1.00
N MET A 304 12.67 12.48 -0.73
CA MET A 304 13.18 11.55 -1.73
C MET A 304 12.62 10.15 -1.45
N ASN A 305 12.13 9.46 -2.48
CA ASN A 305 11.40 8.19 -2.36
C ASN A 305 11.78 7.21 -3.48
N ASN A 306 11.60 5.91 -3.24
CA ASN A 306 11.60 4.88 -4.28
C ASN A 306 10.46 3.91 -3.98
N VAL A 307 9.50 3.81 -4.90
CA VAL A 307 8.31 2.96 -4.78
C VAL A 307 8.50 1.58 -5.44
N HIS A 308 9.42 1.48 -6.39
CA HIS A 308 9.77 0.24 -7.09
C HIS A 308 11.10 -0.30 -6.60
N SER A 309 11.07 -1.12 -5.55
CA SER A 309 12.27 -1.61 -4.88
C SER A 309 13.14 -2.55 -5.73
N ASP A 310 12.57 -3.08 -6.80
CA ASP A 310 13.24 -3.89 -7.82
C ASP A 310 14.04 -3.05 -8.82
N GLU A 311 13.83 -1.73 -8.84
CA GLU A 311 14.67 -0.69 -9.42
C GLU A 311 15.76 -0.29 -8.41
N ALA A 312 16.52 -1.29 -8.00
CA ALA A 312 17.34 -1.28 -6.80
C ALA A 312 18.32 -0.09 -6.68
N GLY A 313 18.80 0.43 -7.81
CA GLY A 313 19.68 1.59 -7.85
C GLY A 313 19.10 2.85 -7.21
N GLY A 314 17.77 3.03 -7.20
CA GLY A 314 17.10 4.14 -6.52
C GLY A 314 17.27 4.07 -5.00
N VAL A 315 16.96 2.91 -4.41
CA VAL A 315 17.16 2.63 -2.97
C VAL A 315 18.61 2.83 -2.57
N ASP A 316 19.54 2.30 -3.37
CA ASP A 316 20.96 2.32 -3.06
C ASP A 316 21.57 3.73 -3.19
N ALA A 317 21.08 4.53 -4.15
CA ALA A 317 21.44 5.94 -4.29
C ALA A 317 20.98 6.76 -3.07
N HIS A 318 19.78 6.49 -2.54
CA HIS A 318 19.31 7.12 -1.30
C HIS A 318 20.24 6.86 -0.12
N VAL A 319 20.65 5.59 0.08
CA VAL A 319 21.57 5.22 1.17
C VAL A 319 22.93 5.92 1.00
N ASN A 320 23.45 5.98 -0.22
CA ASN A 320 24.71 6.67 -0.51
C ASN A 320 24.60 8.19 -0.32
N LEU A 321 23.53 8.84 -0.77
CA LEU A 321 23.30 10.27 -0.57
C LEU A 321 23.20 10.62 0.92
N LEU A 322 22.48 9.82 1.71
CA LEU A 322 22.44 9.97 3.16
C LEU A 322 23.83 9.85 3.79
N ARG A 323 24.65 8.90 3.33
CA ARG A 323 26.02 8.73 3.79
C ARG A 323 26.91 9.91 3.41
N THR A 324 26.80 10.44 2.19
CA THR A 324 27.49 11.66 1.74
C THR A 324 27.13 12.84 2.64
N LEU A 325 25.84 13.07 2.88
CA LEU A 325 25.34 14.11 3.79
C LEU A 325 25.79 13.90 5.24
N ALA A 326 26.06 12.66 5.66
CA ALA A 326 26.55 12.36 7.00
C ALA A 326 28.06 12.58 7.18
N THR A 327 28.86 12.45 6.11
CA THR A 327 30.31 12.27 6.22
C THR A 327 31.16 13.33 5.54
N GLU A 328 30.70 13.93 4.44
CA GLU A 328 31.52 14.86 3.66
C GLU A 328 31.32 16.30 4.09
N ASP A 329 32.38 17.09 4.22
CA ASP A 329 32.28 18.54 4.45
C ASP A 329 31.90 19.27 3.15
N THR A 330 32.46 18.82 2.03
CA THR A 330 32.32 19.41 0.70
C THR A 330 32.13 18.30 -0.33
N ILE A 331 31.17 18.49 -1.24
CA ILE A 331 30.91 17.65 -2.39
C ILE A 331 31.47 18.35 -3.65
N THR A 332 32.24 17.64 -4.46
CA THR A 332 32.71 18.13 -5.76
C THR A 332 31.74 17.68 -6.86
N TRP A 333 31.32 18.59 -7.72
CA TRP A 333 30.39 18.31 -8.83
C TRP A 333 30.64 19.20 -10.05
N ASN A 334 30.03 18.88 -11.18
CA ASN A 334 30.14 19.64 -12.43
C ASN A 334 28.75 19.84 -13.05
N THR A 335 28.61 20.83 -13.93
CA THR A 335 27.38 21.08 -14.70
C THR A 335 27.69 21.36 -16.16
N ILE A 336 26.73 21.11 -17.05
CA ILE A 336 26.79 21.54 -18.44
C ILE A 336 26.86 23.08 -18.52
N THR A 337 27.76 23.59 -19.37
CA THR A 337 27.97 25.03 -19.61
C THR A 337 27.70 25.46 -21.05
N GLY A 338 27.47 24.52 -21.96
CA GLY A 338 27.33 24.79 -23.39
C GLY A 338 27.47 23.53 -24.23
N LEU A 339 27.34 23.67 -25.55
CA LEU A 339 27.53 22.58 -26.52
C LEU A 339 28.95 22.59 -27.09
N THR A 340 29.44 21.41 -27.51
CA THR A 340 30.70 21.28 -28.25
C THR A 340 30.58 21.94 -29.64
N GLY A 341 31.73 22.21 -30.28
CA GLY A 341 31.77 22.79 -31.64
C GLY A 341 31.34 24.26 -31.75
N GLY A 342 31.13 24.96 -30.63
CA GLY A 342 30.76 26.39 -30.61
C GLY A 342 29.28 26.64 -30.93
N LYS A 343 28.44 25.61 -30.83
CA LYS A 343 26.99 25.70 -30.99
C LYS A 343 26.36 26.38 -29.77
N THR A 344 25.26 27.11 -29.99
CA THR A 344 24.55 27.85 -28.94
C THR A 344 23.12 27.36 -28.83
N VAL A 345 22.67 27.19 -27.59
CA VAL A 345 21.28 26.90 -27.24
C VAL A 345 20.54 28.23 -27.10
N ASP A 346 19.28 28.29 -27.54
CA ASP A 346 18.41 29.41 -27.20
C ASP A 346 18.09 29.34 -25.70
N GLU A 347 18.38 30.40 -24.94
CA GLU A 347 18.15 30.44 -23.49
C GLU A 347 16.71 30.88 -23.14
N SER A 348 15.78 30.87 -24.11
CA SER A 348 14.37 31.16 -23.85
C SER A 348 13.71 30.03 -23.04
N GLN A 349 12.91 30.40 -22.02
CA GLN A 349 12.37 29.46 -21.03
C GLN A 349 11.37 28.43 -21.58
N TYR A 350 10.76 28.68 -22.74
CA TYR A 350 9.74 27.82 -23.35
C TYR A 350 10.00 27.71 -24.86
N ASP A 351 10.05 26.48 -25.37
CA ASP A 351 10.46 26.17 -26.75
C ASP A 351 11.86 26.74 -27.15
N PRO A 352 12.92 26.59 -26.32
CA PRO A 352 14.26 26.98 -26.72
C PRO A 352 14.73 26.15 -27.91
N LYS A 353 14.70 26.75 -29.09
CA LYS A 353 15.17 26.12 -30.34
C LYS A 353 16.67 26.31 -30.47
N ILE A 354 17.41 25.22 -30.65
CA ILE A 354 18.80 25.35 -31.09
C ILE A 354 18.82 26.02 -32.46
N VAL A 355 19.62 27.08 -32.56
CA VAL A 355 19.61 28.02 -33.69
C VAL A 355 20.40 27.46 -34.91
N ASP A 356 21.04 26.29 -34.79
CA ASP A 356 21.77 25.59 -35.86
C ASP A 356 22.07 24.13 -35.45
N PHE A 357 21.40 23.12 -36.03
CA PHE A 357 21.65 21.72 -35.65
C PHE A 357 21.67 20.74 -36.85
N GLU A 358 22.87 20.28 -37.20
CA GLU A 358 23.16 18.90 -37.63
C GLU A 358 24.35 18.44 -36.75
N ILE A 359 24.15 17.45 -35.87
CA ILE A 359 25.23 16.60 -35.34
C ILE A 359 24.97 15.24 -35.95
N THR A 360 25.78 14.88 -36.95
CA THR A 360 25.82 13.51 -37.45
C THR A 360 26.49 12.64 -36.39
N SER A 361 25.79 11.61 -35.95
CA SER A 361 26.36 10.50 -35.15
C SER A 361 27.59 9.87 -35.82
N ASP A 362 28.41 9.18 -35.02
CA ASP A 362 29.63 8.51 -35.50
C ASP A 362 29.36 7.40 -36.54
N ASP A 363 28.13 6.89 -36.61
CA ASP A 363 27.71 5.93 -37.64
C ASP A 363 27.33 6.58 -38.99
N GLY A 364 27.18 7.91 -39.02
CA GLY A 364 26.88 8.69 -40.22
C GLY A 364 25.40 8.73 -40.61
N ASP A 365 24.51 8.07 -39.86
CA ASP A 365 23.14 7.76 -40.29
C ASP A 365 22.05 8.30 -39.33
N THR A 366 22.40 8.81 -38.14
CA THR A 366 21.43 9.39 -37.17
C THR A 366 21.64 10.88 -36.95
N ASP A 367 20.60 11.68 -37.20
CA ASP A 367 20.50 13.10 -36.85
C ASP A 367 19.86 13.25 -35.46
N TYR A 368 20.59 13.76 -34.47
CA TYR A 368 19.98 14.10 -33.17
C TYR A 368 19.21 15.44 -33.27
N GLY A 369 18.27 15.66 -32.36
CA GLY A 369 17.63 16.96 -32.16
C GLY A 369 17.68 17.28 -30.68
N PHE A 370 18.01 18.51 -30.30
CA PHE A 370 18.05 18.92 -28.90
C PHE A 370 17.14 20.14 -28.71
N THR A 371 16.52 20.20 -27.54
CA THR A 371 15.64 21.27 -27.04
C THR A 371 16.21 21.69 -25.69
N GLY A 372 16.74 22.91 -25.60
CA GLY A 372 17.64 23.25 -24.49
C GLY A 372 18.93 22.39 -24.54
N TYR A 373 19.30 21.78 -23.40
CA TYR A 373 20.32 20.73 -23.33
C TYR A 373 19.75 19.31 -23.36
N GLY A 374 18.42 19.13 -23.38
CA GLY A 374 17.77 17.81 -23.45
C GLY A 374 17.60 17.29 -24.89
N LEU A 375 17.25 16.02 -25.02
CA LEU A 375 17.07 15.33 -26.30
C LEU A 375 15.62 15.40 -26.80
N LYS A 376 15.40 15.86 -28.04
CA LYS A 376 14.09 15.88 -28.71
C LYS A 376 13.71 14.50 -29.26
N ILE A 377 12.50 14.01 -28.93
CA ILE A 377 12.03 12.66 -29.32
C ILE A 377 11.96 12.43 -30.83
N SER A 378 11.48 13.40 -31.63
CA SER A 378 11.25 13.20 -33.08
C SER A 378 12.51 13.00 -33.93
N ALA A 379 13.68 13.07 -33.32
CA ALA A 379 14.96 12.71 -33.93
C ALA A 379 15.21 11.18 -34.02
N THR A 380 14.35 10.34 -33.43
CA THR A 380 14.61 8.89 -33.30
C THR A 380 13.87 8.05 -34.36
N THR A 381 14.47 7.84 -35.53
CA THR A 381 13.94 6.88 -36.55
C THR A 381 14.68 5.54 -36.61
N ILE A 382 15.65 5.29 -35.73
CA ILE A 382 16.36 4.00 -35.63
C ILE A 382 16.34 3.55 -34.15
N ASN A 383 15.56 2.51 -33.83
CA ASN A 383 15.63 1.72 -32.58
C ASN A 383 15.80 2.56 -31.28
N GLY A 384 15.03 3.63 -31.15
CA GLY A 384 15.29 4.78 -30.28
C GLY A 384 15.20 4.52 -28.77
N ASN A 385 16.28 4.88 -28.07
CA ASN A 385 16.34 4.95 -26.60
C ASN A 385 16.99 6.25 -26.07
N GLY A 386 17.49 7.16 -26.91
CA GLY A 386 18.14 8.40 -26.45
C GLY A 386 19.47 8.25 -25.70
N ASN A 387 19.81 7.07 -25.17
CA ASN A 387 21.14 6.69 -24.68
C ASN A 387 21.56 5.32 -25.28
N ASP A 388 22.79 5.22 -25.79
CA ASP A 388 23.31 4.00 -26.43
C ASP A 388 24.24 3.15 -25.52
N GLY A 389 24.52 3.68 -24.32
CA GLY A 389 25.39 3.07 -23.32
C GLY A 389 26.89 3.24 -23.58
N ARG A 390 27.30 3.96 -24.63
CA ARG A 390 28.69 4.04 -25.11
C ARG A 390 29.18 5.46 -25.28
N THR A 391 28.32 6.31 -25.80
CA THR A 391 28.63 7.70 -26.09
C THR A 391 28.54 8.48 -24.78
N ASP A 392 29.63 9.17 -24.46
CA ASP A 392 29.71 10.02 -23.28
C ASP A 392 29.18 11.43 -23.59
N ALA A 393 28.53 12.05 -22.61
CA ALA A 393 28.00 13.40 -22.75
C ALA A 393 29.07 14.43 -23.18
N SER A 394 30.37 14.22 -22.90
CA SER A 394 31.46 15.10 -23.35
C SER A 394 31.59 15.25 -24.87
N GLU A 395 31.02 14.34 -25.66
CA GLU A 395 30.98 14.47 -27.12
C GLU A 395 30.03 15.60 -27.57
N TYR A 396 28.97 15.86 -26.80
CA TYR A 396 27.93 16.83 -27.11
C TYR A 396 28.04 18.13 -26.31
N TYR A 397 28.55 18.06 -25.08
CA TYR A 397 28.53 19.19 -24.15
C TYR A 397 29.93 19.63 -23.70
N THR A 398 29.99 20.88 -23.27
CA THR A 398 31.09 21.44 -22.49
C THR A 398 30.67 21.51 -21.04
N PHE A 399 31.62 21.28 -20.13
CA PHE A 399 31.36 21.22 -18.70
C PHE A 399 32.10 22.31 -17.94
N SER A 400 31.56 22.65 -16.76
CA SER A 400 32.22 23.53 -15.82
C SER A 400 33.50 22.92 -15.27
N GLU A 401 34.41 23.76 -14.78
CA GLU A 401 35.42 23.33 -13.80
C GLU A 401 34.72 22.76 -12.54
N ASP A 402 35.49 22.07 -11.70
CA ASP A 402 35.01 21.51 -10.43
C ASP A 402 34.33 22.59 -9.58
N LYS A 403 33.07 22.34 -9.24
CA LYS A 403 32.29 23.15 -8.31
C LYS A 403 32.30 22.46 -6.94
N GLU A 404 32.26 23.25 -5.89
CA GLU A 404 32.19 22.78 -4.51
C GLU A 404 30.83 23.12 -3.92
N LEU A 405 30.13 22.12 -3.38
CA LEU A 405 28.91 22.27 -2.61
C LEU A 405 29.20 21.90 -1.16
N LYS A 406 29.04 22.85 -0.22
CA LYS A 406 29.27 22.56 1.20
C LYS A 406 28.04 21.94 1.81
N VAL A 407 28.19 20.80 2.48
CA VAL A 407 27.04 20.10 3.07
C VAL A 407 26.33 20.95 4.12
N ASP A 408 27.08 21.71 4.93
CA ASP A 408 26.47 22.62 5.91
C ASP A 408 25.65 23.73 5.24
N GLU A 409 26.05 24.22 4.05
CA GLU A 409 25.27 25.21 3.30
C GLU A 409 23.96 24.62 2.72
N ILE A 410 23.97 23.32 2.37
CA ILE A 410 22.74 22.60 1.99
C ILE A 410 21.81 22.52 3.22
N LEU A 411 22.33 22.05 4.36
CA LEU A 411 21.54 21.81 5.57
C LEU A 411 21.07 23.10 6.27
N ASP A 412 21.73 24.23 6.01
CA ASP A 412 21.26 25.57 6.40
C ASP A 412 20.01 26.01 5.61
N ASN A 413 19.72 25.37 4.48
CA ASN A 413 18.60 25.71 3.60
C ASN A 413 17.53 24.62 3.51
N LEU A 414 17.91 23.35 3.61
CA LEU A 414 17.05 22.20 3.34
C LEU A 414 16.93 21.29 4.57
N ILE A 415 15.75 20.72 4.76
CA ILE A 415 15.54 19.49 5.54
C ILE A 415 15.37 18.37 4.53
N ILE A 416 16.28 17.40 4.53
CA ILE A 416 16.28 16.30 3.57
C ILE A 416 15.62 15.10 4.24
N ILE A 417 14.48 14.67 3.68
CA ILE A 417 13.70 13.52 4.13
C ILE A 417 13.88 12.44 3.08
N VAL A 418 14.29 11.26 3.47
CA VAL A 418 14.53 10.16 2.54
C VAL A 418 13.78 8.95 3.03
N THR A 419 12.87 8.44 2.21
CA THR A 419 12.29 7.11 2.32
C THR A 419 13.09 6.23 1.36
N PRO A 420 14.12 5.50 1.81
CA PRO A 420 14.98 4.77 0.89
C PRO A 420 14.19 3.74 0.09
N ASP A 421 13.18 3.13 0.71
CA ASP A 421 12.35 2.08 0.15
C ASP A 421 10.91 2.19 0.71
N GLU A 422 9.94 2.53 -0.14
CA GLU A 422 8.52 2.51 0.22
C GLU A 422 7.96 1.09 0.26
N ASN A 423 8.51 0.17 -0.54
CA ASN A 423 7.98 -1.19 -0.71
C ASN A 423 8.95 -2.27 -0.17
N PRO A 424 9.09 -2.39 1.17
CA PRO A 424 10.00 -3.37 1.77
C PRO A 424 9.64 -4.83 1.46
N ASP A 425 8.38 -5.11 1.12
CA ASP A 425 7.96 -6.43 0.63
C ASP A 425 8.61 -6.70 -0.74
N GLY A 426 8.48 -5.75 -1.67
CA GLY A 426 9.12 -5.78 -2.97
C GLY A 426 10.64 -5.88 -2.87
N ARG A 427 11.29 -5.15 -1.96
CA ARG A 427 12.74 -5.27 -1.73
C ARG A 427 13.14 -6.64 -1.21
N THR A 428 12.34 -7.21 -0.30
CA THR A 428 12.59 -8.54 0.27
C THR A 428 12.50 -9.64 -0.79
N TYR A 429 11.54 -9.55 -1.71
CA TYR A 429 11.31 -10.55 -2.76
C TYR A 429 12.03 -10.23 -4.07
N ASN A 430 12.60 -9.03 -4.17
CA ASN A 430 13.21 -8.48 -5.37
C ASN A 430 12.19 -8.32 -6.53
N THR A 431 11.00 -7.82 -6.20
CA THR A 431 9.84 -7.66 -7.09
C THR A 431 9.35 -6.21 -7.12
N ARG A 432 8.78 -5.79 -8.25
CA ARG A 432 8.09 -4.49 -8.37
C ARG A 432 6.87 -4.38 -7.45
N PRO A 433 5.98 -5.39 -7.42
CA PRO A 433 4.77 -5.30 -6.59
C PRO A 433 5.06 -5.58 -5.11
N ASN A 434 4.14 -5.17 -4.22
CA ASN A 434 4.19 -5.46 -2.77
C ASN A 434 3.79 -6.91 -2.44
N GLY A 435 3.65 -7.25 -1.14
CA GLY A 435 3.29 -8.60 -0.68
C GLY A 435 1.91 -9.09 -1.16
N ASN A 436 0.99 -8.18 -1.48
CA ASN A 436 -0.29 -8.52 -2.12
C ASN A 436 -0.20 -8.60 -3.66
N GLY A 437 0.94 -8.28 -4.26
CA GLY A 437 1.13 -8.30 -5.71
C GLY A 437 0.63 -7.05 -6.44
N PHE A 438 0.52 -5.90 -5.76
CA PHE A 438 0.11 -4.62 -6.34
C PHE A 438 1.32 -3.75 -6.73
N ASP A 439 1.27 -3.14 -7.92
CA ASP A 439 2.17 -2.04 -8.27
C ASP A 439 1.74 -0.79 -7.49
N LEU A 440 2.55 -0.40 -6.50
CA LEU A 440 2.24 0.75 -5.64
C LEU A 440 2.29 2.09 -6.37
N ASN A 441 3.05 2.20 -7.47
CA ASN A 441 3.08 3.40 -8.33
C ASN A 441 1.84 3.50 -9.24
N ARG A 442 0.73 2.91 -8.81
CA ARG A 442 -0.60 2.96 -9.40
C ARG A 442 -1.70 3.07 -8.33
N ASP A 443 -1.30 3.38 -7.10
CA ASP A 443 -2.18 3.34 -5.92
C ASP A 443 -2.02 4.55 -4.97
N ALA A 444 -1.21 5.58 -5.29
CA ALA A 444 -0.95 6.70 -4.37
C ALA A 444 -2.23 7.48 -3.97
N SER A 445 -3.17 7.66 -4.90
CA SER A 445 -4.47 8.28 -4.60
C SER A 445 -5.55 7.27 -4.22
N ASN A 446 -5.52 6.05 -4.78
CA ASN A 446 -6.50 5.01 -4.43
C ASN A 446 -6.32 4.50 -3.00
N GLN A 447 -5.07 4.32 -2.57
CA GLN A 447 -4.63 3.89 -1.24
C GLN A 447 -5.28 2.56 -0.81
N THR A 448 -5.38 1.61 -1.74
CA THR A 448 -5.86 0.26 -1.46
C THR A 448 -4.85 -0.55 -0.65
N GLN A 449 -3.57 -0.20 -0.74
CA GLN A 449 -2.48 -0.85 -0.02
C GLN A 449 -2.06 -0.07 1.23
N VAL A 450 -1.50 -0.78 2.23
CA VAL A 450 -1.09 -0.14 3.49
C VAL A 450 0.15 0.73 3.31
N GLU A 451 1.03 0.38 2.38
CA GLU A 451 2.25 1.12 2.06
C GLU A 451 1.95 2.52 1.52
N THR A 452 1.02 2.61 0.57
CA THR A 452 0.56 3.89 -0.02
C THR A 452 -0.23 4.73 0.98
N GLN A 453 -1.02 4.10 1.86
CA GLN A 453 -1.65 4.78 2.99
C GLN A 453 -0.61 5.42 3.94
N ASN A 454 0.51 4.74 4.18
CA ASN A 454 1.56 5.22 5.09
C ASN A 454 2.36 6.37 4.47
N ILE A 455 2.75 6.27 3.20
CA ILE A 455 3.48 7.36 2.51
C ILE A 455 2.60 8.61 2.33
N ALA A 456 1.32 8.45 2.00
CA ALA A 456 0.37 9.56 1.89
C ALA A 456 0.24 10.35 3.20
N LYS A 457 0.19 9.65 4.34
CA LYS A 457 0.20 10.26 5.67
C LYS A 457 1.51 11.00 5.93
N LEU A 458 2.66 10.40 5.59
CA LEU A 458 3.97 11.02 5.79
C LEU A 458 4.13 12.30 4.95
N ILE A 459 3.67 12.28 3.69
CA ILE A 459 3.63 13.47 2.82
C ILE A 459 2.73 14.55 3.45
N SER A 460 1.55 14.19 3.94
CA SER A 460 0.62 15.13 4.60
C SER A 460 1.20 15.73 5.89
N GLU A 461 2.03 15.00 6.62
CA GLU A 461 2.71 15.47 7.82
C GLU A 461 3.83 16.48 7.51
N TRP A 462 4.57 16.27 6.42
CA TRP A 462 5.73 17.09 6.07
C TRP A 462 5.46 18.22 5.08
N ASN A 463 4.47 18.06 4.20
CA ASN A 463 4.19 18.97 3.08
C ASN A 463 5.47 19.37 2.32
N PRO A 464 6.19 18.41 1.70
CA PRO A 464 7.45 18.70 1.04
C PRO A 464 7.31 19.78 -0.03
N VAL A 465 8.30 20.67 -0.16
CA VAL A 465 8.35 21.67 -1.25
C VAL A 465 8.76 21.00 -2.56
N ALA A 466 9.60 19.97 -2.48
CA ALA A 466 9.94 19.11 -3.60
C ALA A 466 9.82 17.63 -3.17
N PHE A 467 9.19 16.82 -4.01
CA PHE A 467 9.11 15.37 -3.86
C PHE A 467 9.86 14.75 -5.04
N VAL A 468 10.84 13.89 -4.77
CA VAL A 468 11.71 13.29 -5.79
C VAL A 468 11.58 11.78 -5.69
N GLU A 469 11.13 11.13 -6.76
CA GLU A 469 10.99 9.69 -6.82
C GLU A 469 11.98 9.09 -7.81
N PHE A 470 12.85 8.20 -7.32
CA PHE A 470 13.85 7.53 -8.12
C PHE A 470 13.31 6.22 -8.67
N HIS A 471 13.60 5.99 -9.94
CA HIS A 471 13.13 4.87 -10.73
C HIS A 471 14.22 4.37 -11.70
N GLY A 472 13.90 3.32 -12.46
CA GLY A 472 14.79 2.73 -13.45
C GLY A 472 14.08 1.98 -14.58
N PHE A 473 14.88 1.36 -15.44
CA PHE A 473 14.46 0.49 -16.55
C PHE A 473 13.79 1.18 -17.74
N THR A 474 13.91 2.49 -17.85
CA THR A 474 13.53 3.19 -19.08
C THR A 474 14.68 3.24 -20.05
N ALA A 475 14.36 3.53 -21.30
CA ALA A 475 15.36 3.59 -22.35
C ALA A 475 16.13 4.92 -22.31
N GLN A 476 15.38 5.99 -22.05
CA GLN A 476 15.84 7.36 -21.86
C GLN A 476 16.28 7.57 -20.41
N PHE A 477 17.17 8.54 -20.17
CA PHE A 477 17.34 9.07 -18.82
C PHE A 477 16.28 10.16 -18.62
N LEU A 478 15.16 9.80 -18.00
CA LEU A 478 13.99 10.67 -17.84
C LEU A 478 14.14 11.53 -16.59
N VAL A 479 13.85 12.82 -16.75
CA VAL A 479 13.85 13.82 -15.68
C VAL A 479 12.61 14.70 -15.86
N GLU A 480 11.55 14.43 -15.10
CA GLU A 480 10.28 15.17 -15.11
C GLU A 480 10.45 16.68 -14.91
N PRO A 481 9.58 17.54 -15.49
CA PRO A 481 8.10 17.42 -15.62
C PRO A 481 7.49 16.64 -16.81
N CYS A 482 6.26 16.17 -16.59
CA CYS A 482 5.32 15.50 -17.49
C CYS A 482 4.67 16.39 -18.57
N THR A 483 3.95 15.80 -19.52
CA THR A 483 3.24 16.47 -20.63
C THR A 483 1.77 16.78 -20.28
N PRO A 484 1.06 17.58 -21.08
CA PRO A 484 -0.40 17.62 -21.06
C PRO A 484 -1.02 16.25 -21.41
N PRO A 485 -2.32 16.01 -21.08
CA PRO A 485 -3.18 16.92 -20.33
C PRO A 485 -2.83 16.96 -18.84
N HIS A 486 -2.99 18.14 -18.22
CA HIS A 486 -2.66 18.36 -16.81
C HIS A 486 -3.89 18.32 -15.91
N GLU A 487 -3.77 17.70 -14.74
CA GLU A 487 -4.86 17.60 -13.77
C GLU A 487 -5.37 19.00 -13.35
N PRO A 488 -6.69 19.30 -13.46
CA PRO A 488 -7.20 20.66 -13.32
C PRO A 488 -7.22 21.18 -11.87
N ASN A 489 -7.13 20.33 -10.86
CA ASN A 489 -6.91 20.71 -9.47
C ASN A 489 -5.43 21.03 -9.18
N LEU A 490 -4.47 20.71 -10.05
CA LEU A 490 -3.10 21.24 -9.92
C LEU A 490 -3.10 22.76 -10.15
N GLU A 491 -2.28 23.49 -9.40
CA GLU A 491 -2.00 24.92 -9.62
C GLU A 491 -0.67 25.04 -10.39
N TYR A 492 -0.65 24.48 -11.60
CA TYR A 492 0.56 24.32 -12.42
C TYR A 492 1.27 25.66 -12.69
N ASP A 493 0.51 26.76 -12.78
CA ASP A 493 1.01 28.13 -12.95
C ASP A 493 1.99 28.58 -11.87
N LEU A 494 1.85 28.06 -10.63
CA LEU A 494 2.69 28.45 -9.50
C LEU A 494 4.09 27.81 -9.53
N PHE A 495 4.21 26.61 -10.10
CA PHE A 495 5.40 25.77 -9.89
C PHE A 495 6.15 25.40 -11.16
N VAL A 496 5.48 25.38 -12.32
CA VAL A 496 6.04 24.88 -13.59
C VAL A 496 7.41 25.47 -13.95
N GLU A 497 7.63 26.76 -13.70
CA GLU A 497 8.92 27.40 -14.01
C GLU A 497 10.05 26.79 -13.16
N GLN A 498 9.88 26.72 -11.83
CA GLN A 498 10.91 26.17 -10.95
C GLN A 498 11.00 24.66 -11.09
N PHE A 499 9.89 24.00 -11.43
CA PHE A 499 9.84 22.58 -11.70
C PHE A 499 10.70 22.23 -12.93
N LEU A 500 10.54 22.94 -14.05
CA LEU A 500 11.36 22.75 -15.24
C LEU A 500 12.84 23.10 -15.01
N LEU A 501 13.13 24.19 -14.30
CA LEU A 501 14.53 24.57 -13.99
C LEU A 501 15.21 23.58 -13.04
N GLY A 502 14.46 23.00 -12.10
CA GLY A 502 14.93 21.93 -11.22
C GLY A 502 15.27 20.67 -12.00
N ALA A 503 14.44 20.30 -12.98
CA ALA A 503 14.68 19.20 -13.89
C ALA A 503 15.98 19.39 -14.68
N GLU A 504 16.18 20.60 -15.23
CA GLU A 504 17.41 20.96 -15.93
C GLU A 504 18.63 20.93 -15.02
N ALA A 505 18.51 21.45 -13.79
CA ALA A 505 19.60 21.41 -12.81
C ALA A 505 20.02 19.97 -12.50
N TYR A 506 19.04 19.06 -12.35
CA TYR A 506 19.28 17.65 -12.12
C TYR A 506 19.98 16.99 -13.32
N GLY A 507 19.38 17.07 -14.52
CA GLY A 507 19.92 16.42 -15.73
C GLY A 507 21.31 16.92 -16.12
N ASN A 508 21.53 18.23 -16.02
CA ASN A 508 22.83 18.85 -16.33
C ASN A 508 23.93 18.42 -15.35
N ALA A 509 23.62 18.33 -14.05
CA ALA A 509 24.58 17.91 -13.04
C ALA A 509 24.89 16.41 -13.14
N ALA A 510 23.86 15.60 -13.40
CA ALA A 510 23.98 14.16 -13.58
C ALA A 510 24.99 13.83 -14.69
N LEU A 511 24.76 14.34 -15.91
CA LEU A 511 25.64 14.03 -17.05
C LEU A 511 27.05 14.62 -16.89
N ALA A 512 27.16 15.90 -16.50
CA ALA A 512 28.47 16.53 -16.41
C ALA A 512 29.34 15.94 -15.29
N THR A 513 28.77 15.66 -14.12
CA THR A 513 29.54 15.08 -13.01
C THR A 513 29.94 13.64 -13.34
N MET A 514 29.06 12.84 -13.96
CA MET A 514 29.41 11.50 -14.44
C MET A 514 30.58 11.53 -15.44
N SER A 515 30.52 12.42 -16.44
CA SER A 515 31.55 12.50 -17.48
C SER A 515 32.88 13.12 -17.02
N VAL A 516 32.90 13.89 -15.94
CA VAL A 516 34.13 14.50 -15.41
C VAL A 516 34.73 13.69 -14.27
N GLN A 517 33.94 13.34 -13.27
CA GLN A 517 34.43 12.69 -12.05
C GLN A 517 34.50 11.17 -12.18
N HIS A 518 33.58 10.57 -12.95
CA HIS A 518 33.41 9.11 -13.05
C HIS A 518 33.75 8.53 -14.44
N ALA A 519 34.46 9.29 -15.28
CA ALA A 519 34.73 8.94 -16.69
C ALA A 519 35.40 7.56 -16.90
N GLY A 520 36.17 7.09 -15.91
CA GLY A 520 36.90 5.81 -15.98
C GLY A 520 36.36 4.71 -15.08
N GLU A 521 35.26 4.95 -14.36
CA GLU A 521 34.77 4.02 -13.33
C GLU A 521 33.88 2.93 -13.90
N PHE A 522 33.09 3.23 -14.95
CA PHE A 522 32.10 2.31 -15.51
C PHE A 522 32.20 2.21 -17.03
N GLU A 523 31.80 1.06 -17.58
CA GLU A 523 31.73 0.86 -19.04
C GLU A 523 30.54 1.60 -19.65
N THR A 524 29.39 1.57 -18.99
CA THR A 524 28.20 2.29 -19.44
C THR A 524 28.38 3.80 -19.36
N LYS A 525 28.11 4.46 -20.49
CA LYS A 525 28.11 5.93 -20.63
C LYS A 525 26.71 6.45 -20.90
N TYR A 526 26.48 7.68 -20.44
CA TYR A 526 25.23 8.41 -20.65
C TYR A 526 25.52 9.64 -21.49
N GLN A 527 24.73 9.81 -22.55
CA GLN A 527 24.90 10.87 -23.53
C GLN A 527 23.92 12.02 -23.33
N THR A 528 22.66 11.75 -22.96
CA THR A 528 21.60 12.78 -22.92
C THR A 528 20.58 12.47 -21.82
N TYR A 529 19.81 13.49 -21.43
CA TYR A 529 18.61 13.36 -20.59
C TYR A 529 17.39 13.88 -21.35
N TYR A 530 16.20 13.49 -20.88
CA TYR A 530 14.92 13.81 -21.50
C TYR A 530 13.97 14.42 -20.46
N THR A 531 13.40 15.58 -20.78
CA THR A 531 12.38 16.26 -19.96
C THR A 531 11.08 16.37 -20.76
N PRO A 532 10.07 15.52 -20.49
CA PRO A 532 8.88 15.39 -21.34
C PRO A 532 8.19 16.70 -21.72
N LEU A 533 7.90 17.56 -20.74
CA LEU A 533 7.24 18.86 -20.99
C LEU A 533 7.94 19.72 -22.04
N ARG A 534 9.28 19.67 -22.07
CA ARG A 534 10.10 20.48 -23.01
C ARG A 534 10.36 19.73 -24.31
N ASP A 535 10.59 18.43 -24.24
CA ASP A 535 11.27 17.66 -25.28
C ASP A 535 10.35 16.75 -26.10
N SER A 536 9.11 16.52 -25.64
CA SER A 536 8.18 15.55 -26.24
C SER A 536 7.34 16.10 -27.38
N PHE A 537 7.12 17.42 -27.47
CA PHE A 537 6.24 17.98 -28.49
C PHE A 537 6.85 17.91 -29.89
N ASP A 538 6.09 17.34 -30.82
CA ASP A 538 6.39 17.36 -32.23
C ASP A 538 5.26 17.99 -33.05
N ALA A 539 5.60 18.90 -33.97
CA ALA A 539 4.59 19.66 -34.71
C ALA A 539 3.82 18.81 -35.75
N GLU A 540 4.34 17.64 -36.14
CA GLU A 540 3.66 16.73 -37.08
C GLU A 540 2.80 15.68 -36.35
N THR A 541 3.24 15.24 -35.18
CA THR A 541 2.64 14.10 -34.45
C THR A 541 1.96 14.47 -33.13
N GLY A 542 2.23 15.65 -32.57
CA GLY A 542 1.65 16.16 -31.34
C GLY A 542 2.49 15.87 -30.09
N TRP A 543 1.83 15.90 -28.93
CA TRP A 543 2.38 15.43 -27.65
C TRP A 543 2.35 13.90 -27.57
N ASP A 544 3.38 13.30 -26.94
CA ASP A 544 3.28 11.96 -26.39
C ASP A 544 2.61 12.03 -25.01
N ALA A 545 1.86 11.00 -24.62
CA ALA A 545 1.08 10.99 -23.37
C ALA A 545 1.94 10.56 -22.16
N TRP A 546 2.86 11.42 -21.72
CA TRP A 546 3.53 11.33 -20.41
C TRP A 546 2.81 12.23 -19.42
N ASP A 547 1.49 12.06 -19.27
CA ASP A 547 0.64 13.01 -18.56
C ASP A 547 0.73 12.93 -17.04
N ASP A 548 0.42 14.03 -16.36
CA ASP A 548 0.19 14.09 -14.91
C ASP A 548 -1.31 14.19 -14.56
N LEU A 549 -2.19 13.82 -15.50
CA LEU A 549 -3.62 13.73 -15.26
C LEU A 549 -3.96 12.63 -14.27
N SER A 550 -3.22 11.52 -14.34
CA SER A 550 -3.33 10.46 -13.34
C SER A 550 -2.73 10.92 -12.02
N THR A 551 -3.50 10.75 -10.96
CA THR A 551 -3.14 11.15 -9.59
C THR A 551 -2.60 9.98 -8.78
N ASN A 552 -2.40 8.83 -9.42
CA ASN A 552 -2.04 7.57 -8.79
C ASN A 552 -0.53 7.36 -8.63
N TYR A 553 0.28 8.28 -9.17
CA TYR A 553 1.72 8.36 -8.93
C TYR A 553 2.01 9.19 -7.69
N THR A 554 3.01 8.79 -6.90
CA THR A 554 3.36 9.50 -5.66
C THR A 554 3.78 10.96 -5.88
N PRO A 555 4.57 11.30 -6.93
CA PRO A 555 4.89 12.69 -7.25
C PRO A 555 3.66 13.54 -7.59
N SER A 556 2.77 13.05 -8.47
CA SER A 556 1.51 13.74 -8.82
C SER A 556 0.60 13.91 -7.61
N TYR A 557 0.50 12.88 -6.75
CA TYR A 557 -0.20 12.96 -5.48
C TYR A 557 0.38 14.08 -4.58
N ALA A 558 1.70 14.18 -4.45
CA ALA A 558 2.33 15.21 -3.63
C ALA A 558 2.08 16.62 -4.17
N MET A 559 2.12 16.79 -5.51
CA MET A 559 1.76 18.04 -6.19
C MET A 559 0.33 18.45 -5.84
N LEU A 560 -0.64 17.54 -5.93
CA LEU A 560 -2.05 17.78 -5.62
C LEU A 560 -2.31 18.05 -4.14
N ASN A 561 -1.66 17.27 -3.27
CA ASN A 561 -1.93 17.30 -1.83
C ASN A 561 -1.31 18.52 -1.15
N CYS A 562 -0.09 18.91 -1.55
CA CYS A 562 0.65 19.94 -0.82
C CYS A 562 1.39 20.96 -1.68
N GLY A 563 1.14 21.03 -2.99
CA GLY A 563 1.79 22.01 -3.86
C GLY A 563 3.30 21.80 -3.95
N SER A 564 3.74 20.54 -4.03
CA SER A 564 5.14 20.19 -4.27
C SER A 564 5.52 20.36 -5.75
N MET A 565 6.82 20.51 -6.03
CA MET A 565 7.39 20.10 -7.32
C MET A 565 7.65 18.59 -7.25
N GLY A 566 6.92 17.78 -8.03
CA GLY A 566 7.03 16.33 -8.03
C GLY A 566 7.93 15.85 -9.16
N PHE A 567 9.10 15.29 -8.86
CA PHE A 567 10.06 14.82 -9.86
C PHE A 567 10.09 13.28 -9.91
N THR A 568 9.64 12.66 -11.00
CA THR A 568 10.05 11.30 -11.34
C THR A 568 11.38 11.33 -12.09
N ILE A 569 12.35 10.53 -11.62
CA ILE A 569 13.68 10.39 -12.23
C ILE A 569 13.91 8.92 -12.59
N GLU A 570 14.00 8.59 -13.87
CA GLU A 570 14.17 7.20 -14.31
C GLU A 570 15.52 6.98 -14.97
N THR A 571 16.27 5.99 -14.48
CA THR A 571 17.59 5.66 -15.02
C THR A 571 17.57 4.57 -16.09
N PRO A 572 18.48 4.61 -17.08
CA PRO A 572 18.42 3.65 -18.17
C PRO A 572 18.96 2.24 -17.89
N SER A 573 19.74 2.05 -16.82
CA SER A 573 20.42 0.79 -16.47
C SER A 573 20.19 0.41 -15.00
N GLY A 574 20.63 -0.78 -14.56
CA GLY A 574 20.37 -1.28 -13.20
C GLY A 574 21.61 -1.59 -12.34
N GLY A 575 22.80 -1.09 -12.70
CA GLY A 575 24.07 -1.32 -11.98
C GLY A 575 24.60 -0.08 -11.23
N GLU A 576 25.85 -0.14 -10.76
CA GLU A 576 26.49 0.95 -9.98
C GLU A 576 26.49 2.29 -10.74
N SER A 577 26.58 2.27 -12.07
CA SER A 577 26.56 3.48 -12.89
C SER A 577 25.26 4.27 -12.75
N SER A 578 24.11 3.59 -12.57
CA SER A 578 22.82 4.25 -12.33
C SER A 578 22.75 4.87 -10.94
N VAL A 579 23.29 4.18 -9.93
CA VAL A 579 23.42 4.70 -8.56
C VAL A 579 24.19 6.03 -8.59
N ARG A 580 25.34 6.05 -9.27
CA ARG A 580 26.17 7.26 -9.42
C ARG A 580 25.48 8.34 -10.25
N LEU A 581 24.75 7.99 -11.31
CA LEU A 581 24.01 8.94 -12.13
C LEU A 581 22.94 9.69 -11.29
N LEU A 582 22.20 8.96 -10.44
CA LEU A 582 21.21 9.53 -9.53
C LEU A 582 21.87 10.45 -8.49
N GLU A 583 22.97 10.01 -7.89
CA GLU A 583 23.72 10.82 -6.93
C GLU A 583 24.19 12.15 -7.54
N CYS A 584 24.77 12.09 -8.75
CA CYS A 584 25.28 13.25 -9.47
C CYS A 584 24.18 14.28 -9.76
N GLY A 585 22.98 13.82 -10.12
CA GLY A 585 21.83 14.69 -10.36
C GLY A 585 21.33 15.38 -9.08
N ALA A 586 21.28 14.64 -7.97
CA ALA A 586 20.83 15.18 -6.68
C ALA A 586 21.68 16.37 -6.22
N TYR A 587 22.99 16.39 -6.50
CA TYR A 587 23.86 17.53 -6.15
C TYR A 587 23.44 18.83 -6.86
N GLY A 588 23.07 18.74 -8.14
CA GLY A 588 22.56 19.87 -8.91
C GLY A 588 21.22 20.38 -8.37
N LEU A 589 20.31 19.46 -8.06
CA LEU A 589 19.00 19.79 -7.51
C LEU A 589 19.09 20.40 -6.11
N TRP A 590 19.96 19.91 -5.23
CA TRP A 590 20.16 20.51 -3.90
C TRP A 590 20.72 21.93 -3.97
N GLN A 591 21.67 22.18 -4.88
CA GLN A 591 22.14 23.54 -5.14
C GLN A 591 21.00 24.42 -5.64
N PHE A 592 20.25 23.96 -6.65
CA PHE A 592 19.12 24.70 -7.22
C PHE A 592 18.06 25.05 -6.16
N LEU A 593 17.63 24.08 -5.35
CA LEU A 593 16.63 24.30 -4.31
C LEU A 593 17.13 25.22 -3.20
N SER A 594 18.42 25.17 -2.88
CA SER A 594 19.04 26.13 -1.95
C SER A 594 19.02 27.55 -2.51
N ASP A 595 19.29 27.71 -3.81
CA ASP A 595 19.30 28.99 -4.51
C ASP A 595 17.86 29.55 -4.70
N CYS A 596 16.87 28.68 -4.94
CA CYS A 596 15.47 29.06 -5.15
C CYS A 596 14.61 29.05 -3.89
N LYS A 597 15.15 28.70 -2.70
CA LYS A 597 14.38 28.38 -1.48
C LYS A 597 13.19 29.32 -1.23
N ASP A 598 13.45 30.62 -1.27
CA ASP A 598 12.43 31.64 -1.03
C ASP A 598 11.33 31.64 -2.10
N THR A 599 11.70 31.52 -3.38
CA THR A 599 10.73 31.49 -4.49
C THR A 599 9.89 30.22 -4.43
N CYS A 600 10.56 29.08 -4.26
CA CYS A 600 9.96 27.75 -4.22
C CYS A 600 8.98 27.62 -3.04
N TYR A 601 9.34 28.09 -1.84
CA TYR A 601 8.42 28.04 -0.68
C TYR A 601 7.28 29.06 -0.76
N LYS A 602 7.52 30.25 -1.33
CA LYS A 602 6.44 31.25 -1.53
C LYS A 602 5.35 30.73 -2.47
N ALA A 603 5.71 29.97 -3.50
CA ALA A 603 4.73 29.32 -4.38
C ALA A 603 3.87 28.31 -3.60
N GLN A 604 4.46 27.51 -2.70
CA GLN A 604 3.70 26.59 -1.85
C GLN A 604 2.80 27.31 -0.85
N LEU A 605 3.28 28.40 -0.24
CA LEU A 605 2.45 29.23 0.64
C LEU A 605 1.29 29.88 -0.13
N GLU A 606 1.51 30.27 -1.39
CA GLU A 606 0.45 30.78 -2.27
C GLU A 606 -0.57 29.70 -2.60
N PHE A 607 -0.14 28.46 -2.87
CA PHE A 607 -1.03 27.31 -3.03
C PHE A 607 -1.95 27.13 -1.82
N PHE A 608 -1.40 27.14 -0.59
CA PHE A 608 -2.22 27.07 0.62
C PHE A 608 -3.12 28.29 0.80
N ARG A 609 -2.64 29.50 0.45
CA ARG A 609 -3.43 30.73 0.53
C ARG A 609 -4.62 30.70 -0.43
N ARG A 610 -4.43 30.24 -1.68
CA ARG A 610 -5.51 29.99 -2.64
C ARG A 610 -6.53 29.00 -2.08
N GLY A 611 -6.05 27.93 -1.44
CA GLY A 611 -6.88 26.93 -0.77
C GLY A 611 -7.73 27.48 0.37
N ILE A 612 -7.11 28.14 1.34
CA ILE A 612 -7.77 28.70 2.53
C ILE A 612 -8.81 29.76 2.17
N ASN A 613 -8.59 30.50 1.08
CA ASN A 613 -9.54 31.50 0.59
C ASN A 613 -10.54 30.96 -0.44
N ASN A 614 -10.44 29.66 -0.79
CA ASN A 614 -11.24 28.98 -1.80
C ASN A 614 -11.32 29.78 -3.13
N GLU A 615 -10.15 30.18 -3.64
CA GLU A 615 -10.00 30.93 -4.89
C GLU A 615 -9.91 29.98 -6.10
N ASP A 616 -10.16 30.48 -7.31
CA ASP A 616 -10.15 29.65 -8.53
C ASP A 616 -8.92 29.87 -9.42
N HIS A 617 -8.46 31.11 -9.64
CA HIS A 617 -7.31 31.41 -10.55
C HIS A 617 -7.44 30.72 -11.92
N ARG A 618 -8.67 30.64 -12.43
CA ARG A 618 -9.00 29.94 -13.66
C ARG A 618 -8.33 30.56 -14.90
N GLU A 619 -8.25 31.89 -14.96
CA GLU A 619 -7.64 32.60 -16.10
C GLU A 619 -6.13 32.33 -16.21
N GLU A 620 -5.47 32.08 -15.08
CA GLU A 620 -4.06 31.72 -14.99
C GLU A 620 -3.79 30.25 -15.39
N MET A 621 -4.77 29.37 -15.17
CA MET A 621 -4.66 27.94 -15.42
C MET A 621 -5.10 27.51 -16.82
N GLU A 622 -6.09 28.17 -17.42
CA GLU A 622 -6.59 27.86 -18.76
C GLU A 622 -5.52 27.80 -19.87
N PRO A 623 -4.44 28.60 -19.86
CA PRO A 623 -3.37 28.48 -20.85
C PRO A 623 -2.62 27.14 -20.86
N TRP A 624 -2.71 26.34 -19.77
CA TRP A 624 -2.07 25.04 -19.64
C TRP A 624 -2.92 23.88 -20.15
N TYR A 625 -4.22 24.11 -20.38
CA TYR A 625 -5.12 23.10 -20.92
C TYR A 625 -5.04 23.15 -22.46
N VAL A 626 -4.23 22.26 -23.01
CA VAL A 626 -4.00 22.15 -24.45
C VAL A 626 -4.40 20.79 -25.00
N ASP A 627 -4.77 20.76 -26.28
CA ASP A 627 -4.96 19.52 -27.02
C ASP A 627 -3.62 18.87 -27.42
N MET A 628 -3.69 17.66 -27.99
CA MET A 628 -2.53 16.92 -28.50
C MET A 628 -1.71 17.71 -29.55
N SER A 629 -2.30 18.70 -30.23
CA SER A 629 -1.63 19.60 -31.18
C SER A 629 -1.09 20.88 -30.53
N ASN A 630 -1.02 20.91 -29.20
CA ASN A 630 -0.61 22.04 -28.38
C ASN A 630 -1.42 23.32 -28.65
N GLN A 631 -2.70 23.18 -28.98
CA GLN A 631 -3.64 24.30 -29.06
C GLN A 631 -4.42 24.39 -27.75
N GLN A 632 -4.55 25.60 -27.22
CA GLN A 632 -5.35 25.85 -26.03
C GLN A 632 -6.80 25.40 -26.26
N LEU A 633 -7.35 24.68 -25.29
CA LEU A 633 -8.76 24.26 -25.27
C LEU A 633 -9.68 25.48 -25.11
N ASP A 634 -10.96 25.28 -25.45
CA ASP A 634 -11.95 26.33 -25.22
C ASP A 634 -12.07 26.63 -23.71
N PRO A 635 -12.32 27.90 -23.30
CA PRO A 635 -12.55 28.25 -21.90
C PRO A 635 -13.65 27.41 -21.25
N ASP A 636 -13.55 27.20 -19.95
CA ASP A 636 -14.49 26.36 -19.18
C ASP A 636 -14.58 24.89 -19.66
N THR A 637 -13.61 24.33 -20.40
CA THR A 637 -13.61 22.89 -20.76
C THR A 637 -13.27 21.99 -19.56
N TRP A 638 -12.26 22.37 -18.78
CA TRP A 638 -11.73 21.55 -17.67
C TRP A 638 -12.08 22.10 -16.29
N ARG A 639 -11.98 23.43 -16.11
CA ARG A 639 -12.41 24.14 -14.90
C ARG A 639 -13.80 24.77 -15.08
N VAL A 640 -14.83 23.93 -15.18
CA VAL A 640 -16.22 24.36 -15.33
C VAL A 640 -16.71 25.03 -14.03
N PRO A 641 -17.20 26.29 -14.06
CA PRO A 641 -17.64 26.98 -12.85
C PRO A 641 -19.03 26.53 -12.38
N TYR A 642 -19.22 26.44 -11.07
CA TYR A 642 -20.55 26.31 -10.47
C TYR A 642 -21.35 27.62 -10.60
N GLU A 643 -22.65 27.52 -10.90
CA GLU A 643 -23.51 28.69 -11.13
C GLU A 643 -23.63 29.60 -9.88
N GLY A 644 -23.65 29.03 -8.68
CA GLY A 644 -23.90 29.75 -7.42
C GLY A 644 -22.73 30.61 -6.94
N ASN A 645 -21.48 30.22 -7.24
CA ASN A 645 -20.28 30.95 -6.82
C ASN A 645 -19.37 31.41 -7.97
N ASN A 646 -19.62 30.96 -9.21
CA ASN A 646 -18.81 31.24 -10.40
C ASN A 646 -17.34 30.85 -10.23
N LYS A 647 -17.09 29.70 -9.58
CA LYS A 647 -15.77 29.10 -9.37
C LYS A 647 -15.81 27.62 -9.73
N TYR A 648 -14.68 27.07 -10.15
CA TYR A 648 -14.49 25.63 -10.32
C TYR A 648 -14.61 24.85 -9.00
N PHE A 649 -14.15 25.44 -7.90
CA PHE A 649 -14.27 24.82 -6.57
C PHE A 649 -15.63 25.15 -5.94
N PRO A 650 -16.37 24.16 -5.41
CA PRO A 650 -17.58 24.44 -4.63
C PRO A 650 -17.22 25.08 -3.29
N GLU A 651 -18.22 25.55 -2.56
CA GLU A 651 -18.04 26.07 -1.20
C GLU A 651 -17.88 24.92 -0.18
N TYR A 652 -18.62 23.83 -0.38
CA TYR A 652 -18.60 22.65 0.47
C TYR A 652 -18.89 21.39 -0.35
N TYR A 653 -18.44 20.24 0.14
CA TYR A 653 -19.06 18.95 -0.16
C TYR A 653 -19.81 18.46 1.08
N VAL A 654 -20.99 17.89 0.88
CA VAL A 654 -21.78 17.24 1.93
C VAL A 654 -21.90 15.76 1.60
N LEU A 655 -21.48 14.92 2.55
CA LEU A 655 -21.70 13.48 2.52
C LEU A 655 -22.76 13.18 3.59
N PRO A 656 -24.03 12.99 3.21
CA PRO A 656 -25.05 12.58 4.16
C PRO A 656 -24.67 11.22 4.75
N VAL A 657 -25.12 10.97 5.98
CA VAL A 657 -24.86 9.70 6.68
C VAL A 657 -26.14 9.11 7.26
N ASP A 658 -27.30 9.65 6.85
CA ASP A 658 -28.62 9.11 7.16
C ASP A 658 -29.14 8.30 5.98
N ALA A 659 -29.75 7.16 6.25
CA ALA A 659 -30.17 6.18 5.24
C ALA A 659 -31.30 6.68 4.33
N GLU A 660 -31.95 7.81 4.65
CA GLU A 660 -32.93 8.43 3.76
C GLU A 660 -32.26 9.26 2.64
N SER A 661 -30.99 9.63 2.83
CA SER A 661 -30.29 10.61 1.97
C SER A 661 -28.92 10.13 1.47
N GLN A 662 -28.56 8.88 1.75
CA GLN A 662 -27.26 8.30 1.46
C GLN A 662 -27.44 6.83 1.07
N ARG A 663 -27.00 6.48 -0.15
CA ARG A 663 -26.94 5.10 -0.66
C ARG A 663 -26.04 4.23 0.20
N ASP A 664 -24.80 4.64 0.44
CA ASP A 664 -23.88 3.92 1.35
C ASP A 664 -23.30 4.81 2.46
N PRO A 665 -23.92 4.80 3.66
CA PRO A 665 -23.38 5.51 4.80
C PRO A 665 -22.02 4.98 5.29
N ALA A 666 -21.72 3.69 5.09
CA ALA A 666 -20.46 3.10 5.51
C ALA A 666 -19.29 3.71 4.73
N ASP A 667 -19.40 3.70 3.40
CA ASP A 667 -18.38 4.27 2.52
C ASP A 667 -18.29 5.80 2.64
N ALA A 668 -19.38 6.49 2.97
CA ALA A 668 -19.31 7.91 3.34
C ALA A 668 -18.46 8.15 4.60
N TYR A 669 -18.53 7.28 5.61
CA TYR A 669 -17.65 7.34 6.78
C TYR A 669 -16.21 6.97 6.44
N GLU A 670 -15.99 5.90 5.66
CA GLU A 670 -14.66 5.51 5.20
C GLU A 670 -14.00 6.63 4.39
N MET A 671 -14.76 7.31 3.53
CA MET A 671 -14.27 8.46 2.77
C MET A 671 -13.82 9.61 3.68
N ALA A 672 -14.52 9.86 4.80
CA ALA A 672 -14.04 10.85 5.77
C ALA A 672 -12.73 10.42 6.45
N GLU A 673 -12.54 9.14 6.75
CA GLU A 673 -11.26 8.62 7.27
C GLU A 673 -10.13 8.77 6.24
N PHE A 674 -10.42 8.44 4.97
CA PHE A 674 -9.51 8.63 3.85
C PHE A 674 -9.11 10.11 3.70
N LEU A 675 -10.07 11.03 3.69
CA LEU A 675 -9.81 12.47 3.58
C LEU A 675 -8.94 12.98 4.75
N MET A 676 -9.27 12.58 5.98
CA MET A 676 -8.51 12.98 7.17
C MET A 676 -7.07 12.44 7.18
N ARG A 677 -6.84 11.22 6.68
CA ARG A 677 -5.50 10.65 6.47
C ARG A 677 -4.64 11.51 5.55
N ASN A 678 -5.27 12.11 4.54
CA ASN A 678 -4.66 12.99 3.55
C ASN A 678 -4.59 14.47 3.99
N GLY A 679 -4.83 14.75 5.27
CA GLY A 679 -4.77 16.08 5.85
C GLY A 679 -5.99 16.97 5.57
N VAL A 680 -7.01 16.47 4.87
CA VAL A 680 -8.26 17.20 4.61
C VAL A 680 -9.07 17.28 5.89
N LYS A 681 -9.51 18.49 6.23
CA LYS A 681 -10.38 18.74 7.37
C LYS A 681 -11.83 18.40 7.02
N VAL A 682 -12.41 17.50 7.81
CA VAL A 682 -13.82 17.11 7.72
C VAL A 682 -14.55 17.57 8.99
N SER A 683 -15.77 18.06 8.82
CA SER A 683 -16.65 18.48 9.91
C SER A 683 -17.94 17.66 9.92
N THR A 684 -18.65 17.66 11.04
CA THR A 684 -20.02 17.15 11.13
C THR A 684 -21.01 18.30 11.36
N LEU A 685 -22.23 18.17 10.84
CA LEU A 685 -23.34 19.08 11.12
C LEU A 685 -23.86 18.92 12.55
N THR A 686 -23.90 20.02 13.29
CA THR A 686 -24.42 20.07 14.67
C THR A 686 -25.93 20.19 14.78
N LYS A 687 -26.62 20.48 13.66
CA LYS A 687 -28.06 20.67 13.53
C LYS A 687 -28.47 20.49 12.06
N ASP A 688 -29.74 20.23 11.79
CA ASP A 688 -30.28 20.23 10.44
C ASP A 688 -30.05 21.60 9.77
N VAL A 689 -29.63 21.60 8.50
CA VAL A 689 -29.39 22.80 7.69
C VAL A 689 -30.07 22.62 6.33
N THR A 690 -30.82 23.62 5.90
CA THR A 690 -31.45 23.64 4.57
C THR A 690 -30.67 24.55 3.63
N VAL A 691 -30.21 24.01 2.51
CA VAL A 691 -29.50 24.74 1.45
C VAL A 691 -30.20 24.43 0.13
N ASP A 692 -30.54 25.45 -0.64
CA ASP A 692 -31.21 25.34 -1.95
C ASP A 692 -32.46 24.44 -1.98
N GLY A 693 -33.16 24.37 -0.84
CA GLY A 693 -34.39 23.59 -0.67
C GLY A 693 -34.17 22.15 -0.22
N VAL A 694 -32.93 21.67 -0.16
CA VAL A 694 -32.55 20.35 0.38
C VAL A 694 -32.16 20.49 1.85
N THR A 695 -32.62 19.59 2.71
CA THR A 695 -32.28 19.61 4.14
C THR A 695 -31.31 18.51 4.48
N TYR A 696 -30.09 18.89 4.86
CA TYR A 696 -29.05 17.99 5.36
C TYR A 696 -29.19 17.84 6.87
N LYS A 697 -29.11 16.59 7.36
CA LYS A 697 -29.39 16.25 8.75
C LYS A 697 -28.21 16.53 9.67
N ALA A 698 -28.51 16.81 10.94
CA ALA A 698 -27.48 16.78 11.97
C ALA A 698 -26.75 15.43 11.94
N GLY A 699 -25.42 15.45 11.92
CA GLY A 699 -24.58 14.26 11.75
C GLY A 699 -23.91 14.17 10.38
N SER A 700 -24.49 14.72 9.30
CA SER A 700 -23.87 14.69 7.95
C SER A 700 -22.45 15.23 8.00
N LEU A 701 -21.58 14.60 7.20
CA LEU A 701 -20.18 14.98 7.06
C LEU A 701 -20.09 16.11 6.04
N VAL A 702 -19.23 17.08 6.32
CA VAL A 702 -19.07 18.27 5.48
C VAL A 702 -17.59 18.55 5.32
N VAL A 703 -17.15 18.59 4.07
CA VAL A 703 -15.82 19.07 3.68
C VAL A 703 -15.94 20.55 3.35
N ASN A 704 -15.34 21.40 4.17
CA ASN A 704 -15.31 22.84 3.94
C ASN A 704 -14.15 23.17 3.00
N MET A 705 -14.41 23.73 1.82
CA MET A 705 -13.37 23.95 0.81
C MET A 705 -12.43 25.13 1.12
N TYR A 706 -12.70 25.91 2.17
CA TYR A 706 -11.81 26.95 2.70
C TYR A 706 -10.68 26.36 3.55
N GLN A 707 -9.80 25.59 2.91
CA GLN A 707 -8.69 24.91 3.58
C GLN A 707 -7.49 24.68 2.64
N ALA A 708 -6.30 24.51 3.24
CA ALA A 708 -5.05 24.31 2.50
C ALA A 708 -5.06 23.08 1.56
N LYS A 709 -5.88 22.07 1.88
CA LYS A 709 -5.97 20.79 1.14
C LYS A 709 -7.15 20.72 0.15
N ARG A 710 -7.73 21.87 -0.25
CA ARG A 710 -8.92 21.90 -1.10
C ARG A 710 -8.72 21.17 -2.43
N ASN A 711 -7.54 21.28 -3.04
CA ASN A 711 -7.26 20.77 -4.39
C ASN A 711 -7.37 19.23 -4.40
N TYR A 712 -6.70 18.56 -3.46
CA TYR A 712 -6.82 17.12 -3.31
C TYR A 712 -8.23 16.68 -2.91
N ALA A 713 -8.88 17.39 -1.99
CA ALA A 713 -10.27 17.09 -1.62
C ALA A 713 -11.22 17.17 -2.82
N ASN A 714 -11.06 18.19 -3.68
CA ASN A 714 -11.87 18.37 -4.89
C ASN A 714 -11.56 17.29 -5.92
N CYS A 715 -10.29 16.94 -6.13
CA CYS A 715 -9.88 15.90 -7.08
C CYS A 715 -10.61 14.57 -6.83
N VAL A 716 -10.69 14.12 -5.57
CA VAL A 716 -11.28 12.81 -5.22
C VAL A 716 -12.80 12.84 -4.97
N LEU A 717 -13.41 14.03 -4.82
CA LEU A 717 -14.86 14.17 -4.54
C LEU A 717 -15.64 14.74 -5.72
N ASN A 718 -14.99 15.39 -6.68
CA ASN A 718 -15.63 15.87 -7.90
C ASN A 718 -15.88 14.69 -8.85
N LEU A 719 -16.84 14.87 -9.74
CA LEU A 719 -17.25 13.91 -10.76
C LEU A 719 -16.13 13.57 -11.75
N GLY A 720 -15.11 14.43 -11.90
CA GLY A 720 -13.97 14.26 -12.80
C GLY A 720 -14.00 15.21 -14.01
N TYR A 721 -13.29 14.85 -15.07
CA TYR A 721 -13.14 15.67 -16.29
C TYR A 721 -13.03 14.80 -17.56
N ASP A 722 -13.41 15.37 -18.70
CA ASP A 722 -13.32 14.71 -20.01
C ASP A 722 -11.92 14.89 -20.62
N ALA A 723 -11.04 13.91 -20.43
CA ALA A 723 -9.72 13.90 -21.04
C ALA A 723 -9.77 13.76 -22.57
N SER A 724 -10.86 13.21 -23.11
CA SER A 724 -11.07 13.05 -24.56
C SER A 724 -11.13 14.41 -25.27
N ALA A 725 -11.54 15.46 -24.56
CA ALA A 725 -11.53 16.83 -25.08
C ALA A 725 -10.13 17.30 -25.51
N SER A 726 -9.07 16.71 -24.94
CA SER A 726 -7.68 17.00 -25.29
C SER A 726 -7.19 16.21 -26.52
N GLY A 727 -8.00 15.30 -27.06
CA GLY A 727 -7.71 14.55 -28.28
C GLY A 727 -6.64 13.45 -28.15
N PHE A 728 -6.18 13.17 -26.93
CA PHE A 728 -5.23 12.08 -26.67
C PHE A 728 -5.94 10.73 -26.84
N PRO A 729 -5.39 9.78 -27.62
CA PRO A 729 -6.02 8.48 -27.86
C PRO A 729 -6.01 7.57 -26.63
N SER A 730 -5.04 7.76 -25.74
CA SER A 730 -4.87 7.07 -24.45
C SER A 730 -3.95 7.92 -23.57
N LEU A 731 -3.98 7.65 -22.27
CA LEU A 731 -3.12 8.26 -21.24
C LEU A 731 -2.13 7.23 -20.69
N TYR A 732 -1.17 7.68 -19.88
CA TYR A 732 -0.19 6.80 -19.25
C TYR A 732 -0.80 5.94 -18.13
N SER A 733 -1.84 6.43 -17.44
CA SER A 733 -2.67 5.68 -16.47
C SER A 733 -4.04 6.35 -16.32
N GLU A 734 -4.95 5.64 -15.64
CA GLU A 734 -6.30 6.04 -15.29
C GLU A 734 -6.34 7.45 -14.66
N SER A 735 -7.30 8.23 -15.14
CA SER A 735 -7.57 9.64 -14.90
C SER A 735 -8.83 9.87 -14.08
N VAL A 736 -9.71 8.87 -13.96
CA VAL A 736 -10.94 8.99 -13.17
C VAL A 736 -10.63 8.77 -11.69
N ALA A 737 -10.89 9.78 -10.87
CA ALA A 737 -10.73 9.75 -9.40
C ALA A 737 -12.04 10.04 -8.64
N SER A 738 -13.20 9.91 -9.30
CA SER A 738 -14.52 10.19 -8.70
C SER A 738 -14.92 9.11 -7.69
N PHE A 739 -14.35 9.16 -6.48
CA PHE A 739 -14.60 8.15 -5.46
C PHE A 739 -16.06 8.04 -5.02
N PRO A 740 -16.88 9.11 -4.97
CA PRO A 740 -18.32 8.96 -4.73
C PRO A 740 -18.99 7.98 -5.70
N SER A 741 -18.65 8.06 -6.99
CA SER A 741 -19.21 7.16 -8.01
C SER A 741 -18.53 5.80 -8.03
N MET A 742 -17.23 5.72 -7.74
CA MET A 742 -16.48 4.45 -7.79
C MET A 742 -16.66 3.59 -6.53
N ARG A 743 -17.17 4.18 -5.45
CA ARG A 743 -17.40 3.53 -4.14
C ARG A 743 -18.85 3.69 -3.66
N GLY A 744 -19.80 4.00 -4.53
CA GLY A 744 -21.23 3.88 -4.24
C GLY A 744 -21.85 4.85 -3.23
N PHE A 745 -21.17 5.95 -2.83
CA PHE A 745 -21.71 6.89 -1.85
C PHE A 745 -22.09 8.26 -2.46
N ASP A 746 -23.10 8.88 -1.88
CA ASP A 746 -23.59 10.20 -2.27
C ASP A 746 -22.71 11.32 -1.70
N CYS A 747 -22.26 12.19 -2.59
CA CYS A 747 -21.49 13.38 -2.28
C CYS A 747 -22.09 14.57 -3.04
N ILE A 748 -22.51 15.60 -2.32
CA ILE A 748 -23.21 16.74 -2.90
C ILE A 748 -22.32 17.98 -2.82
N ALA A 749 -21.96 18.53 -3.97
CA ALA A 749 -21.31 19.83 -4.07
C ALA A 749 -22.30 20.97 -3.74
N ILE A 750 -21.89 21.89 -2.89
CA ILE A 750 -22.66 23.07 -2.47
C ILE A 750 -21.89 24.31 -2.91
N ASP A 751 -22.48 25.13 -3.77
CA ASP A 751 -21.92 26.38 -4.26
C ASP A 751 -22.49 27.63 -3.57
N THR A 752 -23.44 27.44 -2.63
CA THR A 752 -23.97 28.53 -1.81
C THR A 752 -22.97 28.97 -0.73
N ILE A 753 -22.46 30.19 -0.85
CA ILE A 753 -21.50 30.80 0.09
C ILE A 753 -22.09 30.88 1.50
N GLY A 754 -21.33 30.40 2.50
CA GLY A 754 -21.73 30.45 3.91
C GLY A 754 -22.89 29.52 4.29
N ALA A 755 -23.23 28.54 3.44
CA ALA A 755 -24.36 27.62 3.64
C ALA A 755 -24.40 26.95 5.03
N PHE A 756 -23.24 26.68 5.64
CA PHE A 756 -23.13 25.96 6.91
C PHE A 756 -22.55 26.80 8.07
N ASP A 757 -22.58 28.13 7.95
CA ASP A 757 -22.04 29.04 8.97
C ASP A 757 -22.63 28.78 10.37
N GLY A 758 -21.75 28.51 11.34
CA GLY A 758 -22.13 28.22 12.72
C GLY A 758 -22.90 26.91 12.90
N ALA A 759 -22.83 25.99 11.94
CA ALA A 759 -23.39 24.65 12.03
C ALA A 759 -22.34 23.52 12.05
N LEU A 760 -21.07 23.83 11.75
CA LEU A 760 -19.99 22.84 11.63
C LEU A 760 -19.24 22.61 12.94
N LYS A 761 -18.85 21.35 13.18
CA LYS A 761 -17.87 20.94 14.19
C LYS A 761 -16.83 20.05 13.51
N GLU A 762 -15.57 20.49 13.48
CA GLU A 762 -14.44 19.70 12.94
C GLU A 762 -14.28 18.36 13.69
N LEU A 763 -13.99 17.31 12.93
CA LEU A 763 -13.75 15.95 13.42
C LEU A 763 -12.26 15.72 13.66
N THR A 764 -11.96 14.97 14.72
CA THR A 764 -10.60 14.46 15.01
C THR A 764 -10.50 12.95 14.84
N GLU A 765 -11.64 12.27 14.80
CA GLU A 765 -11.81 10.86 14.53
C GLU A 765 -13.18 10.67 13.85
N VAL A 766 -13.30 9.64 13.02
CA VAL A 766 -14.58 9.20 12.46
C VAL A 766 -15.04 7.99 13.27
N THR A 767 -16.34 7.87 13.47
CA THR A 767 -16.93 6.67 14.08
C THR A 767 -18.16 6.33 13.26
N ALA A 768 -18.03 5.30 12.43
CA ALA A 768 -19.14 4.80 11.65
C ALA A 768 -20.25 4.27 12.55
N SER A 769 -21.50 4.41 12.11
CA SER A 769 -22.65 3.94 12.88
C SER A 769 -23.73 3.38 11.98
N GLY A 770 -24.18 2.16 12.28
CA GLY A 770 -25.31 1.54 11.61
C GLY A 770 -26.63 2.22 11.96
N GLN A 771 -27.59 2.10 11.05
CA GLN A 771 -28.91 2.70 11.15
C GLN A 771 -29.98 1.62 11.20
N VAL A 772 -30.91 1.77 12.13
CA VAL A 772 -32.00 0.81 12.31
C VAL A 772 -33.32 1.55 12.40
N THR A 773 -34.22 1.25 11.48
CA THR A 773 -35.60 1.74 11.51
C THR A 773 -36.58 0.60 11.80
N GLY A 774 -37.86 0.95 12.02
CA GLY A 774 -38.92 -0.03 12.22
C GLY A 774 -38.85 -0.79 13.55
N SER A 775 -39.62 -1.88 13.64
CA SER A 775 -39.65 -2.75 14.82
C SER A 775 -40.10 -4.17 14.45
N GLY A 776 -39.57 -5.17 15.14
CA GLY A 776 -39.94 -6.57 14.93
C GLY A 776 -38.76 -7.53 15.08
N SER A 777 -39.01 -8.81 14.86
CA SER A 777 -37.99 -9.88 15.00
C SER A 777 -37.31 -10.28 13.69
N ILE A 778 -37.77 -9.75 12.57
CA ILE A 778 -37.16 -9.88 11.25
C ILE A 778 -36.43 -8.57 10.95
N VAL A 779 -35.26 -8.67 10.34
CA VAL A 779 -34.44 -7.52 9.95
C VAL A 779 -34.12 -7.65 8.48
N ILE A 780 -34.49 -6.64 7.71
CA ILE A 780 -34.06 -6.45 6.32
C ILE A 780 -32.77 -5.63 6.37
N LEU A 781 -31.74 -6.07 5.67
CA LEU A 781 -30.45 -5.39 5.53
C LEU A 781 -30.36 -4.87 4.09
N SER A 782 -30.13 -3.56 3.95
CA SER A 782 -29.93 -2.94 2.64
C SER A 782 -28.70 -3.52 1.98
N ASN A 783 -28.80 -4.01 0.76
CA ASN A 783 -27.66 -4.54 0.02
C ASN A 783 -27.01 -3.41 -0.80
N ASN A 784 -26.38 -2.48 -0.08
CA ASN A 784 -25.99 -1.16 -0.56
C ASN A 784 -24.47 -0.92 -0.62
N GLY A 785 -23.65 -1.92 -0.29
CA GLY A 785 -22.19 -1.78 -0.32
C GLY A 785 -21.43 -2.91 0.37
N ASP A 786 -20.11 -2.79 0.37
CA ASP A 786 -19.15 -3.82 0.82
C ASP A 786 -19.36 -4.23 2.28
N GLU A 787 -19.69 -3.27 3.14
CA GLU A 787 -19.88 -3.53 4.56
C GLU A 787 -21.06 -4.48 4.84
N THR A 788 -22.14 -4.37 4.07
CA THR A 788 -23.27 -5.32 4.16
C THR A 788 -22.87 -6.70 3.65
N VAL A 789 -22.14 -6.79 2.53
CA VAL A 789 -21.65 -8.08 2.00
C VAL A 789 -20.77 -8.80 3.03
N ARG A 790 -19.84 -8.08 3.68
CA ARG A 790 -18.98 -8.62 4.74
C ARG A 790 -19.80 -9.13 5.92
N ALA A 791 -20.84 -8.40 6.33
CA ALA A 791 -21.72 -8.84 7.41
C ALA A 791 -22.53 -10.09 7.04
N VAL A 792 -23.00 -10.21 5.80
CA VAL A 792 -23.67 -11.41 5.28
C VAL A 792 -22.72 -12.61 5.29
N ASN A 793 -21.50 -12.45 4.77
CA ASN A 793 -20.48 -13.50 4.78
C ASN A 793 -20.13 -13.94 6.21
N ALA A 794 -19.96 -12.99 7.15
CA ALA A 794 -19.72 -13.29 8.55
C ALA A 794 -20.87 -14.09 9.21
N LEU A 795 -22.13 -13.79 8.86
CA LEU A 795 -23.30 -14.54 9.34
C LEU A 795 -23.36 -15.96 8.77
N LEU A 796 -23.08 -16.11 7.47
CA LEU A 796 -23.02 -17.42 6.81
C LEU A 796 -21.90 -18.29 7.42
N ASP A 797 -20.73 -17.70 7.70
CA ASP A 797 -19.61 -18.34 8.39
C ASP A 797 -19.96 -18.79 9.80
N ALA A 798 -20.75 -17.98 10.52
CA ALA A 798 -21.30 -18.33 11.83
C ALA A 798 -22.45 -19.35 11.78
N GLY A 799 -22.79 -19.88 10.59
CA GLY A 799 -23.86 -20.84 10.37
C GLY A 799 -25.25 -20.28 10.63
N LYS A 800 -25.44 -18.97 10.46
CA LYS A 800 -26.75 -18.31 10.59
C LYS A 800 -27.48 -18.32 9.26
N ALA A 801 -28.81 -18.40 9.34
CA ALA A 801 -29.66 -18.28 8.17
C ALA A 801 -29.73 -16.81 7.73
N VAL A 802 -29.41 -16.58 6.46
CA VAL A 802 -29.56 -15.32 5.73
C VAL A 802 -30.38 -15.63 4.49
N GLY A 803 -31.37 -14.81 4.17
CA GLY A 803 -32.12 -14.91 2.92
C GLY A 803 -31.84 -13.73 2.00
N MET A 804 -31.88 -13.95 0.70
CA MET A 804 -31.97 -12.89 -0.30
C MET A 804 -33.44 -12.67 -0.64
N ILE A 805 -33.90 -11.42 -0.65
CA ILE A 805 -35.28 -11.06 -1.00
C ILE A 805 -35.39 -11.02 -2.52
N THR A 806 -36.38 -11.72 -3.07
CA THR A 806 -36.47 -11.95 -4.53
C THR A 806 -37.63 -11.23 -5.19
N GLU A 807 -38.57 -10.67 -4.41
CA GLU A 807 -39.75 -9.96 -4.90
C GLU A 807 -40.13 -8.80 -3.97
N GLY A 808 -40.84 -7.81 -4.53
CA GLY A 808 -41.38 -6.67 -3.78
C GLY A 808 -40.40 -5.52 -3.63
N ASP A 809 -40.73 -4.59 -2.73
CA ASP A 809 -40.03 -3.31 -2.57
C ASP A 809 -38.58 -3.43 -2.05
N TYR A 810 -38.20 -4.61 -1.54
CA TYR A 810 -36.86 -4.90 -1.03
C TYR A 810 -36.14 -5.97 -1.88
N LYS A 811 -36.52 -6.15 -3.15
CA LYS A 811 -35.85 -7.12 -4.04
C LYS A 811 -34.37 -6.78 -4.14
N GLY A 812 -33.49 -7.76 -3.93
CA GLY A 812 -32.03 -7.57 -3.90
C GLY A 812 -31.44 -7.45 -2.50
N ASP A 813 -32.23 -7.04 -1.50
CA ASP A 813 -31.80 -6.93 -0.11
C ASP A 813 -31.72 -8.29 0.60
N PHE A 814 -31.11 -8.28 1.80
CA PHE A 814 -31.02 -9.47 2.64
C PHE A 814 -32.04 -9.44 3.79
N VAL A 815 -32.42 -10.63 4.27
CA VAL A 815 -33.27 -10.80 5.44
C VAL A 815 -32.64 -11.74 6.45
N VAL A 816 -32.60 -11.31 7.71
CA VAL A 816 -32.04 -12.06 8.84
C VAL A 816 -32.93 -11.97 10.07
N SER A 817 -32.69 -12.87 11.04
CA SER A 817 -33.33 -12.75 12.35
C SER A 817 -32.74 -11.58 13.13
N ALA A 818 -33.51 -10.95 14.02
CA ALA A 818 -33.00 -9.92 14.91
C ALA A 818 -31.83 -10.42 15.79
N SER A 819 -31.81 -11.72 16.14
CA SER A 819 -30.68 -12.32 16.84
C SER A 819 -29.43 -12.41 15.98
N SER A 820 -29.56 -12.73 14.69
CA SER A 820 -28.43 -12.77 13.75
C SER A 820 -27.88 -11.36 13.54
N TYR A 821 -28.75 -10.38 13.26
CA TYR A 821 -28.34 -8.97 13.12
C TYR A 821 -27.53 -8.47 14.31
N ASN A 822 -27.99 -8.72 15.55
CA ASN A 822 -27.27 -8.27 16.75
C ASN A 822 -25.89 -8.92 16.93
N MET A 823 -25.55 -10.00 16.20
CA MET A 823 -24.21 -10.59 16.25
C MET A 823 -23.18 -9.80 15.45
N VAL A 824 -23.63 -9.04 14.45
CA VAL A 824 -22.76 -8.33 13.50
C VAL A 824 -22.91 -6.81 13.59
N SER A 825 -24.03 -6.30 14.09
CA SER A 825 -24.34 -4.86 14.12
C SER A 825 -23.40 -3.98 14.95
N SER A 826 -22.51 -4.56 15.76
CA SER A 826 -21.47 -3.79 16.47
C SER A 826 -20.18 -3.64 15.68
N ASP A 827 -19.97 -4.50 14.69
CA ASP A 827 -18.72 -4.65 13.96
C ASP A 827 -18.83 -4.04 12.55
N TYR A 828 -20.05 -3.75 12.10
CA TYR A 828 -20.37 -3.19 10.78
C TYR A 828 -21.42 -2.06 10.87
N ALA A 829 -21.26 -0.98 10.12
CA ALA A 829 -22.20 0.13 10.03
C ALA A 829 -23.33 -0.13 9.01
N LEU A 830 -24.24 -1.05 9.38
CA LEU A 830 -25.31 -1.54 8.49
C LEU A 830 -26.54 -0.62 8.44
N VAL A 831 -27.17 -0.50 7.27
CA VAL A 831 -28.53 0.05 7.10
C VAL A 831 -29.56 -1.08 7.20
N ALA A 832 -30.48 -0.97 8.17
CA ALA A 832 -31.40 -2.05 8.49
C ALA A 832 -32.83 -1.58 8.81
N THR A 833 -33.82 -2.36 8.39
CA THR A 833 -35.24 -2.13 8.69
C THR A 833 -35.82 -3.33 9.44
N ARG A 834 -36.37 -3.10 10.64
CA ARG A 834 -37.02 -4.16 11.44
C ARG A 834 -38.50 -4.26 11.12
N THR A 835 -38.98 -5.50 10.96
CA THR A 835 -40.37 -5.81 10.66
C THR A 835 -40.82 -7.14 11.31
N ASN A 836 -42.13 -7.39 11.31
CA ASN A 836 -42.71 -8.69 11.64
C ASN A 836 -43.28 -9.42 10.41
N GLU A 837 -43.27 -8.75 9.25
CA GLU A 837 -43.72 -9.31 7.98
C GLU A 837 -42.51 -9.90 7.26
N MET A 838 -42.57 -11.19 6.92
CA MET A 838 -41.51 -11.86 6.18
C MET A 838 -41.63 -11.49 4.69
N PRO A 839 -40.59 -10.89 4.08
CA PRO A 839 -40.55 -10.69 2.62
C PRO A 839 -40.43 -12.04 1.90
N VAL A 840 -40.74 -12.07 0.60
CA VAL A 840 -40.48 -13.26 -0.23
C VAL A 840 -38.98 -13.37 -0.41
N ALA A 841 -38.37 -14.28 0.35
CA ALA A 841 -36.93 -14.47 0.36
C ALA A 841 -36.59 -15.96 0.31
N HIS A 842 -35.43 -16.26 -0.26
CA HIS A 842 -34.88 -17.61 -0.34
C HIS A 842 -33.58 -17.66 0.46
N GLN A 843 -33.37 -18.75 1.20
CA GLN A 843 -32.19 -18.86 2.04
C GLN A 843 -30.95 -19.02 1.17
N ILE A 844 -29.89 -18.29 1.51
CA ILE A 844 -28.59 -18.36 0.85
C ILE A 844 -27.78 -19.49 1.51
N SER A 845 -27.24 -20.39 0.68
CA SER A 845 -26.19 -21.32 1.13
C SER A 845 -24.83 -20.65 1.09
N LYS A 846 -23.96 -20.95 2.06
CA LYS A 846 -22.62 -20.35 2.13
C LYS A 846 -21.84 -20.68 0.84
N PRO A 847 -21.47 -19.68 0.00
CA PRO A 847 -20.71 -19.94 -1.21
C PRO A 847 -19.25 -20.27 -0.90
N THR A 848 -18.69 -21.19 -1.68
CA THR A 848 -17.25 -21.42 -1.79
C THR A 848 -16.79 -21.04 -3.19
N LEU A 849 -15.88 -20.07 -3.30
CA LEU A 849 -15.41 -19.55 -4.59
C LEU A 849 -14.11 -20.22 -5.04
N PHE A 850 -13.94 -20.41 -6.35
CA PHE A 850 -12.63 -20.59 -6.95
C PHE A 850 -12.30 -19.36 -7.80
N LEU A 851 -11.15 -18.74 -7.54
CA LEU A 851 -10.68 -17.56 -8.29
C LEU A 851 -9.77 -18.01 -9.45
N THR A 852 -10.04 -17.57 -10.67
CA THR A 852 -9.27 -17.96 -11.87
C THR A 852 -7.81 -17.47 -11.80
N GLY A 853 -6.92 -18.14 -12.54
CA GLY A 853 -5.50 -17.77 -12.63
C GLY A 853 -4.64 -18.00 -11.38
N ARG A 854 -5.22 -18.44 -10.25
CA ARG A 854 -4.45 -18.65 -9.02
C ARG A 854 -3.41 -19.77 -9.16
N TYR A 855 -2.22 -19.46 -8.65
CA TYR A 855 -0.98 -20.24 -8.64
C TYR A 855 -0.42 -20.58 -10.02
N ALA A 856 0.64 -19.89 -10.42
CA ALA A 856 1.58 -20.33 -11.45
C ALA A 856 2.59 -21.33 -10.84
N ASP A 857 2.93 -22.36 -11.61
CA ASP A 857 4.13 -23.16 -11.36
C ASP A 857 5.38 -22.28 -11.45
N PHE A 858 6.50 -22.71 -10.88
CA PHE A 858 7.83 -22.05 -10.89
C PHE A 858 8.42 -21.75 -12.30
N GLY A 859 7.66 -22.00 -13.37
CA GLY A 859 8.00 -21.59 -14.73
C GLY A 859 9.38 -22.02 -15.23
N ASP A 860 10.06 -21.05 -15.85
CA ASP A 860 11.41 -21.13 -16.42
C ASP A 860 12.52 -20.84 -15.38
N ASP A 861 12.18 -20.62 -14.11
CA ASP A 861 13.14 -20.31 -13.04
C ASP A 861 13.88 -21.56 -12.52
N LYS A 862 14.37 -22.41 -13.42
CA LYS A 862 15.13 -23.65 -13.10
C LYS A 862 16.23 -23.93 -14.13
N VAL A 863 17.31 -24.56 -13.68
CA VAL A 863 18.45 -24.93 -14.54
C VAL A 863 18.37 -26.40 -14.94
N THR A 864 18.28 -26.68 -16.25
CA THR A 864 18.05 -28.05 -16.76
C THR A 864 19.31 -28.75 -17.27
N SER A 865 20.41 -28.02 -17.48
CA SER A 865 21.71 -28.56 -17.91
C SER A 865 22.85 -27.58 -17.60
N GLY A 866 24.10 -28.04 -17.70
CA GLY A 866 25.27 -27.20 -17.46
C GLY A 866 25.76 -27.23 -16.01
N TYR A 867 26.73 -26.37 -15.69
CA TYR A 867 27.42 -26.32 -14.41
C TYR A 867 26.47 -26.09 -13.22
N TYR A 868 25.52 -25.17 -13.38
CA TYR A 868 24.61 -24.76 -12.31
C TYR A 868 23.44 -25.72 -12.01
N THR A 869 23.33 -26.84 -12.73
CA THR A 869 22.25 -27.81 -12.51
C THR A 869 22.29 -28.42 -11.11
N GLU A 870 23.48 -28.52 -10.49
CA GLU A 870 23.62 -29.06 -9.13
C GLU A 870 22.84 -28.23 -8.08
N TRP A 871 22.86 -26.91 -8.20
CA TRP A 871 22.23 -26.01 -7.23
C TRP A 871 20.80 -25.62 -7.61
N PHE A 872 20.50 -25.48 -8.90
CA PHE A 872 19.27 -24.83 -9.37
C PHE A 872 18.33 -25.73 -10.19
N ALA A 873 18.47 -27.05 -10.13
CA ALA A 873 17.58 -27.99 -10.83
C ALA A 873 16.11 -27.94 -10.35
N ASN A 874 15.89 -27.48 -9.12
CA ASN A 874 14.55 -27.40 -8.50
C ASN A 874 14.00 -25.96 -8.46
N GLY A 875 14.81 -24.97 -8.84
CA GLY A 875 14.44 -23.55 -8.83
C GLY A 875 15.65 -22.65 -8.60
N TYR A 876 15.51 -21.34 -8.82
CA TYR A 876 16.38 -20.29 -8.28
C TYR A 876 15.57 -19.02 -7.95
N GLY A 877 16.12 -18.12 -7.15
CA GLY A 877 15.41 -16.89 -6.74
C GLY A 877 14.37 -17.13 -5.64
N PHE A 878 13.43 -16.20 -5.53
CA PHE A 878 12.39 -16.21 -4.49
C PHE A 878 11.37 -17.34 -4.72
N ILE A 879 11.05 -18.09 -3.67
CA ILE A 879 10.01 -19.12 -3.72
C ILE A 879 8.66 -18.44 -4.00
N ASN A 880 7.98 -18.80 -5.09
CA ASN A 880 6.69 -18.20 -5.49
C ASN A 880 6.77 -16.86 -6.26
N TYR A 881 7.93 -16.51 -6.84
CA TYR A 881 8.12 -15.29 -7.63
C TYR A 881 7.00 -15.02 -8.64
N ASP A 882 6.64 -16.00 -9.47
CA ASP A 882 5.61 -15.83 -10.51
C ASP A 882 4.24 -15.41 -9.95
N ASN A 883 3.89 -15.84 -8.73
CA ASN A 883 2.58 -15.52 -8.15
C ASN A 883 2.52 -14.12 -7.55
N ILE A 884 3.64 -13.60 -7.06
CA ILE A 884 3.72 -12.20 -6.59
C ILE A 884 3.91 -11.26 -7.78
N HIS A 885 4.75 -11.65 -8.74
CA HIS A 885 5.20 -10.78 -9.81
C HIS A 885 4.30 -10.80 -11.06
N ASN A 886 3.86 -11.98 -11.51
CA ASN A 886 3.20 -12.15 -12.81
C ASN A 886 1.67 -12.31 -12.70
N ASN A 887 1.12 -12.43 -11.49
CA ASN A 887 -0.30 -12.73 -11.29
C ASN A 887 -1.15 -11.53 -10.82
N GLY A 888 -0.67 -10.30 -11.09
CA GLY A 888 -1.23 -9.04 -10.57
C GLY A 888 -2.75 -8.91 -10.74
N THR A 889 -3.29 -9.27 -11.91
CA THR A 889 -4.75 -9.20 -12.15
C THR A 889 -5.54 -10.16 -11.26
N SER A 890 -5.06 -11.40 -11.06
CA SER A 890 -5.71 -12.32 -10.11
C SER A 890 -5.58 -11.87 -8.66
N ASN A 891 -4.54 -11.08 -8.32
CA ASN A 891 -4.38 -10.53 -6.98
C ASN A 891 -5.43 -9.46 -6.69
N TYR A 892 -5.96 -8.78 -7.71
CA TYR A 892 -7.12 -7.90 -7.56
C TYR A 892 -8.37 -8.69 -7.17
N ASP A 893 -8.60 -9.87 -7.76
CA ASP A 893 -9.67 -10.79 -7.33
C ASP A 893 -9.47 -11.23 -5.87
N VAL A 894 -8.24 -11.52 -5.46
CA VAL A 894 -7.95 -11.88 -4.05
C VAL A 894 -8.24 -10.70 -3.12
N MET A 895 -7.82 -9.49 -3.48
CA MET A 895 -8.08 -8.29 -2.68
C MET A 895 -9.59 -8.04 -2.56
N ALA A 896 -10.32 -8.00 -3.68
CA ALA A 896 -11.75 -7.79 -3.71
C ALA A 896 -12.51 -8.89 -2.95
N TYR A 897 -12.43 -10.15 -3.40
CA TYR A 897 -13.30 -11.20 -2.89
C TYR A 897 -12.88 -11.73 -1.52
N VAL A 898 -11.59 -11.71 -1.17
CA VAL A 898 -11.12 -12.26 0.11
C VAL A 898 -10.92 -11.18 1.17
N LYS A 899 -10.23 -10.08 0.84
CA LYS A 899 -9.84 -9.07 1.84
C LYS A 899 -10.93 -8.04 2.08
N GLN A 900 -11.51 -7.48 1.02
CA GLN A 900 -12.58 -6.48 1.10
C GLN A 900 -13.92 -7.16 1.39
N LEU A 901 -14.32 -8.20 0.66
CA LEU A 901 -15.67 -8.78 0.77
C LEU A 901 -15.80 -9.99 1.73
N GLY A 902 -14.70 -10.66 2.07
CA GLY A 902 -14.68 -11.74 3.07
C GLY A 902 -15.24 -13.10 2.62
N PHE A 903 -15.16 -13.45 1.33
CA PHE A 903 -15.58 -14.76 0.83
C PHE A 903 -14.61 -15.89 1.20
N THR A 904 -15.16 -17.10 1.32
CA THR A 904 -14.36 -18.33 1.43
C THR A 904 -13.93 -18.80 0.04
N VAL A 905 -12.63 -19.05 -0.15
CA VAL A 905 -12.06 -19.55 -1.40
C VAL A 905 -11.50 -20.98 -1.27
N THR A 906 -11.53 -21.74 -2.37
CA THR A 906 -10.93 -23.07 -2.53
C THR A 906 -9.94 -23.07 -3.69
N ASP A 907 -8.87 -23.87 -3.59
CA ASP A 907 -7.92 -24.10 -4.69
C ASP A 907 -8.32 -25.28 -5.57
N ASP A 908 -9.38 -26.02 -5.20
CA ASP A 908 -9.91 -27.16 -5.97
C ASP A 908 -11.22 -26.74 -6.68
N PRO A 909 -11.21 -26.55 -8.01
CA PRO A 909 -12.40 -26.15 -8.76
C PRO A 909 -13.58 -27.10 -8.59
N ALA A 910 -13.35 -28.39 -8.29
CA ALA A 910 -14.44 -29.35 -8.08
C ALA A 910 -15.16 -29.19 -6.73
N LYS A 911 -14.60 -28.38 -5.81
CA LYS A 911 -15.24 -28.00 -4.54
C LYS A 911 -15.85 -26.60 -4.59
N ALA A 912 -15.70 -25.88 -5.70
CA ALA A 912 -16.25 -24.56 -5.85
C ALA A 912 -17.75 -24.66 -6.12
N ASP A 913 -18.52 -23.82 -5.44
CA ASP A 913 -19.91 -23.57 -5.80
C ASP A 913 -19.97 -22.60 -6.98
N ILE A 914 -18.99 -21.70 -7.09
CA ILE A 914 -18.88 -20.69 -8.14
C ILE A 914 -17.41 -20.51 -8.55
N ILE A 915 -17.17 -20.39 -9.84
CA ILE A 915 -15.88 -19.97 -10.40
C ILE A 915 -16.02 -18.49 -10.81
N ILE A 916 -15.05 -17.66 -10.45
CA ILE A 916 -15.05 -16.22 -10.76
C ILE A 916 -13.64 -15.71 -11.02
N GLY A 917 -13.48 -14.72 -11.87
CA GLY A 917 -12.23 -13.95 -11.90
C GLY A 917 -12.05 -13.06 -13.13
N SER A 918 -11.01 -12.25 -13.06
CA SER A 918 -10.64 -11.23 -14.04
C SER A 918 -9.56 -11.67 -15.05
N VAL A 919 -9.15 -12.93 -14.98
CA VAL A 919 -8.18 -13.58 -15.87
C VAL A 919 -8.78 -14.81 -16.55
N ALA A 920 -8.26 -15.17 -17.72
CA ALA A 920 -8.80 -16.26 -18.54
C ALA A 920 -9.04 -17.57 -17.73
N LEU A 921 -10.14 -18.27 -18.03
CA LEU A 921 -10.61 -19.42 -17.24
C LEU A 921 -9.60 -20.58 -17.23
N ASP A 922 -8.82 -20.75 -18.29
CA ASP A 922 -7.81 -21.80 -18.42
C ASP A 922 -6.44 -21.41 -17.85
N SER A 923 -6.31 -20.22 -17.25
CA SER A 923 -5.10 -19.73 -16.60
C SER A 923 -4.86 -20.36 -15.23
N GLY A 924 -3.58 -20.38 -14.81
CA GLY A 924 -3.14 -20.91 -13.53
C GLY A 924 -3.04 -22.43 -13.49
N ALA A 925 -2.52 -22.97 -12.38
CA ALA A 925 -2.22 -24.39 -12.20
C ALA A 925 -3.47 -25.30 -12.30
N TYR A 926 -4.66 -24.74 -12.05
CA TYR A 926 -5.94 -25.45 -12.05
C TYR A 926 -6.89 -25.03 -13.17
N GLY A 927 -6.39 -24.30 -14.19
CA GLY A 927 -7.23 -23.77 -15.26
C GLY A 927 -7.96 -24.86 -16.06
N ALA A 928 -7.31 -26.00 -16.33
CA ALA A 928 -7.94 -27.12 -17.02
C ALA A 928 -9.10 -27.74 -16.21
N GLU A 929 -8.92 -27.87 -14.90
CA GLU A 929 -9.94 -28.33 -13.95
C GLU A 929 -11.09 -27.33 -13.82
N ALA A 930 -10.80 -26.03 -13.80
CA ALA A 930 -11.80 -24.97 -13.79
C ALA A 930 -12.67 -25.02 -15.06
N VAL A 931 -12.06 -25.14 -16.25
CA VAL A 931 -12.78 -25.34 -17.51
C VAL A 931 -13.66 -26.59 -17.47
N ALA A 932 -13.17 -27.70 -16.90
CA ALA A 932 -13.95 -28.93 -16.78
C ALA A 932 -15.14 -28.77 -15.82
N ALA A 933 -14.97 -28.04 -14.71
CA ALA A 933 -16.03 -27.75 -13.74
C ALA A 933 -17.12 -26.86 -14.33
N VAL A 934 -16.76 -25.81 -15.08
CA VAL A 934 -17.72 -24.95 -15.79
C VAL A 934 -18.52 -25.75 -16.82
N LYS A 935 -17.85 -26.57 -17.64
CA LYS A 935 -18.51 -27.47 -18.61
C LYS A 935 -19.41 -28.53 -17.96
N ALA A 936 -19.20 -28.82 -16.67
CA ALA A 936 -20.04 -29.72 -15.89
C ALA A 936 -21.24 -29.01 -15.23
N GLY A 937 -21.36 -27.68 -15.36
CA GLY A 937 -22.47 -26.88 -14.84
C GLY A 937 -22.15 -26.05 -13.59
N THR A 938 -20.88 -25.91 -13.20
CA THR A 938 -20.50 -24.96 -12.14
C THR A 938 -20.64 -23.54 -12.70
N PRO A 939 -21.41 -22.64 -12.06
CA PRO A 939 -21.55 -21.26 -12.52
C PRO A 939 -20.21 -20.55 -12.68
N TYR A 940 -20.07 -19.78 -13.77
CA TYR A 940 -18.87 -18.99 -14.05
C TYR A 940 -19.22 -17.51 -14.17
N ILE A 941 -18.54 -16.68 -13.39
CA ILE A 941 -18.62 -15.21 -13.44
C ILE A 941 -17.32 -14.69 -14.03
N ALA A 942 -17.38 -14.17 -15.25
CA ALA A 942 -16.23 -13.67 -16.00
C ALA A 942 -16.27 -12.15 -16.05
N THR A 943 -15.14 -11.49 -15.76
CA THR A 943 -15.04 -10.03 -15.81
C THR A 943 -13.78 -9.56 -16.53
N GLY A 944 -13.91 -8.58 -17.42
CA GLY A 944 -12.77 -8.01 -18.15
C GLY A 944 -12.41 -8.76 -19.44
N SER A 945 -11.41 -8.22 -20.12
CA SER A 945 -11.08 -8.54 -21.52
C SER A 945 -10.46 -9.93 -21.72
N GLU A 946 -9.64 -10.41 -20.77
CA GLU A 946 -9.01 -11.73 -20.87
C GLU A 946 -10.04 -12.89 -20.74
N PRO A 947 -10.90 -12.95 -19.70
CA PRO A 947 -11.99 -13.92 -19.64
C PRO A 947 -12.91 -13.87 -20.86
N LEU A 948 -13.27 -12.67 -21.30
CA LEU A 948 -14.15 -12.47 -22.44
C LEU A 948 -13.56 -13.04 -23.73
N SER A 949 -12.27 -12.80 -23.97
CA SER A 949 -11.53 -13.34 -25.12
C SER A 949 -11.54 -14.87 -25.10
N TYR A 950 -11.25 -15.48 -23.94
CA TYR A 950 -11.28 -16.93 -23.81
C TYR A 950 -12.69 -17.51 -24.05
N ILE A 951 -13.73 -16.88 -23.50
CA ILE A 951 -15.13 -17.31 -23.67
C ILE A 951 -15.54 -17.28 -25.14
N GLN A 952 -15.25 -16.18 -25.83
CA GLN A 952 -15.57 -15.97 -27.24
C GLN A 952 -14.96 -17.06 -28.14
N GLU A 953 -13.73 -17.47 -27.82
CA GLU A 953 -13.00 -18.45 -28.62
C GLU A 953 -13.38 -19.91 -28.28
N ASN A 954 -13.77 -20.20 -27.03
CA ASN A 954 -13.78 -21.58 -26.53
C ASN A 954 -15.08 -22.07 -25.89
N LEU A 955 -15.93 -21.17 -25.36
CA LEU A 955 -17.09 -21.56 -24.54
C LEU A 955 -18.43 -21.16 -25.15
N VAL A 956 -18.62 -19.89 -25.52
CA VAL A 956 -19.92 -19.36 -25.95
C VAL A 956 -19.82 -18.88 -27.39
N THR A 957 -20.67 -19.42 -28.25
CA THR A 957 -20.70 -19.06 -29.68
C THR A 957 -21.58 -17.84 -29.91
N GLY A 958 -21.16 -16.92 -30.79
CA GLY A 958 -21.97 -15.76 -31.16
C GLY A 958 -21.75 -14.53 -30.28
N ILE A 959 -20.69 -14.53 -29.47
CA ILE A 959 -20.19 -13.34 -28.78
C ILE A 959 -19.15 -12.63 -29.66
N THR A 960 -19.24 -11.30 -29.74
CA THR A 960 -18.17 -10.42 -30.22
C THR A 960 -18.11 -9.18 -29.35
N ALA A 961 -16.92 -8.63 -29.12
CA ALA A 961 -16.73 -7.43 -28.31
C ALA A 961 -15.73 -6.45 -28.96
N ASP A 962 -15.90 -5.17 -28.68
CA ASP A 962 -15.05 -4.08 -29.14
C ASP A 962 -14.71 -3.15 -27.95
N SER A 963 -13.42 -2.80 -27.78
CA SER A 963 -12.97 -1.74 -26.87
C SER A 963 -13.08 -0.38 -27.57
N ARG A 964 -13.57 0.64 -26.86
CA ARG A 964 -13.91 1.96 -27.43
C ARG A 964 -13.17 3.14 -26.79
N GLY A 965 -12.36 2.90 -25.78
CA GLY A 965 -11.66 3.94 -25.02
C GLY A 965 -10.65 3.33 -24.06
N MET A 966 -10.04 4.18 -23.25
CA MET A 966 -9.16 3.74 -22.17
C MET A 966 -9.96 3.53 -20.88
N GLU A 967 -10.83 4.48 -20.55
CA GLU A 967 -11.76 4.36 -19.43
C GLU A 967 -12.91 5.36 -19.55
N ALA A 968 -14.00 5.08 -18.86
CA ALA A 968 -15.10 6.02 -18.71
C ALA A 968 -15.84 5.82 -17.39
N LEU A 969 -16.29 6.93 -16.82
CA LEU A 969 -17.49 6.95 -15.98
C LEU A 969 -18.68 7.28 -16.91
N HIS A 970 -19.76 6.51 -16.83
CA HIS A 970 -20.90 6.71 -17.74
C HIS A 970 -22.23 6.19 -17.20
N HIS A 971 -23.32 6.66 -17.81
CA HIS A 971 -24.68 6.25 -17.46
C HIS A 971 -25.10 4.94 -18.13
N VAL A 972 -25.72 4.05 -17.35
CA VAL A 972 -26.25 2.75 -17.78
C VAL A 972 -27.75 2.63 -17.55
N THR A 973 -28.31 1.56 -18.10
CA THR A 973 -29.66 1.06 -17.82
C THR A 973 -29.55 -0.43 -17.48
N TYR A 974 -30.54 -0.93 -16.74
CA TYR A 974 -30.68 -2.35 -16.42
C TYR A 974 -31.87 -2.94 -17.19
N PRO A 975 -31.67 -3.55 -18.38
CA PRO A 975 -32.78 -3.87 -19.27
C PRO A 975 -33.65 -5.06 -18.82
N SER A 976 -33.16 -5.85 -17.86
CA SER A 976 -33.81 -7.06 -17.36
C SER A 976 -34.12 -6.95 -15.87
N ASP A 977 -35.26 -7.51 -15.45
CA ASP A 977 -35.70 -7.59 -14.04
C ASP A 977 -34.90 -8.67 -13.28
N SER A 978 -33.60 -8.44 -13.10
CA SER A 978 -32.65 -9.41 -12.58
C SER A 978 -32.36 -9.20 -11.09
N LEU A 979 -31.99 -10.27 -10.36
CA LEU A 979 -31.43 -10.13 -9.00
C LEU A 979 -30.01 -9.58 -9.01
N ILE A 980 -29.32 -9.66 -10.15
CA ILE A 980 -27.92 -9.23 -10.29
C ILE A 980 -27.79 -7.71 -10.16
N THR A 981 -28.75 -6.97 -10.71
CA THR A 981 -28.78 -5.50 -10.76
C THR A 981 -29.85 -4.88 -9.86
N ALA A 982 -30.53 -5.68 -9.04
CA ALA A 982 -31.68 -5.25 -8.27
C ALA A 982 -31.34 -4.15 -7.25
N SER A 983 -30.17 -4.25 -6.60
CA SER A 983 -29.71 -3.23 -5.65
C SER A 983 -29.51 -1.89 -6.33
N GLN A 984 -28.76 -1.87 -7.44
CA GLN A 984 -28.49 -0.63 -8.19
C GLN A 984 -29.78 -0.01 -8.73
N GLU A 985 -30.70 -0.82 -9.26
CA GLU A 985 -32.00 -0.33 -9.73
C GLU A 985 -32.85 0.25 -8.58
N ALA A 986 -32.81 -0.37 -7.40
CA ALA A 986 -33.54 0.10 -6.22
C ALA A 986 -32.98 1.42 -5.68
N ASP A 987 -31.66 1.57 -5.67
CA ASP A 987 -30.96 2.77 -5.20
C ASP A 987 -30.95 3.89 -6.26
N GLY A 988 -31.37 3.60 -7.49
CA GLY A 988 -31.32 4.54 -8.61
C GLY A 988 -29.89 4.85 -9.05
N ASP A 989 -28.97 3.93 -8.77
CA ASP A 989 -27.59 4.01 -9.19
C ASP A 989 -27.46 3.61 -10.66
N ASP A 990 -27.31 4.59 -11.54
CA ASP A 990 -27.23 4.42 -12.98
C ASP A 990 -25.86 4.80 -13.55
N VAL A 991 -24.82 4.88 -12.71
CA VAL A 991 -23.46 5.27 -13.10
C VAL A 991 -22.52 4.10 -12.86
N ILE A 992 -21.69 3.78 -13.86
CA ILE A 992 -20.67 2.73 -13.75
C ILE A 992 -19.30 3.25 -14.18
N TYR A 993 -18.23 2.72 -13.59
CA TYR A 993 -16.87 2.90 -14.07
C TYR A 993 -16.45 1.73 -14.97
N THR A 994 -15.78 2.02 -16.08
CA THR A 994 -15.26 0.99 -16.96
C THR A 994 -13.85 1.26 -17.43
N LEU A 995 -13.02 0.22 -17.37
CA LEU A 995 -11.72 0.15 -18.02
C LEU A 995 -11.87 -0.41 -19.44
N ASP A 996 -11.10 0.11 -20.40
CA ASP A 996 -11.10 -0.20 -21.83
C ASP A 996 -12.41 0.12 -22.59
N CYS A 997 -13.47 0.56 -21.88
CA CYS A 997 -14.79 0.86 -22.42
C CYS A 997 -15.30 -0.28 -23.34
N THR A 998 -15.11 -1.53 -22.93
CA THR A 998 -15.41 -2.72 -23.75
C THR A 998 -16.91 -3.00 -23.76
N VAL A 999 -17.47 -3.20 -24.95
CA VAL A 999 -18.90 -3.53 -25.14
C VAL A 999 -19.08 -4.75 -26.03
N LEU A 1000 -20.12 -5.53 -25.77
CA LEU A 1000 -20.54 -6.66 -26.60
C LEU A 1000 -21.30 -6.14 -27.83
N THR A 1001 -20.77 -6.46 -29.02
CA THR A 1001 -21.36 -6.09 -30.31
C THR A 1001 -22.19 -7.20 -30.94
N ALA A 1002 -22.05 -8.44 -30.45
CA ALA A 1002 -22.96 -9.55 -30.69
C ALA A 1002 -22.97 -10.47 -29.47
N TYR A 1003 -24.11 -11.13 -29.25
CA TYR A 1003 -24.29 -12.13 -28.19
C TYR A 1003 -25.47 -13.06 -28.56
N PRO A 1004 -25.58 -14.25 -27.93
CA PRO A 1004 -26.68 -15.19 -28.20
C PRO A 1004 -28.07 -14.60 -27.97
N GLU A 1005 -29.05 -14.95 -28.82
CA GLU A 1005 -30.44 -14.47 -28.70
C GLU A 1005 -31.12 -14.84 -27.37
N ASN A 1006 -30.64 -15.88 -26.68
CA ASN A 1006 -31.16 -16.32 -25.39
C ASN A 1006 -30.41 -15.71 -24.19
N ALA A 1007 -29.43 -14.84 -24.42
CA ALA A 1007 -28.74 -14.13 -23.34
C ALA A 1007 -29.68 -13.08 -22.73
N GLU A 1008 -29.68 -13.00 -21.40
CA GLU A 1008 -30.30 -11.93 -20.63
C GLU A 1008 -29.33 -10.74 -20.58
N VAL A 1009 -29.77 -9.55 -21.01
CA VAL A 1009 -28.95 -8.33 -20.95
C VAL A 1009 -29.11 -7.71 -19.57
N LEU A 1010 -28.01 -7.65 -18.83
CA LEU A 1010 -27.98 -7.18 -17.44
C LEU A 1010 -27.66 -5.68 -17.38
N ILE A 1011 -26.61 -5.24 -18.08
CA ILE A 1011 -26.12 -3.85 -18.05
C ILE A 1011 -25.94 -3.38 -19.49
N GLN A 1012 -26.46 -2.19 -19.79
CA GLN A 1012 -26.32 -1.54 -21.08
C GLN A 1012 -26.12 -0.04 -20.91
N ALA A 1013 -25.07 0.53 -21.50
CA ALA A 1013 -24.89 1.98 -21.60
C ALA A 1013 -26.15 2.63 -22.18
N THR A 1014 -26.54 3.79 -21.65
CA THR A 1014 -27.71 4.53 -22.15
C THR A 1014 -27.61 4.80 -23.66
N ASP A 1015 -28.76 4.86 -24.34
CA ASP A 1015 -28.82 4.91 -25.81
C ASP A 1015 -28.09 6.10 -26.44
N LYS A 1016 -27.87 7.18 -25.68
CA LYS A 1016 -27.26 8.44 -26.12
C LYS A 1016 -26.65 9.19 -24.96
N ASP A 1017 -25.53 9.86 -25.23
CA ASP A 1017 -24.86 10.79 -24.32
C ASP A 1017 -24.56 10.11 -22.97
N SER A 1018 -24.15 8.84 -23.02
CA SER A 1018 -23.86 8.03 -21.82
C SER A 1018 -22.62 8.52 -21.06
N PHE A 1019 -21.61 9.00 -21.77
CA PHE A 1019 -20.32 9.39 -21.21
C PHE A 1019 -20.41 10.58 -20.24
N ILE A 1020 -19.74 10.46 -19.09
CA ILE A 1020 -19.64 11.50 -18.06
C ILE A 1020 -18.23 12.09 -18.05
N VAL A 1021 -17.22 11.28 -17.73
CA VAL A 1021 -15.79 11.68 -17.62
C VAL A 1021 -14.85 10.52 -17.97
N GLY A 1022 -13.56 10.79 -18.19
CA GLY A 1022 -12.54 9.78 -18.52
C GLY A 1022 -11.85 10.05 -19.86
N CYS A 1023 -11.25 9.01 -20.45
CA CYS A 1023 -10.51 9.10 -21.72
C CYS A 1023 -11.09 8.12 -22.74
N MET A 1024 -11.90 8.64 -23.66
CA MET A 1024 -12.67 7.86 -24.64
C MET A 1024 -12.55 8.45 -26.06
N ALA A 1025 -11.36 8.89 -26.45
CA ALA A 1025 -11.09 9.41 -27.80
C ALA A 1025 -11.33 8.36 -28.92
N GLY A 1026 -11.49 7.08 -28.57
CA GLY A 1026 -11.82 5.97 -29.48
C GLY A 1026 -13.28 5.92 -29.94
N GLY A 1027 -14.20 6.67 -29.33
CA GLY A 1027 -15.61 6.80 -29.75
C GLY A 1027 -16.62 6.46 -28.65
N SER A 1028 -17.91 6.73 -28.91
CA SER A 1028 -18.98 6.56 -27.91
C SER A 1028 -19.31 5.09 -27.59
N ILE A 1029 -19.60 4.80 -26.32
CA ILE A 1029 -20.16 3.53 -25.83
C ILE A 1029 -21.69 3.46 -25.86
N ASP A 1030 -22.38 4.51 -26.31
CA ASP A 1030 -23.85 4.62 -26.32
C ASP A 1030 -24.53 3.34 -26.85
N GLY A 1031 -25.50 2.85 -26.07
CA GLY A 1031 -26.28 1.64 -26.36
C GLY A 1031 -25.47 0.34 -26.33
N GLY A 1032 -24.20 0.37 -25.95
CA GLY A 1032 -23.35 -0.81 -25.82
C GLY A 1032 -23.79 -1.72 -24.68
N VAL A 1033 -23.80 -3.02 -24.92
CA VAL A 1033 -24.10 -4.03 -23.89
C VAL A 1033 -22.83 -4.38 -23.15
N GLU A 1034 -22.86 -4.30 -21.83
CA GLU A 1034 -21.67 -4.43 -20.98
C GLU A 1034 -21.73 -5.67 -20.09
N ALA A 1035 -22.91 -6.18 -19.81
CA ALA A 1035 -23.06 -7.45 -19.10
C ALA A 1035 -24.24 -8.29 -19.58
N ILE A 1036 -24.03 -9.60 -19.63
CA ILE A 1036 -25.05 -10.59 -19.97
C ILE A 1036 -24.98 -11.82 -19.07
N ALA A 1037 -26.11 -12.49 -18.87
CA ALA A 1037 -26.17 -13.87 -18.38
C ALA A 1037 -26.62 -14.81 -19.51
N VAL A 1038 -25.96 -15.95 -19.66
CA VAL A 1038 -26.26 -16.90 -20.72
C VAL A 1038 -26.13 -18.35 -20.24
N GLU A 1039 -27.15 -19.14 -20.55
CA GLU A 1039 -27.08 -20.60 -20.48
C GLU A 1039 -26.86 -21.17 -21.89
N GLN A 1040 -25.76 -21.88 -22.09
CA GLN A 1040 -25.47 -22.57 -23.36
C GLN A 1040 -24.74 -23.89 -23.11
N ASP A 1041 -25.19 -24.96 -23.78
CA ASP A 1041 -24.55 -26.28 -23.73
C ASP A 1041 -24.38 -26.86 -22.31
N GLY A 1042 -25.26 -26.46 -21.38
CA GLY A 1042 -25.24 -26.89 -19.98
C GLY A 1042 -24.34 -26.05 -19.06
N MET A 1043 -23.71 -25.00 -19.59
CA MET A 1043 -22.94 -24.01 -18.83
C MET A 1043 -23.84 -22.83 -18.45
N ASP A 1044 -23.60 -22.29 -17.26
CA ASP A 1044 -24.23 -21.07 -16.71
C ASP A 1044 -23.13 -20.02 -16.55
N ILE A 1045 -23.13 -19.00 -17.42
CA ILE A 1045 -22.06 -18.02 -17.50
C ILE A 1045 -22.64 -16.61 -17.41
N THR A 1046 -22.14 -15.84 -16.45
CA THR A 1046 -22.36 -14.39 -16.34
C THR A 1046 -21.09 -13.68 -16.83
N ILE A 1047 -21.25 -12.74 -17.75
CA ILE A 1047 -20.15 -12.07 -18.43
C ILE A 1047 -20.29 -10.57 -18.17
N PHE A 1048 -19.26 -9.98 -17.59
CA PHE A 1048 -19.02 -8.55 -17.54
C PHE A 1048 -17.91 -8.23 -18.53
N ALA A 1049 -18.19 -7.43 -19.55
CA ALA A 1049 -17.24 -7.09 -20.60
C ALA A 1049 -16.06 -6.27 -20.05
N ASN A 1050 -16.31 -5.47 -19.01
CA ASN A 1050 -15.33 -4.66 -18.32
C ASN A 1050 -14.90 -5.32 -17.00
N SER A 1051 -13.75 -4.86 -16.48
CA SER A 1051 -13.29 -5.25 -15.14
C SER A 1051 -14.22 -4.63 -14.09
N ILE A 1052 -14.67 -5.44 -13.13
CA ILE A 1052 -15.41 -4.99 -11.94
C ILE A 1052 -14.52 -4.91 -10.70
N VAL A 1053 -13.22 -5.20 -10.85
CA VAL A 1053 -12.23 -5.24 -9.76
C VAL A 1053 -10.93 -4.51 -10.12
N ASN A 1054 -10.94 -3.60 -11.10
CA ASN A 1054 -9.71 -2.95 -11.56
C ASN A 1054 -8.93 -2.36 -10.37
N ARG A 1055 -7.73 -2.92 -10.11
CA ARG A 1055 -6.85 -2.54 -8.99
C ARG A 1055 -7.56 -2.41 -7.65
N ALA A 1056 -8.69 -3.11 -7.46
CA ALA A 1056 -9.49 -3.11 -6.24
C ALA A 1056 -9.97 -1.73 -5.70
N HIS A 1057 -10.03 -0.68 -6.55
CA HIS A 1057 -10.46 0.67 -6.12
C HIS A 1057 -11.90 1.03 -6.50
N GLN A 1058 -12.46 0.37 -7.50
CA GLN A 1058 -13.87 0.48 -7.94
C GLN A 1058 -14.76 -0.50 -7.16
N GLN A 1059 -15.11 -0.14 -5.93
CA GLN A 1059 -15.78 -1.03 -4.98
C GLN A 1059 -17.30 -1.12 -5.22
N ASP A 1060 -17.93 -0.09 -5.80
CA ASP A 1060 -19.39 -0.09 -6.06
C ASP A 1060 -19.83 -1.27 -6.96
N ASP A 1061 -19.01 -1.57 -7.98
CA ASP A 1061 -19.27 -2.64 -8.94
C ASP A 1061 -19.21 -4.04 -8.33
N TYR A 1062 -18.65 -4.20 -7.11
CA TYR A 1062 -18.60 -5.50 -6.44
C TYR A 1062 -19.99 -6.06 -6.20
N LEU A 1063 -20.99 -5.20 -6.01
CA LEU A 1063 -22.37 -5.61 -5.83
C LEU A 1063 -22.90 -6.42 -7.02
N PHE A 1064 -22.49 -6.13 -8.26
CA PHE A 1064 -22.89 -6.96 -9.41
C PHE A 1064 -22.38 -8.41 -9.29
N ALA A 1065 -21.11 -8.59 -8.90
CA ALA A 1065 -20.54 -9.91 -8.67
C ALA A 1065 -21.19 -10.62 -7.48
N THR A 1066 -21.36 -9.93 -6.36
CA THR A 1066 -21.88 -10.53 -5.12
C THR A 1066 -23.36 -10.89 -5.24
N ASN A 1067 -24.17 -10.06 -5.92
CA ASN A 1067 -25.55 -10.38 -6.26
C ASN A 1067 -25.64 -11.61 -7.16
N THR A 1068 -24.75 -11.70 -8.16
CA THR A 1068 -24.64 -12.91 -8.98
C THR A 1068 -24.32 -14.11 -8.11
N ILE A 1069 -23.30 -14.02 -7.25
CA ILE A 1069 -22.91 -15.09 -6.32
C ILE A 1069 -24.10 -15.56 -5.48
N TYR A 1070 -24.74 -14.66 -4.74
CA TYR A 1070 -25.83 -15.03 -3.83
C TYR A 1070 -27.07 -15.56 -4.56
N SER A 1071 -27.39 -15.02 -5.74
CA SER A 1071 -28.53 -15.50 -6.54
C SER A 1071 -28.36 -16.96 -7.00
N LYS A 1072 -27.13 -17.44 -7.20
CA LYS A 1072 -26.83 -18.84 -7.55
C LYS A 1072 -26.89 -19.78 -6.34
N MET A 1073 -26.89 -19.24 -5.12
CA MET A 1073 -26.87 -20.01 -3.87
C MET A 1073 -28.24 -20.14 -3.19
N LEU A 1074 -29.31 -19.71 -3.85
CA LEU A 1074 -30.67 -19.69 -3.29
C LEU A 1074 -31.26 -21.10 -3.15
N SER A 1075 -31.95 -21.33 -2.03
CA SER A 1075 -32.77 -22.53 -1.84
C SER A 1075 -34.02 -22.54 -2.74
N GLU A 1076 -34.50 -23.72 -3.13
CA GLU A 1076 -35.77 -23.82 -3.89
C GLU A 1076 -36.99 -23.34 -3.08
N ASP A 1077 -37.02 -23.64 -1.78
CA ASP A 1077 -38.09 -23.21 -0.89
C ASP A 1077 -37.84 -21.80 -0.36
N THR A 1078 -38.92 -21.04 -0.19
CA THR A 1078 -38.91 -19.74 0.50
C THR A 1078 -38.47 -19.92 1.96
N MET A 1079 -37.60 -19.04 2.42
CA MET A 1079 -37.19 -18.95 3.82
C MET A 1079 -38.33 -18.43 4.69
N ASP A 1080 -38.42 -18.95 5.92
CA ASP A 1080 -39.29 -18.40 6.97
C ASP A 1080 -38.48 -18.25 8.26
N ILE A 1081 -38.52 -17.05 8.85
CA ILE A 1081 -37.95 -16.80 10.16
C ILE A 1081 -39.07 -16.98 11.16
N VAL A 1082 -39.04 -18.09 11.90
CA VAL A 1082 -40.07 -18.39 12.91
C VAL A 1082 -40.10 -17.28 13.96
N VAL A 1083 -41.04 -16.37 13.81
CA VAL A 1083 -41.38 -15.36 14.81
C VAL A 1083 -42.10 -16.09 15.93
N SER A 1084 -41.37 -16.54 16.96
CA SER A 1084 -42.03 -17.06 18.16
C SER A 1084 -42.87 -15.92 18.75
N THR A 1085 -44.18 -16.08 18.72
CA THR A 1085 -45.07 -15.16 19.42
C THR A 1085 -44.97 -15.46 20.91
N LEU A 1086 -44.95 -14.39 21.71
CA LEU A 1086 -45.01 -14.55 23.16
C LEU A 1086 -46.36 -15.20 23.53
N PRO A 1087 -46.39 -16.20 24.43
CA PRO A 1087 -47.65 -16.82 24.84
C PRO A 1087 -48.47 -15.94 25.80
N PHE A 1088 -48.08 -14.68 26.02
CA PHE A 1088 -48.57 -13.84 27.10
C PHE A 1088 -49.65 -12.87 26.64
N ASP A 1089 -50.84 -12.97 27.21
CA ASP A 1089 -52.02 -12.13 26.89
C ASP A 1089 -51.89 -10.68 27.40
N ASP A 1090 -50.91 -10.43 28.28
CA ASP A 1090 -50.62 -9.16 28.94
C ASP A 1090 -49.30 -8.51 28.46
N VAL A 1091 -48.81 -8.94 27.30
CA VAL A 1091 -47.66 -8.35 26.59
C VAL A 1091 -48.05 -8.17 25.12
N TYR A 1092 -48.37 -6.95 24.75
CA TYR A 1092 -48.85 -6.57 23.42
C TYR A 1092 -47.67 -6.20 22.52
N GLY A 1093 -47.79 -6.44 21.20
CA GLY A 1093 -46.70 -6.22 20.24
C GLY A 1093 -46.15 -4.79 20.20
N ASP A 1094 -46.96 -3.82 20.59
CA ASP A 1094 -46.65 -2.39 20.66
C ASP A 1094 -46.18 -1.93 22.06
N ASP A 1095 -46.10 -2.83 23.04
CA ASP A 1095 -45.50 -2.51 24.34
C ASP A 1095 -44.00 -2.22 24.16
N TRP A 1096 -43.51 -1.14 24.78
CA TRP A 1096 -42.09 -0.75 24.72
C TRP A 1096 -41.12 -1.87 25.17
N PHE A 1097 -41.60 -2.79 26.02
CA PHE A 1097 -40.84 -3.94 26.52
C PHE A 1097 -41.09 -5.23 25.75
N TYR A 1098 -41.94 -5.26 24.71
CA TYR A 1098 -42.31 -6.50 24.01
C TYR A 1098 -41.07 -7.28 23.56
N ASN A 1099 -40.15 -6.61 22.85
CA ASN A 1099 -38.92 -7.23 22.34
C ASN A 1099 -38.01 -7.72 23.46
N ALA A 1100 -37.90 -6.97 24.56
CA ALA A 1100 -37.11 -7.39 25.71
C ALA A 1100 -37.71 -8.62 26.41
N VAL A 1101 -39.03 -8.64 26.59
CA VAL A 1101 -39.74 -9.80 27.16
C VAL A 1101 -39.61 -11.01 26.24
N LYS A 1102 -39.72 -10.81 24.94
CA LYS A 1102 -39.53 -11.85 23.93
C LYS A 1102 -38.13 -12.41 23.97
N TYR A 1103 -37.11 -11.55 23.93
CA TYR A 1103 -35.71 -11.98 24.09
C TYR A 1103 -35.50 -12.78 25.38
N ALA A 1104 -35.98 -12.25 26.52
CA ALA A 1104 -35.82 -12.90 27.81
C ALA A 1104 -36.56 -14.26 27.88
N TYR A 1105 -37.70 -14.39 27.19
CA TYR A 1105 -38.47 -15.62 27.10
C TYR A 1105 -37.80 -16.66 26.18
N ASP A 1106 -37.44 -16.26 24.96
CA ASP A 1106 -36.80 -17.13 23.96
C ASP A 1106 -35.43 -17.64 24.45
N SER A 1107 -34.68 -16.76 25.13
CA SER A 1107 -33.40 -17.10 25.77
C SER A 1107 -33.57 -17.89 27.08
N LYS A 1108 -34.81 -18.22 27.47
CA LYS A 1108 -35.18 -18.94 28.70
C LYS A 1108 -34.69 -18.27 29.99
N LEU A 1109 -34.37 -16.97 29.94
CA LEU A 1109 -33.94 -16.18 31.11
C LEU A 1109 -35.15 -15.93 32.03
N MET A 1110 -36.27 -15.50 31.44
CA MET A 1110 -37.53 -15.27 32.13
C MET A 1110 -38.61 -16.21 31.63
N SER A 1111 -39.49 -16.61 32.54
CA SER A 1111 -40.74 -17.31 32.23
C SER A 1111 -41.92 -16.43 32.65
N GLY A 1112 -43.11 -16.73 32.14
CA GLY A 1112 -44.34 -16.11 32.64
C GLY A 1112 -44.59 -16.40 34.12
N THR A 1113 -45.39 -15.56 34.76
CA THR A 1113 -45.95 -15.85 36.09
C THR A 1113 -47.09 -16.86 36.01
N ALA A 1114 -47.68 -17.02 34.82
CA ALA A 1114 -48.57 -18.12 34.43
C ALA A 1114 -48.30 -18.51 32.96
N SER A 1115 -48.98 -19.54 32.45
CA SER A 1115 -48.81 -20.03 31.08
C SER A 1115 -49.11 -18.98 30.01
N THR A 1116 -50.03 -18.04 30.28
CA THR A 1116 -50.37 -16.95 29.37
C THR A 1116 -50.24 -15.56 29.98
N THR A 1117 -49.43 -15.42 31.04
CA THR A 1117 -49.28 -14.13 31.74
C THR A 1117 -47.83 -13.89 32.12
N PHE A 1118 -47.26 -12.77 31.67
CA PHE A 1118 -45.91 -12.35 32.02
C PHE A 1118 -45.86 -11.48 33.29
N ALA A 1119 -46.89 -10.68 33.53
CA ALA A 1119 -47.01 -9.65 34.55
C ALA A 1119 -45.91 -8.56 34.45
N PRO A 1120 -45.84 -7.78 33.34
CA PRO A 1120 -44.74 -6.85 33.07
C PRO A 1120 -44.55 -5.77 34.14
N LEU A 1121 -45.64 -5.31 34.77
CA LEU A 1121 -45.62 -4.25 35.78
C LEU A 1121 -45.40 -4.75 37.21
N MET A 1122 -45.28 -6.07 37.42
CA MET A 1122 -44.98 -6.63 38.74
C MET A 1122 -43.54 -6.28 39.13
N SER A 1123 -43.31 -5.84 40.37
CA SER A 1123 -41.97 -5.64 40.91
C SER A 1123 -41.20 -6.96 40.97
N THR A 1124 -39.95 -6.94 40.52
CA THR A 1124 -39.06 -8.11 40.53
C THR A 1124 -38.42 -8.26 41.91
N ASN A 1125 -38.31 -9.49 42.39
CA ASN A 1125 -37.63 -9.78 43.67
C ASN A 1125 -36.16 -10.22 43.46
N ARG A 1126 -35.39 -10.21 44.54
CA ARG A 1126 -33.96 -10.58 44.53
C ARG A 1126 -33.71 -11.99 43.99
N ALA A 1127 -34.57 -12.96 44.35
CA ALA A 1127 -34.48 -14.33 43.86
C ALA A 1127 -34.66 -14.45 42.33
N MET A 1128 -35.55 -13.66 41.73
CA MET A 1128 -35.75 -13.64 40.28
C MET A 1128 -34.48 -13.19 39.55
N VAL A 1129 -33.84 -12.11 39.99
CA VAL A 1129 -32.62 -11.57 39.37
C VAL A 1129 -31.49 -12.60 39.35
N VAL A 1130 -31.20 -13.23 40.48
CA VAL A 1130 -30.12 -14.24 40.54
C VAL A 1130 -30.45 -15.50 39.75
N THR A 1131 -31.73 -15.86 39.66
CA THR A 1131 -32.17 -16.99 38.83
C THR A 1131 -31.98 -16.69 37.34
N MET A 1132 -32.18 -15.45 36.92
CA MET A 1132 -31.91 -15.05 35.54
C MET A 1132 -30.41 -15.15 35.21
N LEU A 1133 -29.52 -14.68 36.09
CA LEU A 1133 -28.07 -14.84 35.91
C LEU A 1133 -27.63 -16.31 35.92
N TRP A 1134 -28.20 -17.11 36.81
CA TRP A 1134 -27.91 -18.55 36.87
C TRP A 1134 -28.34 -19.27 35.58
N ARG A 1135 -29.50 -18.89 35.01
CA ARG A 1135 -29.97 -19.39 33.70
C ARG A 1135 -29.10 -18.91 32.55
N LEU A 1136 -28.66 -17.66 32.60
CA LEU A 1136 -27.75 -17.06 31.62
C LEU A 1136 -26.42 -17.83 31.51
N GLU A 1137 -26.01 -18.46 32.61
CA GLU A 1137 -24.80 -19.28 32.74
C GLU A 1137 -25.03 -20.77 32.48
N GLY A 1138 -26.22 -21.16 32.00
CA GLY A 1138 -26.52 -22.56 31.70
C GLY A 1138 -26.82 -23.41 32.93
N GLN A 1139 -27.28 -22.80 34.03
CA GLN A 1139 -27.69 -23.48 35.27
C GLN A 1139 -26.58 -24.32 35.92
N PRO A 1140 -25.39 -23.75 36.18
CA PRO A 1140 -24.27 -24.48 36.77
C PRO A 1140 -24.62 -25.05 38.16
N GLU A 1141 -24.02 -26.19 38.53
CA GLU A 1141 -24.16 -26.74 39.88
C GLU A 1141 -23.63 -25.75 40.93
N ALA A 1142 -24.33 -25.63 42.05
CA ALA A 1142 -23.93 -24.77 43.15
C ALA A 1142 -22.87 -25.48 44.02
N ASP A 1143 -21.69 -24.87 44.14
CA ASP A 1143 -20.62 -25.33 45.03
C ASP A 1143 -21.00 -25.02 46.50
N ALA A 1144 -21.62 -26.00 47.16
CA ALA A 1144 -22.04 -26.02 48.57
C ALA A 1144 -23.31 -25.21 48.95
N THR A 1145 -24.02 -25.72 49.96
CA THR A 1145 -25.20 -25.10 50.58
C THR A 1145 -24.75 -23.93 51.47
N LEU A 1146 -25.04 -22.70 51.09
CA LEU A 1146 -24.74 -21.52 51.92
C LEU A 1146 -25.79 -21.30 53.01
N SER A 1147 -25.37 -20.70 54.12
CA SER A 1147 -26.09 -20.66 55.41
C SER A 1147 -27.18 -19.56 55.51
N PHE A 1148 -27.91 -19.27 54.43
CA PHE A 1148 -29.07 -18.37 54.52
C PHE A 1148 -30.27 -19.12 55.09
N THR A 1149 -30.71 -18.71 56.28
CA THR A 1149 -31.81 -19.36 57.02
C THR A 1149 -33.18 -19.16 56.37
N ASP A 1150 -33.30 -18.18 55.47
CA ASP A 1150 -34.51 -17.82 54.74
C ASP A 1150 -34.52 -18.29 53.27
N VAL A 1151 -33.53 -19.11 52.88
CA VAL A 1151 -33.48 -19.79 51.58
C VAL A 1151 -33.82 -21.26 51.80
N GLU A 1152 -35.11 -21.59 51.64
CA GLU A 1152 -35.62 -22.96 51.82
C GLU A 1152 -35.12 -23.90 50.72
N SER A 1153 -34.73 -25.12 51.09
CA SER A 1153 -34.22 -26.13 50.15
C SER A 1153 -35.30 -26.61 49.18
N GLY A 1154 -34.95 -26.77 47.90
CA GLY A 1154 -35.85 -27.31 46.87
C GLY A 1154 -36.82 -26.29 46.28
N VAL A 1155 -36.71 -25.02 46.64
CA VAL A 1155 -37.45 -23.92 45.99
C VAL A 1155 -36.75 -23.50 44.71
N TRP A 1156 -37.49 -23.01 43.71
CA TRP A 1156 -37.01 -22.70 42.35
C TRP A 1156 -35.78 -21.78 42.25
N TYR A 1157 -35.49 -20.99 43.29
CA TYR A 1157 -34.33 -20.09 43.35
C TYR A 1157 -33.16 -20.63 44.20
N THR A 1158 -33.32 -21.75 44.88
CA THR A 1158 -32.35 -22.24 45.89
C THR A 1158 -30.95 -22.34 45.31
N ASP A 1159 -30.83 -23.04 44.17
CA ASP A 1159 -29.54 -23.30 43.53
C ASP A 1159 -28.94 -22.03 42.94
N ALA A 1160 -29.78 -21.18 42.33
CA ALA A 1160 -29.35 -19.89 41.81
C ALA A 1160 -28.81 -18.95 42.91
N VAL A 1161 -29.48 -18.89 44.08
CA VAL A 1161 -29.02 -18.09 45.21
C VAL A 1161 -27.71 -18.63 45.77
N ASN A 1162 -27.60 -19.94 45.94
CA ASN A 1162 -26.37 -20.58 46.43
C ASN A 1162 -25.21 -20.36 45.46
N TRP A 1163 -25.42 -20.57 44.17
CA TRP A 1163 -24.44 -20.32 43.13
C TRP A 1163 -24.00 -18.84 43.14
N ALA A 1164 -24.95 -17.90 43.05
CA ALA A 1164 -24.62 -16.48 42.96
C ALA A 1164 -23.88 -15.98 44.21
N ALA A 1165 -24.25 -16.48 45.40
CA ALA A 1165 -23.54 -16.12 46.63
C ALA A 1165 -22.14 -16.77 46.70
N SER A 1166 -21.97 -18.01 46.21
CA SER A 1166 -20.66 -18.69 46.16
C SER A 1166 -19.65 -18.00 45.25
N LYS A 1167 -20.13 -17.36 44.16
CA LYS A 1167 -19.32 -16.59 43.22
C LYS A 1167 -19.16 -15.11 43.62
N GLY A 1168 -19.72 -14.70 44.76
CA GLY A 1168 -19.65 -13.31 45.23
C GLY A 1168 -20.51 -12.31 44.46
N ILE A 1169 -21.37 -12.79 43.55
CA ILE A 1169 -22.27 -11.97 42.73
C ILE A 1169 -23.31 -11.26 43.62
N VAL A 1170 -23.80 -11.95 44.65
CA VAL A 1170 -24.74 -11.40 45.63
C VAL A 1170 -24.27 -11.55 47.07
N LYS A 1171 -24.72 -10.63 47.92
CA LYS A 1171 -24.57 -10.70 49.39
C LYS A 1171 -25.96 -10.71 50.02
N GLY A 1172 -26.10 -11.39 51.17
CA GLY A 1172 -27.29 -11.28 52.01
C GLY A 1172 -27.38 -9.93 52.70
N TYR A 1173 -28.55 -9.60 53.25
CA TYR A 1173 -28.70 -8.45 54.16
C TYR A 1173 -27.96 -8.66 55.48
N SER A 1174 -27.68 -9.91 55.83
CA SER A 1174 -26.76 -10.32 56.88
C SER A 1174 -26.11 -11.65 56.49
N ASP A 1175 -25.19 -12.14 57.32
CA ASP A 1175 -24.51 -13.43 57.12
C ASP A 1175 -25.48 -14.62 57.04
N THR A 1176 -26.73 -14.48 57.53
CA THR A 1176 -27.72 -15.57 57.60
C THR A 1176 -29.06 -15.26 56.92
N VAL A 1177 -29.22 -14.10 56.28
CA VAL A 1177 -30.50 -13.67 55.66
C VAL A 1177 -30.25 -13.10 54.26
N PHE A 1178 -30.85 -13.70 53.23
CA PHE A 1178 -30.76 -13.25 51.84
C PHE A 1178 -31.92 -12.35 51.39
N ALA A 1179 -33.10 -12.55 51.98
CA ALA A 1179 -34.38 -11.95 51.63
C ALA A 1179 -34.81 -12.24 50.17
N PRO A 1180 -35.06 -13.51 49.78
CA PRO A 1180 -35.34 -13.88 48.39
C PRO A 1180 -36.60 -13.21 47.81
N ASN A 1181 -37.60 -12.94 48.66
CA ASN A 1181 -38.88 -12.37 48.26
C ASN A 1181 -38.93 -10.84 48.29
N ASP A 1182 -37.88 -10.17 48.77
CA ASP A 1182 -37.84 -8.71 48.79
C ASP A 1182 -37.67 -8.17 47.37
N THR A 1183 -38.43 -7.11 47.07
CA THR A 1183 -38.34 -6.39 45.80
C THR A 1183 -36.96 -5.78 45.65
N VAL A 1184 -36.35 -5.93 44.48
CA VAL A 1184 -35.03 -5.37 44.19
C VAL A 1184 -35.15 -3.90 43.79
N THR A 1185 -34.33 -3.03 44.36
CA THR A 1185 -34.19 -1.65 43.89
C THR A 1185 -33.29 -1.59 42.65
N ARG A 1186 -33.36 -0.53 41.87
CA ARG A 1186 -32.54 -0.36 40.66
C ARG A 1186 -31.06 -0.28 40.97
N GLU A 1187 -30.68 0.42 42.04
CA GLU A 1187 -29.29 0.49 42.50
C GLU A 1187 -28.78 -0.87 43.01
N GLN A 1188 -29.66 -1.70 43.59
CA GLN A 1188 -29.32 -3.08 43.93
C GLN A 1188 -29.13 -3.95 42.69
N LEU A 1189 -30.01 -3.83 41.69
CA LEU A 1189 -29.89 -4.56 40.43
C LEU A 1189 -28.60 -4.22 39.70
N ALA A 1190 -28.29 -2.93 39.55
CA ALA A 1190 -27.03 -2.45 38.97
C ALA A 1190 -25.82 -3.04 39.68
N THR A 1191 -25.83 -3.03 41.03
CA THR A 1191 -24.75 -3.60 41.83
C THR A 1191 -24.58 -5.12 41.65
N ILE A 1192 -25.68 -5.85 41.46
CA ILE A 1192 -25.63 -7.30 41.20
C ILE A 1192 -25.02 -7.57 39.82
N LEU A 1193 -25.43 -6.82 38.79
CA LEU A 1193 -24.90 -6.96 37.43
C LEU A 1193 -23.43 -6.55 37.34
N TYR A 1194 -23.03 -5.48 38.03
CA TYR A 1194 -21.64 -5.03 38.11
C TYR A 1194 -20.72 -6.11 38.69
N ARG A 1195 -21.10 -6.69 39.84
CA ARG A 1195 -20.32 -7.77 40.46
C ARG A 1195 -20.29 -9.03 39.61
N TYR A 1196 -21.39 -9.31 38.93
CA TYR A 1196 -21.43 -10.41 37.96
C TYR A 1196 -20.43 -10.15 36.82
N ALA A 1197 -20.43 -8.96 36.22
CA ALA A 1197 -19.49 -8.56 35.18
C ALA A 1197 -18.03 -8.69 35.66
N GLU A 1198 -17.71 -8.17 36.85
CA GLU A 1198 -16.39 -8.34 37.48
C GLU A 1198 -16.02 -9.82 37.62
N SER A 1199 -16.95 -10.66 38.09
CA SER A 1199 -16.71 -12.09 38.29
C SER A 1199 -16.42 -12.85 36.98
N LYS A 1200 -16.86 -12.29 35.85
CA LYS A 1200 -16.65 -12.83 34.49
C LYS A 1200 -15.44 -12.21 33.79
N GLY A 1201 -14.81 -11.19 34.37
CA GLY A 1201 -13.73 -10.43 33.74
C GLY A 1201 -14.21 -9.52 32.60
N TYR A 1202 -15.48 -9.14 32.59
CA TYR A 1202 -16.01 -8.17 31.62
C TYR A 1202 -15.50 -6.76 31.94
N ASP A 1203 -15.46 -5.90 30.93
CA ASP A 1203 -15.05 -4.51 31.10
C ASP A 1203 -16.08 -3.75 31.97
N VAL A 1204 -15.59 -3.25 33.10
CA VAL A 1204 -16.35 -2.43 34.05
C VAL A 1204 -15.80 -1.01 34.17
N SER A 1205 -14.99 -0.57 33.22
CA SER A 1205 -14.31 0.73 33.23
C SER A 1205 -15.21 1.89 32.78
N ALA A 1206 -16.27 1.62 32.00
CA ALA A 1206 -17.20 2.65 31.53
C ALA A 1206 -17.83 3.43 32.70
N LYS A 1207 -17.92 4.77 32.58
CA LYS A 1207 -18.51 5.65 33.59
C LYS A 1207 -19.46 6.68 32.98
N GLY A 1208 -20.74 6.55 33.30
CA GLY A 1208 -21.77 7.53 32.95
C GLY A 1208 -21.92 8.61 34.01
N ASP A 1209 -22.12 9.85 33.58
CA ASP A 1209 -22.35 10.98 34.48
C ASP A 1209 -23.78 10.95 35.06
N LEU A 1210 -23.90 10.55 36.34
CA LEU A 1210 -25.18 10.51 37.04
C LEU A 1210 -25.82 11.89 37.25
N THR A 1211 -25.05 12.98 37.14
CA THR A 1211 -25.58 14.36 37.31
C THR A 1211 -26.49 14.79 36.17
N THR A 1212 -26.44 14.09 35.04
CA THR A 1212 -27.35 14.26 33.92
C THR A 1212 -28.80 13.92 34.29
N PHE A 1213 -29.03 13.11 35.32
CA PHE A 1213 -30.35 12.74 35.80
C PHE A 1213 -30.78 13.58 37.00
N THR A 1214 -32.04 14.00 37.00
CA THR A 1214 -32.61 14.90 38.02
C THR A 1214 -32.57 14.35 39.45
N ASP A 1215 -32.48 13.03 39.60
CA ASP A 1215 -32.39 12.35 40.88
C ASP A 1215 -31.12 11.48 41.03
N GLY A 1216 -30.11 11.66 40.17
CA GLY A 1216 -28.86 10.89 40.25
C GLY A 1216 -28.16 11.01 41.60
N ALA A 1217 -28.29 12.17 42.26
CA ALA A 1217 -27.78 12.42 43.62
C ALA A 1217 -28.48 11.58 44.72
N LYS A 1218 -29.59 10.90 44.42
CA LYS A 1218 -30.25 9.95 45.35
C LYS A 1218 -29.62 8.56 45.34
N THR A 1219 -28.66 8.30 44.44
CA THR A 1219 -27.93 7.04 44.40
C THR A 1219 -27.17 6.83 45.70
N SER A 1220 -27.37 5.68 46.33
CA SER A 1220 -26.65 5.33 47.56
C SER A 1220 -25.15 5.23 47.28
N SER A 1221 -24.32 5.69 48.21
CA SER A 1221 -22.85 5.70 48.04
C SER A 1221 -22.24 4.32 47.77
N TRP A 1222 -22.87 3.24 48.24
CA TRP A 1222 -22.42 1.87 48.01
C TRP A 1222 -22.75 1.33 46.61
N ALA A 1223 -23.63 2.00 45.87
CA ALA A 1223 -24.07 1.64 44.53
C ALA A 1223 -23.56 2.62 43.45
N ALA A 1224 -22.89 3.71 43.84
CA ALA A 1224 -22.50 4.79 42.94
C ALA A 1224 -21.70 4.28 41.73
N GLU A 1225 -20.66 3.49 41.97
CA GLU A 1225 -19.82 2.93 40.91
C GLU A 1225 -20.59 2.00 39.96
N ALA A 1226 -21.42 1.10 40.51
CA ALA A 1226 -22.24 0.22 39.71
C ALA A 1226 -23.30 0.97 38.88
N MET A 1227 -23.83 2.08 39.41
CA MET A 1227 -24.78 2.94 38.71
C MET A 1227 -24.10 3.76 37.62
N GLU A 1228 -22.94 4.36 37.89
CA GLU A 1228 -22.09 5.04 36.90
C GLU A 1228 -21.78 4.08 35.75
N TRP A 1229 -21.32 2.88 36.07
CA TRP A 1229 -21.05 1.84 35.07
C TRP A 1229 -22.30 1.43 34.29
N SER A 1230 -23.42 1.19 34.97
CA SER A 1230 -24.65 0.80 34.29
C SER A 1230 -25.16 1.87 33.32
N VAL A 1231 -24.96 3.16 33.63
CA VAL A 1231 -25.27 4.26 32.72
C VAL A 1231 -24.24 4.34 31.58
N GLY A 1232 -22.93 4.26 31.90
CA GLY A 1232 -21.84 4.33 30.93
C GLY A 1232 -21.90 3.20 29.89
N SER A 1233 -22.23 1.98 30.33
CA SER A 1233 -22.41 0.79 29.49
C SER A 1233 -23.81 0.69 28.87
N LYS A 1234 -24.63 1.75 28.95
CA LYS A 1234 -26.00 1.83 28.38
C LYS A 1234 -26.95 0.71 28.85
N LEU A 1235 -26.71 0.14 30.04
CA LEU A 1235 -27.63 -0.80 30.70
C LEU A 1235 -28.84 -0.08 31.28
N LEU A 1236 -28.64 1.14 31.77
CA LEU A 1236 -29.67 2.01 32.33
C LEU A 1236 -29.71 3.35 31.60
N SER A 1237 -30.89 3.69 31.06
CA SER A 1237 -31.17 4.98 30.40
C SER A 1237 -32.18 5.86 31.18
N GLY A 1238 -32.58 5.45 32.38
CA GLY A 1238 -33.58 6.14 33.21
C GLY A 1238 -35.03 5.65 33.00
N LYS A 1239 -35.99 6.28 33.70
CA LYS A 1239 -37.44 6.00 33.68
C LYS A 1239 -38.25 7.17 33.12
N GLY A 1240 -37.86 7.71 31.96
CA GLY A 1240 -38.50 8.90 31.40
C GLY A 1240 -38.42 10.13 32.32
N GLY A 1241 -38.72 11.32 31.79
CA GLY A 1241 -38.63 12.57 32.57
C GLY A 1241 -37.24 12.87 33.15
N ASN A 1242 -36.19 12.23 32.61
CA ASN A 1242 -34.80 12.37 33.03
C ASN A 1242 -34.53 11.96 34.51
N VAL A 1243 -35.05 10.79 34.92
CA VAL A 1243 -34.99 10.23 36.29
C VAL A 1243 -34.37 8.83 36.26
N LEU A 1244 -33.41 8.51 37.14
CA LEU A 1244 -32.85 7.16 37.33
C LEU A 1244 -33.68 6.27 38.25
N ASP A 1245 -34.32 6.86 39.26
CA ASP A 1245 -35.05 6.18 40.33
C ASP A 1245 -34.21 5.10 41.04
N PRO A 1246 -33.00 5.44 41.58
CA PRO A 1246 -32.04 4.46 42.07
C PRO A 1246 -32.60 3.61 43.23
N THR A 1247 -33.33 4.24 44.16
CA THR A 1247 -33.95 3.56 45.30
C THR A 1247 -35.31 2.94 44.97
N GLY A 1248 -35.86 3.18 43.78
CA GLY A 1248 -37.13 2.62 43.35
C GLY A 1248 -37.00 1.17 42.89
N THR A 1249 -38.13 0.45 42.89
CA THR A 1249 -38.15 -0.97 42.50
C THR A 1249 -38.15 -1.14 41.00
N ALA A 1250 -37.48 -2.19 40.51
CA ALA A 1250 -37.52 -2.56 39.09
C ALA A 1250 -38.70 -3.49 38.78
N THR A 1251 -39.49 -3.19 37.76
CA THR A 1251 -40.56 -4.09 37.27
C THR A 1251 -39.99 -5.24 36.45
N ARG A 1252 -40.79 -6.28 36.19
CA ARG A 1252 -40.36 -7.41 35.34
C ARG A 1252 -40.02 -6.98 33.92
N ALA A 1253 -40.78 -6.05 33.35
CA ALA A 1253 -40.48 -5.45 32.05
C ALA A 1253 -39.14 -4.69 32.06
N GLU A 1254 -38.91 -3.85 33.07
CA GLU A 1254 -37.65 -3.12 33.22
C GLU A 1254 -36.46 -4.07 33.39
N VAL A 1255 -36.62 -5.14 34.19
CA VAL A 1255 -35.55 -6.14 34.37
C VAL A 1255 -35.30 -6.93 33.08
N ALA A 1256 -36.34 -7.29 32.32
CA ALA A 1256 -36.18 -7.91 31.00
C ALA A 1256 -35.34 -7.01 30.10
N GLN A 1257 -35.69 -5.72 30.00
CA GLN A 1257 -34.94 -4.75 29.19
C GLN A 1257 -33.48 -4.62 29.63
N ILE A 1258 -33.23 -4.48 30.94
CA ILE A 1258 -31.87 -4.33 31.47
C ILE A 1258 -31.03 -5.58 31.20
N PHE A 1259 -31.60 -6.78 31.34
CA PHE A 1259 -30.89 -8.03 31.03
C PHE A 1259 -30.66 -8.21 29.53
N THR A 1260 -31.61 -7.80 28.68
CA THR A 1260 -31.42 -7.76 27.23
C THR A 1260 -30.25 -6.85 26.88
N ASN A 1261 -30.22 -5.62 27.39
CA ASN A 1261 -29.10 -4.70 27.20
C ASN A 1261 -27.79 -5.29 27.76
N PHE A 1262 -27.82 -5.96 28.90
CA PHE A 1262 -26.65 -6.61 29.49
C PHE A 1262 -26.10 -7.73 28.60
N ALA A 1263 -26.99 -8.54 28.03
CA ALA A 1263 -26.58 -9.62 27.13
C ALA A 1263 -26.12 -9.10 25.76
N GLN A 1264 -26.68 -7.99 25.26
CA GLN A 1264 -26.33 -7.43 23.95
C GLN A 1264 -25.09 -6.53 23.99
N ASN A 1265 -24.90 -5.74 25.05
CA ASN A 1265 -23.86 -4.70 25.08
C ASN A 1265 -22.58 -5.13 25.81
N LEU A 1266 -22.62 -6.21 26.60
CA LEU A 1266 -21.52 -6.57 27.52
C LEU A 1266 -21.11 -8.05 27.48
N LYS A 1267 -22.04 -8.97 27.21
CA LYS A 1267 -21.73 -10.39 27.09
C LYS A 1267 -21.18 -10.70 25.69
N LYS A 1268 -19.88 -10.48 25.50
CA LYS A 1268 -19.12 -10.96 24.33
C LYS A 1268 -18.81 -12.45 24.47
#